data_AF-A0A8J2UHJ7-F1
#
_entry.id   AF-A0A8J2UHJ7-F1
#
_cell.length_a   1.000
_cell.length_b   1.000
_cell.length_c   1.000
_cell.angle_alpha   90.00
_cell.angle_beta   90.00
_cell.angle_gamma   90.00
#
_symmetry.space_group_name_H-M   'P 1'
#
loop_
_entity.id
_entity.type
_entity.pdbx_description
1 polymer ?
#
loop_
_entity_poly.entity_id
_entity_poly.type
_entity_poly.pdbx_seq_one_letter_code
_entity_poly.pdbx_strand_id
1 'polypeptide(L)'
;MKKIFLPFAHLLLFGQIAVAQTLLPAVKNGFVVIAHRGNHVNVPENTLAAVEEAIRVGADYTEMDLRTTKDSFLVLSHDATVDRMTNGKGRVSDLTLEEIEKLTVKGGAYRIPEFKDILRACKDHINIYLDFKDADPAAAYRQIQAAGMERQVVVYLNKASDYGKWRAVAPAMPLMASVPRDVKNPEQLRAFLGRASLAVLDNVTDTALLAVTREKGVAVWLDVEGPGENPAMWDMVLRKSVQGMQTDHPEAMDSYLRQHHWRDGMPADAAGSVGSAESAPPAPSVYRKLPDLAYGPGGRDQLVDSYVPDEIENAKVVVYIHGKGGDKDQIPDALLAALVGRRKYIVVSMNYRPGQVADVREVLTFVSGYADQYHYNGKEFALMGSGVGAQLAMQYASQYDTARRIKTVVDYEGQTDIAKTLAQLDKDFPSKYAGTAAGAGANAGTPVGVRTSVHSGSSANMGAGTDGSSEVVPKKVLLPNGWTLTPAGHALPLGDLPLNIAVSTQHYVAVTNNGESTQTIQLIDVGKERVVDSLVLPKSWLGLKFSADGRFLYASGGNDNWILKYAVDYQAAAARDGGHALSFADTIPLGKRWPEKISPAGLDIDDKRQLLYVVAKENNSLYIVDLTTKKIVQQIGLGGEGYTCLLSPNRKELYITCWGCDKLLVFDTEHRQFSGEIAVGDNPNDLCLTKDGRWLFVANANDNSVSVIDVRTRKVVETLNAALYPDAPPGSTSNALALSADEKTLYVANADNNCLAVFDVREPGSAKSKGFIPVGWYPTAVKVIGKKIWVANGKGLSSMANPFGPNPIGRRQEVNYQQGDLKQAQPVQYIGGLFKGAMSIIDEPDDQLLSQYSAQVYQNTPYNKKGELVAAGEAGNPIPMKVGDPSPIKYVFYIIKENRTYDQVLGDMKEGNGDTSLVLFGERVTPNQHALANEFVLLDNFYVDAEVSSDGHNWSMGAYATDYLEKTWPTGYGGRGGSYDGEGNREVANNKGGFIWDHCQKAGVSFRTYGEFADHYKPSISVLQGHYCPGYAGGDLSITDTARFSRWKRDFDSLLSAGVVPHFNTVRFPNDHTEGVRRGRPTPFAHVADNDLAVGKFIEYLSNSPIWKETVVFVLEDDAQNGPDHVDAHRSPAYIAGGFVKRRFVDHTMYSTTSMLRTMELILGIPPMSQYDAAATPMWNCFSATPDMSPFRSLPSNVDLTEKTTAWNEMVKRSAELDFTKIDRIPDGLFNEILWRGIKGMDARVPAPRRAAFVKAGIEKD
;
A
#
# COMPACT_ATOMS: atom_id res chain seq x y z
N MET A 1 58.35 -5.03 29.10
CA MET A 1 59.31 -3.90 29.22
C MET A 1 58.56 -2.58 28.98
N LYS A 2 59.09 -1.41 29.39
CA LYS A 2 58.67 -0.03 29.05
C LYS A 2 57.13 0.20 28.91
N LYS A 3 56.39 0.63 29.95
CA LYS A 3 56.30 2.01 30.50
C LYS A 3 56.20 3.15 29.47
N ILE A 4 55.05 3.84 29.49
CA ILE A 4 54.83 5.32 29.39
C ILE A 4 53.51 5.60 30.15
N PHE A 5 53.25 6.84 30.60
CA PHE A 5 52.30 7.15 31.69
C PHE A 5 51.78 8.62 31.59
N LEU A 6 50.50 8.88 31.91
CA LEU A 6 49.84 10.19 32.12
C LEU A 6 49.69 11.13 30.89
N PRO A 7 48.79 12.15 30.91
CA PRO A 7 47.55 12.32 31.70
C PRO A 7 46.32 12.77 30.85
N PHE A 8 45.18 12.96 31.55
CA PHE A 8 43.99 13.68 31.06
C PHE A 8 44.27 15.14 30.65
N ALA A 9 43.55 15.62 29.64
CA ALA A 9 43.24 17.04 29.45
C ALA A 9 41.85 17.18 28.77
N HIS A 10 40.95 17.98 29.36
CA HIS A 10 39.71 18.38 28.67
C HIS A 10 39.99 19.53 27.71
N LEU A 11 39.40 19.48 26.51
CA LEU A 11 39.11 20.70 25.75
C LEU A 11 37.71 20.59 25.15
N LEU A 12 36.83 21.51 25.51
CA LEU A 12 35.50 21.65 24.92
C LEU A 12 35.62 22.30 23.54
N LEU A 13 35.06 21.65 22.52
CA LEU A 13 34.78 22.26 21.22
C LEU A 13 33.42 21.78 20.73
N PHE A 14 32.44 22.69 20.78
CA PHE A 14 31.16 22.50 20.11
C PHE A 14 31.36 22.58 18.60
N GLY A 15 31.68 21.45 17.98
CA GLY A 15 31.60 21.30 16.53
C GLY A 15 30.13 21.31 16.10
N GLN A 16 29.66 22.42 15.54
CA GLN A 16 28.41 22.40 14.77
C GLN A 16 28.59 21.41 13.62
N ILE A 17 27.74 20.38 13.54
CA ILE A 17 27.62 19.57 12.32
C ILE A 17 26.86 20.42 11.29
N ALA A 18 27.58 21.33 10.64
CA ALA A 18 27.14 21.92 9.40
C ALA A 18 26.95 20.79 8.38
N VAL A 19 25.81 20.76 7.71
CA VAL A 19 25.58 19.84 6.58
C VAL A 19 26.62 20.16 5.52
N ALA A 20 27.54 19.23 5.26
CA ALA A 20 28.59 19.41 4.27
C ALA A 20 27.97 19.57 2.88
N GLN A 21 27.97 20.81 2.38
CA GLN A 21 27.49 21.15 1.05
C GLN A 21 28.32 20.40 0.01
N THR A 22 27.68 19.72 -0.95
CA THR A 22 28.39 18.95 -1.99
C THR A 22 29.18 19.90 -2.89
N LEU A 23 30.48 20.02 -2.63
CA LEU A 23 31.40 20.84 -3.40
C LEU A 23 31.52 20.31 -4.83
N LEU A 24 31.57 21.23 -5.79
CA LEU A 24 31.89 20.89 -7.18
C LEU A 24 33.36 20.47 -7.33
N PRO A 25 33.68 19.65 -8.36
CA PRO A 25 35.06 19.42 -8.79
C PRO A 25 35.82 20.74 -8.96
N ALA A 26 37.04 20.76 -8.44
CA ALA A 26 37.89 21.95 -8.52
C ALA A 26 38.28 22.22 -9.98
N VAL A 27 38.25 23.50 -10.37
CA VAL A 27 38.61 24.00 -11.70
C VAL A 27 39.86 24.86 -11.65
N LYS A 28 40.53 25.02 -12.79
CA LYS A 28 41.81 25.75 -12.89
C LYS A 28 41.61 27.26 -13.06
N ASN A 29 40.42 27.67 -13.51
CA ASN A 29 40.04 29.05 -13.82
C ASN A 29 38.75 29.40 -13.05
N GLY A 30 38.51 30.68 -12.75
CA GLY A 30 37.35 31.13 -11.96
C GLY A 30 35.97 31.07 -12.66
N PHE A 31 35.92 31.10 -14.00
CA PHE A 31 34.69 30.86 -14.78
C PHE A 31 34.79 29.53 -15.55
N VAL A 32 33.76 28.67 -15.48
CA VAL A 32 33.82 27.31 -16.02
C VAL A 32 33.46 27.26 -17.52
N VAL A 33 34.37 26.73 -18.35
CA VAL A 33 34.08 26.43 -19.77
C VAL A 33 33.87 24.92 -19.94
N ILE A 34 32.73 24.53 -20.52
CA ILE A 34 32.30 23.15 -20.72
C ILE A 34 32.24 22.85 -22.22
N ALA A 35 33.04 21.89 -22.69
CA ALA A 35 33.06 21.48 -24.09
C ALA A 35 31.95 20.46 -24.41
N HIS A 36 30.96 20.85 -25.21
CA HIS A 36 29.83 20.00 -25.62
C HIS A 36 30.31 18.78 -26.42
N ARG A 37 30.03 17.57 -25.89
CA ARG A 37 30.38 16.22 -26.36
C ARG A 37 31.85 16.01 -26.75
N GLY A 38 32.74 16.75 -26.10
CA GLY A 38 34.17 16.78 -26.41
C GLY A 38 34.53 17.69 -27.58
N ASN A 39 34.06 18.94 -27.59
CA ASN A 39 34.32 19.90 -28.69
C ASN A 39 33.89 19.33 -30.06
N HIS A 40 32.63 18.86 -30.13
CA HIS A 40 32.18 17.95 -31.18
C HIS A 40 32.13 18.52 -32.61
N VAL A 41 32.33 19.84 -32.76
CA VAL A 41 32.43 20.53 -34.05
C VAL A 41 33.75 20.19 -34.76
N ASN A 42 34.83 19.97 -34.00
CA ASN A 42 36.16 19.65 -34.54
C ASN A 42 36.36 18.14 -34.75
N VAL A 43 35.81 17.32 -33.85
CA VAL A 43 36.02 15.86 -33.78
C VAL A 43 34.69 15.18 -33.45
N PRO A 44 34.32 14.02 -34.05
CA PRO A 44 32.99 13.44 -33.84
C PRO A 44 32.62 13.23 -32.36
N GLU A 45 31.41 13.68 -31.99
CA GLU A 45 30.86 13.64 -30.62
C GLU A 45 31.08 12.30 -29.91
N ASN A 46 31.27 12.36 -28.60
CA ASN A 46 31.31 11.18 -27.73
C ASN A 46 32.42 10.16 -28.05
N THR A 47 33.50 10.58 -28.74
CA THR A 47 34.69 9.76 -29.01
C THR A 47 35.85 10.10 -28.07
N LEU A 48 36.83 9.20 -27.94
CA LEU A 48 38.07 9.47 -27.18
C LEU A 48 38.80 10.71 -27.73
N ALA A 49 38.91 10.85 -29.04
CA ALA A 49 39.60 11.97 -29.68
C ALA A 49 38.88 13.32 -29.44
N ALA A 50 37.55 13.31 -29.24
CA ALA A 50 36.78 14.48 -28.84
C ALA A 50 37.14 14.92 -27.41
N VAL A 51 37.27 13.97 -26.48
CA VAL A 51 37.75 14.23 -25.11
C VAL A 51 39.21 14.73 -25.10
N GLU A 52 40.09 14.15 -25.93
CA GLU A 52 41.48 14.61 -26.09
C GLU A 52 41.56 16.03 -26.66
N GLU A 53 40.69 16.38 -27.62
CA GLU A 53 40.58 17.75 -28.16
C GLU A 53 40.04 18.73 -27.10
N ALA A 54 39.06 18.34 -26.28
CA ALA A 54 38.57 19.16 -25.15
C ALA A 54 39.69 19.44 -24.12
N ILE A 55 40.57 18.47 -23.87
CA ILE A 55 41.78 18.64 -23.06
C ILE A 55 42.77 19.59 -23.76
N ARG A 56 42.99 19.45 -25.07
CA ARG A 56 43.91 20.31 -25.85
C ARG A 56 43.52 21.79 -25.78
N VAL A 57 42.23 22.10 -25.92
CA VAL A 57 41.73 23.50 -25.94
C VAL A 57 41.62 24.13 -24.54
N GLY A 58 41.91 23.39 -23.47
CA GLY A 58 41.93 23.93 -22.11
C GLY A 58 40.55 24.17 -21.51
N ALA A 59 39.52 23.41 -21.91
CA ALA A 59 38.23 23.41 -21.24
C ALA A 59 38.36 22.89 -19.79
N ASP A 60 37.49 23.34 -18.89
CA ASP A 60 37.49 22.90 -17.49
C ASP A 60 36.72 21.59 -17.31
N TYR A 61 35.67 21.39 -18.13
CA TYR A 61 34.88 20.18 -18.22
C TYR A 61 34.71 19.75 -19.67
N THR A 62 34.60 18.44 -19.91
CA THR A 62 33.98 17.87 -21.11
C THR A 62 32.64 17.25 -20.73
N GLU A 63 31.62 17.47 -21.55
CA GLU A 63 30.33 16.79 -21.46
C GLU A 63 30.37 15.47 -22.29
N MET A 64 29.62 14.46 -21.84
CA MET A 64 29.58 13.11 -22.44
C MET A 64 28.31 12.34 -22.06
N ASP A 65 27.75 11.57 -23.00
CA ASP A 65 26.46 10.87 -22.86
C ASP A 65 26.62 9.39 -22.47
N LEU A 66 26.08 8.96 -21.34
CA LEU A 66 26.25 7.57 -20.87
C LEU A 66 25.06 6.64 -21.13
N ARG A 67 25.33 5.47 -21.72
CA ARG A 67 24.35 4.38 -21.94
C ARG A 67 24.89 2.99 -21.57
N THR A 68 23.97 2.09 -21.20
CA THR A 68 24.26 0.67 -20.92
C THR A 68 23.98 -0.21 -22.14
N THR A 69 24.87 -1.17 -22.40
CA THR A 69 24.75 -2.20 -23.45
C THR A 69 23.90 -3.40 -23.00
N LYS A 70 23.51 -4.27 -23.94
CA LYS A 70 22.74 -5.51 -23.67
C LYS A 70 23.41 -6.44 -22.66
N ASP A 71 24.73 -6.49 -22.67
CA ASP A 71 25.62 -7.25 -21.78
C ASP A 71 26.13 -6.42 -20.58
N SER A 72 25.47 -5.30 -20.27
CA SER A 72 25.68 -4.46 -19.09
C SER A 72 27.02 -3.70 -18.99
N PHE A 73 27.73 -3.51 -20.10
CA PHE A 73 28.85 -2.57 -20.20
C PHE A 73 28.35 -1.13 -20.35
N LEU A 74 29.27 -0.16 -20.23
CA LEU A 74 28.98 1.27 -20.30
C LEU A 74 29.75 1.91 -21.44
N VAL A 75 29.03 2.57 -22.33
CA VAL A 75 29.55 3.18 -23.57
C VAL A 75 29.04 4.60 -23.73
N LEU A 76 29.78 5.44 -24.46
CA LEU A 76 29.37 6.81 -24.75
C LEU A 76 28.46 6.88 -25.99
N SER A 77 27.22 7.39 -25.84
CA SER A 77 26.32 7.65 -26.97
C SER A 77 25.11 8.51 -26.59
N HIS A 78 24.96 9.68 -27.24
CA HIS A 78 23.77 10.54 -27.08
C HIS A 78 22.48 9.83 -27.48
N ASP A 79 22.44 9.28 -28.69
CA ASP A 79 21.25 8.65 -29.25
C ASP A 79 20.99 7.28 -28.62
N ALA A 80 19.71 6.91 -28.47
CA ALA A 80 19.34 5.56 -28.06
C ALA A 80 19.72 4.49 -29.11
N THR A 81 20.09 4.90 -30.33
CA THR A 81 20.44 4.04 -31.47
C THR A 81 21.76 4.46 -32.12
N VAL A 82 22.53 3.47 -32.60
CA VAL A 82 23.83 3.70 -33.24
C VAL A 82 23.72 4.22 -34.69
N ASP A 83 22.52 4.21 -35.26
CA ASP A 83 22.17 4.53 -36.65
C ASP A 83 22.65 5.92 -37.14
N ARG A 84 22.64 6.95 -36.28
CA ARG A 84 23.04 8.31 -36.67
C ARG A 84 24.56 8.42 -36.81
N MET A 85 25.31 7.91 -35.85
CA MET A 85 26.76 8.15 -35.75
C MET A 85 27.64 7.04 -36.36
N THR A 86 27.14 5.82 -36.55
CA THR A 86 27.96 4.67 -36.98
C THR A 86 27.57 4.06 -38.33
N ASN A 87 28.37 3.12 -38.82
CA ASN A 87 28.00 2.23 -39.93
C ASN A 87 26.98 1.13 -39.54
N GLY A 88 26.66 0.98 -38.25
CA GLY A 88 25.69 0.01 -37.73
C GLY A 88 24.26 0.53 -37.67
N LYS A 89 23.36 -0.33 -37.15
CA LYS A 89 21.98 0.01 -36.79
C LYS A 89 21.54 -0.77 -35.55
N GLY A 90 20.58 -0.23 -34.81
CA GLY A 90 20.00 -0.86 -33.61
C GLY A 90 20.14 0.02 -32.37
N ARG A 91 19.44 -0.35 -31.30
CA ARG A 91 19.56 0.37 -30.02
C ARG A 91 20.82 -0.06 -29.28
N VAL A 92 21.40 0.86 -28.51
CA VAL A 92 22.54 0.56 -27.63
C VAL A 92 22.19 -0.54 -26.61
N SER A 93 20.94 -0.55 -26.12
CA SER A 93 20.39 -1.59 -25.23
C SER A 93 20.27 -2.99 -25.84
N ASP A 94 20.29 -3.09 -27.17
CA ASP A 94 19.96 -4.32 -27.91
C ASP A 94 21.22 -4.98 -28.49
N LEU A 95 22.36 -4.29 -28.39
CA LEU A 95 23.70 -4.69 -28.86
C LEU A 95 24.63 -4.99 -27.69
N THR A 96 25.49 -5.99 -27.84
CA THR A 96 26.59 -6.30 -26.92
C THR A 96 27.78 -5.35 -27.12
N LEU A 97 28.70 -5.29 -26.16
CA LEU A 97 29.95 -4.54 -26.31
C LEU A 97 30.74 -5.01 -27.54
N GLU A 98 30.89 -6.33 -27.74
CA GLU A 98 31.61 -6.91 -28.87
C GLU A 98 30.93 -6.60 -30.23
N GLU A 99 29.63 -6.30 -30.24
CA GLU A 99 28.93 -5.81 -31.44
C GLU A 99 29.18 -4.31 -31.66
N ILE A 100 29.28 -3.50 -30.59
CA ILE A 100 29.53 -2.06 -30.65
C ILE A 100 30.99 -1.73 -31.02
N GLU A 101 31.98 -2.46 -30.52
CA GLU A 101 33.41 -2.28 -30.86
C GLU A 101 33.70 -2.45 -32.37
N LYS A 102 32.89 -3.27 -33.05
CA LYS A 102 32.96 -3.49 -34.50
C LYS A 102 32.39 -2.32 -35.31
N LEU A 103 31.64 -1.41 -34.69
CA LEU A 103 31.01 -0.27 -35.37
C LEU A 103 32.00 0.88 -35.56
N THR A 104 32.13 1.34 -36.81
CA THR A 104 32.93 2.51 -37.14
C THR A 104 32.05 3.76 -37.05
N VAL A 105 32.53 4.82 -36.39
CA VAL A 105 31.92 6.16 -36.54
C VAL A 105 31.98 6.57 -38.02
N LYS A 106 30.95 7.23 -38.54
CA LYS A 106 30.90 7.67 -39.95
C LYS A 106 32.09 8.59 -40.24
N GLY A 107 32.89 8.25 -41.25
CA GLY A 107 34.25 8.77 -41.45
C GLY A 107 35.36 7.74 -41.18
N GLY A 108 35.04 6.59 -40.57
CA GLY A 108 35.87 5.38 -40.47
C GLY A 108 36.97 5.40 -39.39
N ALA A 109 37.52 6.58 -39.09
CA ALA A 109 38.69 6.74 -38.22
C ALA A 109 38.44 6.45 -36.73
N TYR A 110 37.20 6.55 -36.24
CA TYR A 110 36.88 6.50 -34.81
C TYR A 110 35.93 5.35 -34.43
N ARG A 111 35.75 5.13 -33.12
CA ARG A 111 34.89 4.12 -32.48
C ARG A 111 34.06 4.75 -31.36
N ILE A 112 32.97 4.09 -30.99
CA ILE A 112 32.30 4.32 -29.70
C ILE A 112 33.23 3.79 -28.60
N PRO A 113 33.63 4.61 -27.61
CA PRO A 113 34.50 4.18 -26.51
C PRO A 113 33.70 3.60 -25.34
N GLU A 114 34.32 2.73 -24.54
CA GLU A 114 33.81 2.40 -23.21
C GLU A 114 34.10 3.54 -22.23
N PHE A 115 33.21 3.71 -21.25
CA PHE A 115 33.33 4.72 -20.20
C PHE A 115 34.64 4.58 -19.40
N LYS A 116 35.13 3.35 -19.21
CA LYS A 116 36.41 3.05 -18.54
C LYS A 116 37.66 3.56 -19.29
N ASP A 117 37.57 3.84 -20.59
CA ASP A 117 38.66 4.42 -21.37
C ASP A 117 38.64 5.95 -21.25
N ILE A 118 37.45 6.53 -21.29
CA ILE A 118 37.24 7.98 -21.13
C ILE A 118 37.61 8.45 -19.72
N LEU A 119 37.26 7.70 -18.67
CA LEU A 119 37.73 7.96 -17.31
C LEU A 119 39.27 7.97 -17.24
N ARG A 120 39.95 7.07 -17.96
CA ARG A 120 41.43 7.06 -18.02
C ARG A 120 42.02 8.26 -18.78
N ALA A 121 41.32 8.80 -19.78
CA ALA A 121 41.75 9.98 -20.52
C ALA A 121 41.51 11.29 -19.73
N CYS A 122 40.38 11.40 -19.02
CA CYS A 122 40.03 12.60 -18.26
C CYS A 122 40.78 12.75 -16.93
N LYS A 123 41.16 11.62 -16.30
CA LYS A 123 41.77 11.61 -14.96
C LYS A 123 42.95 12.57 -14.84
N ASP A 124 42.94 13.40 -13.78
CA ASP A 124 43.92 14.46 -13.48
C ASP A 124 44.10 15.55 -14.58
N HIS A 125 43.42 15.43 -15.73
CA HIS A 125 43.54 16.35 -16.88
C HIS A 125 42.36 17.33 -17.00
N ILE A 126 41.11 16.84 -16.99
CA ILE A 126 39.87 17.62 -17.16
C ILE A 126 38.75 17.04 -16.28
N ASN A 127 37.74 17.84 -15.91
CA ASN A 127 36.56 17.33 -15.21
C ASN A 127 35.50 16.78 -16.19
N ILE A 128 34.56 16.00 -15.68
CA ILE A 128 33.51 15.35 -16.46
C ILE A 128 32.14 15.90 -16.06
N TYR A 129 31.41 16.40 -17.05
CA TYR A 129 29.95 16.53 -17.02
C TYR A 129 29.40 15.22 -17.61
N LEU A 130 28.80 14.37 -16.78
CA LEU A 130 28.26 13.08 -17.19
C LEU A 130 26.77 13.24 -17.47
N ASP A 131 26.38 13.35 -18.74
CA ASP A 131 24.99 13.35 -19.14
C ASP A 131 24.41 11.93 -19.05
N PHE A 132 23.56 11.72 -18.04
CA PHE A 132 23.08 10.40 -17.67
C PHE A 132 21.79 10.06 -18.41
N LYS A 133 21.91 9.41 -19.58
CA LYS A 133 20.78 9.07 -20.47
C LYS A 133 20.04 7.81 -20.02
N ASP A 134 20.57 6.62 -20.33
CA ASP A 134 19.96 5.32 -20.05
C ASP A 134 21.06 4.32 -19.64
N ALA A 135 21.57 4.51 -18.43
CA ALA A 135 22.63 3.69 -17.85
C ALA A 135 22.28 3.21 -16.43
N ASP A 136 23.04 2.25 -15.88
CA ASP A 136 22.97 1.86 -14.46
C ASP A 136 23.84 2.80 -13.58
N PRO A 137 23.25 3.55 -12.62
CA PRO A 137 24.02 4.40 -11.69
C PRO A 137 25.03 3.62 -10.86
N ALA A 138 24.73 2.37 -10.49
CA ALA A 138 25.62 1.53 -9.70
C ALA A 138 26.83 1.06 -10.53
N ALA A 139 26.64 0.70 -11.79
CA ALA A 139 27.74 0.44 -12.72
C ALA A 139 28.59 1.69 -12.96
N ALA A 140 27.95 2.85 -13.20
CA ALA A 140 28.65 4.10 -13.47
C ALA A 140 29.49 4.53 -12.26
N TYR A 141 28.92 4.52 -11.05
CA TYR A 141 29.66 4.88 -9.85
C TYR A 141 30.80 3.90 -9.55
N ARG A 142 30.60 2.57 -9.71
CA ARG A 142 31.68 1.58 -9.56
C ARG A 142 32.88 1.88 -10.47
N GLN A 143 32.65 2.30 -11.72
CA GLN A 143 33.75 2.68 -12.63
C GLN A 143 34.42 4.00 -12.21
N ILE A 144 33.66 5.00 -11.78
CA ILE A 144 34.20 6.28 -11.27
C ILE A 144 35.06 6.06 -10.01
N GLN A 145 34.61 5.22 -9.07
CA GLN A 145 35.37 4.82 -7.88
C GLN A 145 36.63 4.02 -8.23
N ALA A 146 36.54 3.08 -9.19
CA ALA A 146 37.71 2.32 -9.64
C ALA A 146 38.76 3.20 -10.34
N ALA A 147 38.35 4.31 -10.96
CA ALA A 147 39.25 5.34 -11.47
C ALA A 147 39.79 6.29 -10.37
N GLY A 148 39.12 6.38 -9.21
CA GLY A 148 39.39 7.36 -8.16
C GLY A 148 38.98 8.79 -8.55
N MET A 149 37.91 8.93 -9.32
CA MET A 149 37.45 10.18 -9.94
C MET A 149 36.20 10.79 -9.29
N GLU A 150 35.82 10.38 -8.08
CA GLU A 150 34.62 10.90 -7.37
C GLU A 150 34.67 12.41 -7.09
N ARG A 151 35.83 13.05 -7.28
CA ARG A 151 36.04 14.51 -7.16
C ARG A 151 36.29 15.22 -8.51
N GLN A 152 36.14 14.52 -9.63
CA GLN A 152 36.28 15.05 -10.99
C GLN A 152 34.97 14.98 -11.81
N VAL A 153 33.88 14.39 -11.27
CA VAL A 153 32.62 14.17 -11.99
C VAL A 153 31.48 14.99 -11.40
N VAL A 154 30.65 15.58 -12.27
CA VAL A 154 29.28 16.05 -11.98
C VAL A 154 28.33 15.25 -12.86
N VAL A 155 27.22 14.75 -12.30
CA VAL A 155 26.26 13.94 -13.06
C VAL A 155 24.99 14.75 -13.36
N TYR A 156 24.66 14.90 -14.64
CA TYR A 156 23.45 15.54 -15.11
C TYR A 156 22.30 14.54 -15.28
N LEU A 157 21.10 14.90 -14.82
CA LEU A 157 19.97 13.97 -14.66
C LEU A 157 18.75 14.39 -15.49
N ASN A 158 18.65 13.83 -16.70
CA ASN A 158 17.51 13.98 -17.62
C ASN A 158 16.15 13.58 -17.03
N LYS A 159 16.12 12.76 -15.96
CA LYS A 159 14.90 12.15 -15.40
C LYS A 159 14.88 12.25 -13.88
N ALA A 160 13.77 12.72 -13.31
CA ALA A 160 13.57 12.83 -11.87
C ALA A 160 13.64 11.46 -11.13
N SER A 161 13.35 10.36 -11.82
CA SER A 161 13.46 9.00 -11.28
C SER A 161 14.90 8.51 -11.06
N ASP A 162 15.88 9.10 -11.75
CA ASP A 162 17.30 8.72 -11.60
C ASP A 162 17.99 9.47 -10.44
N TYR A 163 17.43 10.60 -9.99
CA TYR A 163 17.90 11.35 -8.83
C TYR A 163 17.92 10.49 -7.55
N GLY A 164 16.84 9.75 -7.30
CA GLY A 164 16.75 8.83 -6.16
C GLY A 164 17.75 7.67 -6.24
N LYS A 165 18.01 7.14 -7.44
CA LYS A 165 18.99 6.06 -7.66
C LYS A 165 20.41 6.56 -7.40
N TRP A 166 20.78 7.70 -7.98
CA TRP A 166 22.10 8.29 -7.78
C TRP A 166 22.35 8.71 -6.33
N ARG A 167 21.35 9.26 -5.62
CA ARG A 167 21.48 9.57 -4.18
C ARG A 167 21.54 8.33 -3.28
N ALA A 168 21.01 7.20 -3.70
CA ALA A 168 21.15 5.93 -2.97
C ALA A 168 22.52 5.25 -3.21
N VAL A 169 23.03 5.31 -4.45
CA VAL A 169 24.30 4.69 -4.85
C VAL A 169 25.52 5.53 -4.46
N ALA A 170 25.47 6.85 -4.69
CA ALA A 170 26.58 7.77 -4.50
C ALA A 170 26.09 9.05 -3.77
N PRO A 171 25.76 8.98 -2.47
CA PRO A 171 25.10 10.08 -1.75
C PRO A 171 25.81 11.43 -1.86
N ALA A 172 27.14 11.44 -1.91
CA ALA A 172 27.98 12.63 -1.99
C ALA A 172 28.32 13.11 -3.42
N MET A 173 27.89 12.40 -4.47
CA MET A 173 28.21 12.78 -5.87
C MET A 173 27.57 14.14 -6.21
N PRO A 174 28.28 15.08 -6.85
CA PRO A 174 27.68 16.30 -7.37
C PRO A 174 26.63 15.97 -8.45
N LEU A 175 25.41 16.47 -8.28
CA LEU A 175 24.30 16.26 -9.21
C LEU A 175 23.82 17.59 -9.81
N MET A 176 23.40 17.53 -11.07
CA MET A 176 22.89 18.65 -11.86
C MET A 176 21.57 18.26 -12.53
N ALA A 177 20.63 19.19 -12.65
CA ALA A 177 19.34 18.97 -13.31
C ALA A 177 18.64 20.29 -13.65
N SER A 178 17.78 20.28 -14.67
CA SER A 178 17.01 21.46 -15.07
C SER A 178 15.96 21.84 -14.03
N VAL A 179 15.65 23.14 -13.95
CA VAL A 179 14.52 23.62 -13.18
C VAL A 179 13.21 23.05 -13.76
N PRO A 180 12.38 22.32 -12.97
CA PRO A 180 11.13 21.73 -13.46
C PRO A 180 10.18 22.79 -14.02
N ARG A 181 9.44 22.44 -15.08
CA ARG A 181 8.62 23.40 -15.84
C ARG A 181 7.51 24.07 -15.02
N ASP A 182 7.10 23.47 -13.90
CA ASP A 182 6.13 23.97 -12.91
C ASP A 182 6.72 24.97 -11.90
N VAL A 183 8.06 25.04 -11.77
CA VAL A 183 8.75 26.08 -10.99
C VAL A 183 8.80 27.37 -11.82
N LYS A 184 8.01 28.36 -11.42
CA LYS A 184 7.87 29.67 -12.09
C LYS A 184 8.29 30.86 -11.23
N ASN A 185 8.53 30.68 -9.94
CA ASN A 185 8.85 31.77 -9.02
C ASN A 185 9.92 31.40 -7.97
N PRO A 186 10.51 32.40 -7.26
CA PRO A 186 11.56 32.17 -6.27
C PRO A 186 11.18 31.23 -5.13
N GLU A 187 9.92 31.22 -4.70
CA GLU A 187 9.45 30.40 -3.57
C GLU A 187 9.34 28.92 -3.98
N GLN A 188 8.85 28.65 -5.18
CA GLN A 188 8.88 27.33 -5.79
C GLN A 188 10.31 26.83 -6.00
N LEU A 189 11.25 27.70 -6.41
CA LEU A 189 12.66 27.31 -6.57
C LEU A 189 13.35 27.04 -5.22
N ARG A 190 13.06 27.82 -4.17
CA ARG A 190 13.49 27.50 -2.80
C ARG A 190 12.93 26.16 -2.34
N ALA A 191 11.66 25.87 -2.64
CA ALA A 191 11.02 24.60 -2.32
C ALA A 191 11.56 23.41 -3.14
N PHE A 192 12.04 23.64 -4.37
CA PHE A 192 12.71 22.64 -5.20
C PHE A 192 14.12 22.34 -4.67
N LEU A 193 14.98 23.36 -4.51
CA LEU A 193 16.35 23.20 -3.99
C LEU A 193 16.38 22.73 -2.52
N GLY A 194 15.36 23.04 -1.73
CA GLY A 194 15.15 22.48 -0.39
C GLY A 194 14.71 21.01 -0.35
N ARG A 195 14.55 20.36 -1.52
CA ARG A 195 14.23 18.93 -1.67
C ARG A 195 15.28 18.19 -2.50
N ALA A 196 15.77 18.84 -3.55
CA ALA A 196 16.84 18.34 -4.41
C ALA A 196 18.17 18.99 -4.02
N SER A 197 18.99 18.27 -3.26
CA SER A 197 20.41 18.57 -3.08
C SER A 197 21.11 18.44 -4.45
N LEU A 198 21.32 19.59 -5.09
CA LEU A 198 21.95 19.77 -6.40
C LEU A 198 23.14 20.71 -6.23
N ALA A 199 24.21 20.45 -6.98
CA ALA A 199 25.40 21.30 -7.01
C ALA A 199 25.31 22.37 -8.13
N VAL A 200 24.59 22.05 -9.21
CA VAL A 200 24.35 22.92 -10.37
C VAL A 200 22.89 22.83 -10.81
N LEU A 201 22.36 23.92 -11.37
CA LEU A 201 21.18 23.92 -12.26
C LEU A 201 21.60 24.42 -13.65
N ASP A 202 21.10 23.79 -14.72
CA ASP A 202 21.17 24.38 -16.06
C ASP A 202 20.06 25.41 -16.30
N ASN A 203 20.28 26.26 -17.30
CA ASN A 203 19.26 27.05 -18.01
C ASN A 203 18.40 28.02 -17.16
N VAL A 204 18.83 28.35 -15.94
CA VAL A 204 18.19 29.35 -15.08
C VAL A 204 18.53 30.78 -15.54
N THR A 205 17.68 31.36 -16.38
CA THR A 205 17.92 32.69 -16.99
C THR A 205 17.16 33.85 -16.32
N ASP A 206 16.18 33.57 -15.47
CA ASP A 206 15.38 34.58 -14.74
C ASP A 206 16.14 35.17 -13.55
N THR A 207 16.09 36.49 -13.41
CA THR A 207 16.86 37.26 -12.40
C THR A 207 16.43 36.98 -10.96
N ALA A 208 15.15 36.70 -10.71
CA ALA A 208 14.62 36.42 -9.38
C ALA A 208 14.90 34.95 -8.97
N LEU A 209 14.88 34.02 -9.92
CA LEU A 209 15.37 32.66 -9.74
C LEU A 209 16.89 32.62 -9.48
N LEU A 210 17.67 33.41 -10.23
CA LEU A 210 19.12 33.57 -10.03
C LEU A 210 19.48 34.21 -8.68
N ALA A 211 18.55 34.90 -7.99
CA ALA A 211 18.77 35.32 -6.60
C ALA A 211 18.71 34.13 -5.63
N VAL A 212 17.83 33.16 -5.89
CA VAL A 212 17.64 31.96 -5.04
C VAL A 212 18.76 30.94 -5.21
N THR A 213 19.30 30.75 -6.41
CA THR A 213 20.44 29.83 -6.61
C THR A 213 21.66 30.31 -5.81
N ARG A 214 21.95 31.62 -5.87
CA ARG A 214 22.97 32.29 -5.04
C ARG A 214 22.66 32.20 -3.54
N GLU A 215 21.41 32.40 -3.11
CA GLU A 215 20.99 32.21 -1.69
C GLU A 215 21.27 30.78 -1.18
N LYS A 216 21.16 29.76 -2.05
CA LYS A 216 21.39 28.36 -1.69
C LYS A 216 22.81 27.85 -2.00
N GLY A 217 23.69 28.70 -2.53
CA GLY A 217 25.03 28.30 -2.96
C GLY A 217 25.04 27.21 -4.04
N VAL A 218 24.01 27.18 -4.90
CA VAL A 218 23.90 26.27 -6.04
C VAL A 218 24.36 27.02 -7.28
N ALA A 219 25.33 26.45 -8.02
CA ALA A 219 25.84 27.08 -9.22
C ALA A 219 24.82 27.05 -10.37
N VAL A 220 24.95 27.98 -11.32
CA VAL A 220 24.21 27.93 -12.58
C VAL A 220 25.20 27.85 -13.74
N TRP A 221 24.97 26.87 -14.62
CA TRP A 221 25.60 26.77 -15.94
C TRP A 221 24.52 27.03 -17.00
N LEU A 222 24.89 27.65 -18.13
CA LEU A 222 23.94 27.97 -19.21
C LEU A 222 24.44 27.44 -20.54
N ASP A 223 23.53 26.88 -21.34
CA ASP A 223 23.86 26.30 -22.63
C ASP A 223 23.82 27.41 -23.70
N VAL A 224 24.92 27.57 -24.43
CA VAL A 224 25.07 28.54 -25.53
C VAL A 224 25.49 27.89 -26.86
N GLU A 225 25.46 26.56 -26.90
CA GLU A 225 25.63 25.70 -28.07
C GLU A 225 24.64 26.00 -29.21
N GLY A 226 25.03 25.62 -30.42
CA GLY A 226 24.22 25.67 -31.64
C GLY A 226 24.74 26.65 -32.71
N PRO A 227 24.23 26.55 -33.97
CA PRO A 227 24.82 27.24 -35.14
C PRO A 227 24.73 28.78 -35.16
N GLY A 228 24.19 29.39 -34.11
CA GLY A 228 24.15 30.84 -33.89
C GLY A 228 25.09 31.35 -32.79
N GLU A 229 25.89 30.46 -32.18
CA GLU A 229 26.82 30.81 -31.10
C GLU A 229 27.80 31.91 -31.53
N ASN A 230 27.87 32.99 -30.73
CA ASN A 230 28.70 34.16 -31.04
C ASN A 230 29.00 34.99 -29.78
N PRO A 231 30.03 35.87 -29.80
CA PRO A 231 30.44 36.65 -28.65
C PRO A 231 29.34 37.50 -27.98
N ALA A 232 28.36 38.03 -28.71
CA ALA A 232 27.28 38.81 -28.10
C ALA A 232 26.32 37.95 -27.25
N MET A 233 26.24 36.64 -27.55
CA MET A 233 25.49 35.69 -26.73
C MET A 233 26.25 35.34 -25.44
N TRP A 234 27.58 35.15 -25.54
CA TRP A 234 28.45 34.99 -24.38
C TRP A 234 28.39 36.21 -23.45
N ASP A 235 28.46 37.42 -24.01
CA ASP A 235 28.38 38.68 -23.28
C ASP A 235 27.04 38.84 -22.54
N MET A 236 25.93 38.41 -23.16
CA MET A 236 24.59 38.41 -22.54
C MET A 236 24.48 37.44 -21.35
N VAL A 237 25.17 36.30 -21.43
CA VAL A 237 25.20 35.30 -20.35
C VAL A 237 26.13 35.72 -19.20
N LEU A 238 27.33 36.21 -19.50
CA LEU A 238 28.29 36.66 -18.48
C LEU A 238 27.71 37.75 -17.57
N ARG A 239 26.94 38.68 -18.16
CA ARG A 239 26.20 39.74 -17.44
C ARG A 239 25.12 39.22 -16.47
N LYS A 240 24.76 37.93 -16.49
CA LYS A 240 23.86 37.30 -15.49
C LYS A 240 24.57 36.81 -14.22
N SER A 241 25.91 36.87 -14.17
CA SER A 241 26.73 36.39 -13.04
C SER A 241 26.55 34.89 -12.75
N VAL A 242 26.43 34.08 -13.80
CA VAL A 242 26.46 32.61 -13.73
C VAL A 242 27.90 32.08 -13.58
N GLN A 243 28.06 30.78 -13.32
CA GLN A 243 29.36 30.19 -12.96
C GLN A 243 30.04 29.46 -14.13
N GLY A 244 29.32 29.20 -15.22
CA GLY A 244 29.87 28.51 -16.39
C GLY A 244 28.94 28.51 -17.60
N MET A 245 29.47 28.06 -18.74
CA MET A 245 28.75 27.90 -20.00
C MET A 245 29.13 26.58 -20.70
N GLN A 246 28.14 25.96 -21.35
CA GLN A 246 28.33 24.86 -22.31
C GLN A 246 28.29 25.38 -23.74
N THR A 247 29.30 25.01 -24.53
CA THR A 247 29.64 25.65 -25.81
C THR A 247 30.11 24.65 -26.87
N ASP A 248 29.77 24.94 -28.13
CA ASP A 248 30.25 24.23 -29.31
C ASP A 248 31.63 24.76 -29.76
N HIS A 249 32.09 25.88 -29.19
CA HIS A 249 33.29 26.62 -29.60
C HIS A 249 34.24 26.94 -28.41
N PRO A 250 34.64 25.95 -27.58
CA PRO A 250 35.39 26.17 -26.33
C PRO A 250 36.72 26.91 -26.50
N GLU A 251 37.48 26.66 -27.58
CA GLU A 251 38.75 27.35 -27.85
C GLU A 251 38.56 28.85 -28.14
N ALA A 252 37.44 29.20 -28.80
CA ALA A 252 37.07 30.58 -29.08
C ALA A 252 36.50 31.28 -27.84
N MET A 253 35.72 30.57 -27.01
CA MET A 253 35.21 31.09 -25.73
C MET A 253 36.35 31.35 -24.73
N ASP A 254 37.29 30.40 -24.57
CA ASP A 254 38.48 30.58 -23.71
C ASP A 254 39.31 31.78 -24.19
N SER A 255 39.55 31.89 -25.50
CA SER A 255 40.23 33.03 -26.12
C SER A 255 39.53 34.36 -25.84
N TYR A 256 38.20 34.41 -25.96
CA TYR A 256 37.40 35.61 -25.68
C TYR A 256 37.47 36.02 -24.21
N LEU A 257 37.26 35.06 -23.31
CA LEU A 257 37.35 35.27 -21.86
C LEU A 257 38.75 35.73 -21.42
N ARG A 258 39.82 35.27 -22.06
CA ARG A 258 41.19 35.73 -21.78
C ARG A 258 41.46 37.13 -22.35
N GLN A 259 40.99 37.45 -23.56
CA GLN A 259 41.10 38.79 -24.16
C GLN A 259 40.37 39.87 -23.35
N HIS A 260 39.22 39.52 -22.75
CA HIS A 260 38.42 40.42 -21.92
C HIS A 260 38.79 40.38 -20.42
N HIS A 261 39.79 39.58 -20.03
CA HIS A 261 40.20 39.35 -18.63
C HIS A 261 39.08 38.81 -17.71
N TRP A 262 38.12 38.07 -18.27
CA TRP A 262 36.96 37.49 -17.55
C TRP A 262 37.05 35.97 -17.34
N ARG A 263 38.19 35.34 -17.69
CA ARG A 263 38.39 33.89 -17.52
C ARG A 263 38.32 33.43 -16.06
N ASP A 264 38.57 34.34 -15.12
CA ASP A 264 38.41 34.15 -13.68
C ASP A 264 37.14 34.81 -13.10
N GLY A 265 36.20 35.21 -13.97
CA GLY A 265 34.96 35.90 -13.62
C GLY A 265 34.94 37.37 -14.07
N MET A 266 33.73 37.92 -14.24
CA MET A 266 33.51 39.32 -14.63
C MET A 266 33.53 40.24 -13.38
N PRO A 267 34.26 41.38 -13.38
CA PRO A 267 34.24 42.34 -12.28
C PRO A 267 32.84 42.87 -11.96
N ALA A 268 32.49 42.97 -10.68
CA ALA A 268 31.14 43.29 -10.21
C ALA A 268 30.64 44.69 -10.61
N ASP A 269 31.57 45.62 -10.83
CA ASP A 269 31.37 46.99 -11.28
C ASP A 269 31.06 47.11 -12.78
N ALA A 270 31.35 46.08 -13.58
CA ALA A 270 31.03 46.06 -15.02
C ALA A 270 29.57 45.63 -15.33
N ALA A 271 28.77 45.31 -14.31
CA ALA A 271 27.45 44.68 -14.46
C ALA A 271 26.23 45.62 -14.45
N GLY A 272 26.40 46.94 -14.25
CA GLY A 272 25.28 47.84 -13.96
C GLY A 272 25.06 49.01 -14.93
N SER A 273 24.00 48.95 -15.76
CA SER A 273 23.07 50.08 -16.02
C SER A 273 22.03 49.81 -17.14
N VAL A 274 20.76 49.57 -16.78
CA VAL A 274 19.55 49.92 -17.55
C VAL A 274 18.43 50.12 -16.51
N GLY A 275 17.54 51.13 -16.53
CA GLY A 275 17.34 52.19 -17.52
C GLY A 275 15.85 52.34 -17.83
N SER A 276 15.09 53.00 -16.93
CA SER A 276 13.64 53.13 -17.04
C SER A 276 13.21 54.12 -18.12
N ALA A 277 12.32 53.71 -19.02
CA ALA A 277 11.62 54.58 -19.96
C ALA A 277 10.11 54.26 -19.95
N GLU A 278 9.28 55.29 -19.89
CA GLU A 278 7.81 55.15 -19.91
C GLU A 278 7.29 55.05 -21.35
N SER A 279 6.18 54.32 -21.53
CA SER A 279 5.34 54.41 -22.73
C SER A 279 3.87 54.47 -22.31
N ALA A 280 3.13 55.47 -22.80
CA ALA A 280 1.75 55.72 -22.39
C ALA A 280 0.80 54.55 -22.73
N PRO A 281 -0.26 54.32 -21.93
CA PRO A 281 -1.19 53.22 -22.16
C PRO A 281 -2.06 53.47 -23.41
N PRO A 282 -2.38 52.43 -24.20
CA PRO A 282 -3.36 52.55 -25.27
C PRO A 282 -4.77 52.80 -24.71
N ALA A 283 -5.62 53.43 -25.52
CA ALA A 283 -7.02 53.71 -25.15
C ALA A 283 -7.78 52.42 -24.79
N PRO A 284 -8.75 52.49 -23.85
CA PRO A 284 -9.45 51.30 -23.37
C PRO A 284 -10.17 50.59 -24.53
N SER A 285 -9.81 49.33 -24.74
CA SER A 285 -10.59 48.41 -25.56
C SER A 285 -12.01 48.29 -25.01
N VAL A 286 -12.98 48.06 -25.88
CA VAL A 286 -14.38 47.76 -25.51
C VAL A 286 -14.60 46.25 -25.31
N TYR A 287 -13.51 45.49 -25.26
CA TYR A 287 -13.46 44.07 -24.98
C TYR A 287 -12.13 43.65 -24.35
N ARG A 288 -12.18 42.59 -23.55
CA ARG A 288 -11.01 41.91 -22.99
C ARG A 288 -10.58 40.78 -23.91
N LYS A 289 -9.34 40.82 -24.40
CA LYS A 289 -8.66 39.67 -25.03
C LYS A 289 -8.07 38.80 -23.92
N LEU A 290 -8.34 37.50 -23.99
CA LEU A 290 -7.74 36.47 -23.14
C LEU A 290 -6.91 35.55 -24.06
N PRO A 291 -5.59 35.77 -24.18
CA PRO A 291 -4.76 35.04 -25.13
C PRO A 291 -4.37 33.65 -24.61
N ASP A 292 -4.09 32.74 -25.55
CA ASP A 292 -3.44 31.45 -25.32
C ASP A 292 -4.08 30.57 -24.23
N LEU A 293 -5.42 30.52 -24.22
CA LEU A 293 -6.19 29.59 -23.41
C LEU A 293 -6.02 28.17 -23.96
N ALA A 294 -5.37 27.30 -23.18
CA ALA A 294 -5.20 25.89 -23.51
C ALA A 294 -6.52 25.12 -23.32
N TYR A 295 -7.02 24.50 -24.40
CA TYR A 295 -8.27 23.72 -24.38
C TYR A 295 -8.05 22.19 -24.38
N GLY A 296 -6.79 21.73 -24.28
CA GLY A 296 -6.43 20.33 -24.16
C GLY A 296 -4.92 20.10 -23.97
N PRO A 297 -4.45 18.83 -23.94
CA PRO A 297 -3.06 18.48 -23.66
C PRO A 297 -2.09 18.68 -24.86
N GLY A 298 -2.59 19.07 -26.04
CA GLY A 298 -1.85 19.09 -27.31
C GLY A 298 -0.84 20.22 -27.52
N GLY A 299 -0.42 20.94 -26.47
CA GLY A 299 0.56 22.02 -26.57
C GLY A 299 0.06 23.23 -27.35
N ARG A 300 0.94 23.85 -28.17
CA ARG A 300 0.62 25.10 -28.90
C ARG A 300 -0.56 24.96 -29.87
N ASP A 301 -0.78 23.77 -30.42
CA ASP A 301 -1.85 23.50 -31.39
C ASP A 301 -3.26 23.46 -30.75
N GLN A 302 -3.34 23.60 -29.42
CA GLN A 302 -4.59 23.64 -28.65
C GLN A 302 -4.69 24.91 -27.78
N LEU A 303 -4.05 26.00 -28.21
CA LEU A 303 -4.18 27.34 -27.61
C LEU A 303 -5.16 28.19 -28.43
N VAL A 304 -6.05 28.93 -27.78
CA VAL A 304 -7.01 29.84 -28.43
C VAL A 304 -7.08 31.20 -27.74
N ASP A 305 -7.33 32.25 -28.53
CA ASP A 305 -7.58 33.60 -28.00
C ASP A 305 -9.09 33.82 -27.88
N SER A 306 -9.57 34.15 -26.68
CA SER A 306 -10.99 34.47 -26.44
C SER A 306 -11.23 35.97 -26.33
N TYR A 307 -12.31 36.45 -26.92
CA TYR A 307 -12.65 37.88 -26.99
C TYR A 307 -14.01 38.14 -26.32
N VAL A 308 -14.00 38.85 -25.20
CA VAL A 308 -15.18 39.05 -24.32
C VAL A 308 -15.50 40.56 -24.23
N PRO A 309 -16.71 41.02 -24.59
CA PRO A 309 -17.09 42.43 -24.41
C PRO A 309 -17.14 42.77 -22.91
N ASP A 310 -16.65 43.95 -22.51
CA ASP A 310 -16.64 44.34 -21.09
C ASP A 310 -18.06 44.53 -20.51
N GLU A 311 -19.07 44.71 -21.37
CA GLU A 311 -20.50 44.67 -21.01
C GLU A 311 -21.15 43.37 -21.54
N ILE A 312 -21.18 42.32 -20.72
CA ILE A 312 -21.68 40.99 -21.09
C ILE A 312 -23.23 40.93 -21.12
N GLU A 313 -23.93 41.76 -20.34
CA GLU A 313 -25.39 41.60 -20.12
C GLU A 313 -26.28 41.68 -21.37
N ASN A 314 -25.81 42.33 -22.44
CA ASN A 314 -26.54 42.47 -23.70
C ASN A 314 -25.87 41.69 -24.85
N ALA A 315 -24.97 40.74 -24.55
CA ALA A 315 -24.27 39.95 -25.55
C ALA A 315 -25.20 38.92 -26.23
N LYS A 316 -25.10 38.76 -27.56
CA LYS A 316 -26.18 38.16 -28.36
C LYS A 316 -25.93 36.76 -28.94
N VAL A 317 -24.68 36.38 -29.25
CA VAL A 317 -24.27 35.09 -29.84
C VAL A 317 -22.79 34.82 -29.48
N VAL A 318 -22.42 33.54 -29.36
CA VAL A 318 -21.02 33.07 -29.34
C VAL A 318 -20.66 32.54 -30.75
N VAL A 319 -19.62 33.10 -31.39
CA VAL A 319 -19.22 32.79 -32.78
C VAL A 319 -17.89 32.02 -32.81
N TYR A 320 -17.85 30.87 -33.47
CA TYR A 320 -16.70 29.94 -33.46
C TYR A 320 -15.73 30.31 -34.63
N ILE A 321 -14.45 30.73 -34.42
CA ILE A 321 -13.30 30.76 -35.44
C ILE A 321 -11.90 30.22 -34.94
N HIS A 322 -11.34 29.15 -35.54
CA HIS A 322 -10.02 28.44 -35.38
C HIS A 322 -9.75 27.55 -36.62
N GLY A 323 -8.73 27.85 -37.43
CA GLY A 323 -8.32 27.02 -38.58
C GLY A 323 -7.16 26.07 -38.30
N LYS A 324 -7.08 24.93 -39.01
CA LYS A 324 -5.90 24.05 -38.99
C LYS A 324 -4.80 24.58 -39.92
N GLY A 325 -3.84 25.32 -39.36
CA GLY A 325 -2.67 25.85 -40.07
C GLY A 325 -2.78 27.30 -40.56
N GLY A 326 -3.67 28.10 -39.96
CA GLY A 326 -3.69 29.57 -40.12
C GLY A 326 -3.35 30.23 -38.79
N ASP A 327 -2.56 31.31 -38.82
CA ASP A 327 -2.12 32.01 -37.62
C ASP A 327 -3.25 32.89 -37.04
N LYS A 328 -3.38 32.92 -35.70
CA LYS A 328 -4.47 33.60 -34.99
C LYS A 328 -4.43 35.12 -35.15
N ASP A 329 -3.23 35.67 -35.35
CA ASP A 329 -2.99 37.10 -35.54
C ASP A 329 -3.36 37.59 -36.95
N GLN A 330 -3.91 36.73 -37.82
CA GLN A 330 -4.42 37.10 -39.15
C GLN A 330 -5.92 37.50 -39.15
N ILE A 331 -6.60 37.47 -37.99
CA ILE A 331 -7.99 37.94 -37.86
C ILE A 331 -7.97 39.49 -37.74
N PRO A 332 -8.60 40.26 -38.66
CA PRO A 332 -8.48 41.71 -38.63
C PRO A 332 -9.13 42.37 -37.41
N ASP A 333 -8.38 43.21 -36.68
CA ASP A 333 -8.87 43.93 -35.49
C ASP A 333 -10.15 44.73 -35.74
N ALA A 334 -10.31 45.31 -36.93
CA ALA A 334 -11.50 46.04 -37.33
C ALA A 334 -12.77 45.15 -37.36
N LEU A 335 -12.62 43.85 -37.61
CA LEU A 335 -13.72 42.88 -37.55
C LEU A 335 -14.04 42.52 -36.08
N LEU A 336 -13.03 42.28 -35.26
CA LEU A 336 -13.19 42.01 -33.82
C LEU A 336 -13.87 43.20 -33.11
N ALA A 337 -13.41 44.43 -33.35
CA ALA A 337 -14.02 45.65 -32.81
C ALA A 337 -15.47 45.87 -33.30
N ALA A 338 -15.81 45.45 -34.52
CA ALA A 338 -17.17 45.54 -35.03
C ALA A 338 -18.11 44.50 -34.40
N LEU A 339 -17.65 43.24 -34.28
CA LEU A 339 -18.43 42.15 -33.69
C LEU A 339 -18.61 42.34 -32.17
N VAL A 340 -17.51 42.50 -31.44
CA VAL A 340 -17.53 42.52 -29.97
C VAL A 340 -17.98 43.89 -29.45
N GLY A 341 -17.47 44.98 -30.03
CA GLY A 341 -17.78 46.34 -29.60
C GLY A 341 -19.16 46.85 -30.03
N ARG A 342 -19.46 46.80 -31.34
CA ARG A 342 -20.70 47.41 -31.90
C ARG A 342 -21.89 46.48 -31.97
N ARG A 343 -21.69 45.17 -32.16
CA ARG A 343 -22.78 44.17 -32.22
C ARG A 343 -22.97 43.38 -30.93
N LYS A 344 -22.03 43.49 -29.97
CA LYS A 344 -22.03 42.77 -28.68
C LYS A 344 -22.08 41.24 -28.88
N TYR A 345 -21.13 40.70 -29.65
CA TYR A 345 -20.93 39.25 -29.81
C TYR A 345 -19.70 38.76 -29.04
N ILE A 346 -19.71 37.49 -28.62
CA ILE A 346 -18.57 36.77 -28.02
C ILE A 346 -17.96 35.87 -29.11
N VAL A 347 -16.64 35.66 -29.16
CA VAL A 347 -15.96 34.99 -30.31
C VAL A 347 -14.87 34.00 -29.86
N VAL A 348 -14.96 32.71 -30.28
CA VAL A 348 -14.09 31.55 -29.91
C VAL A 348 -14.23 30.30 -30.87
N SER A 349 -13.35 29.99 -31.87
CA SER A 349 -12.94 28.58 -32.36
C SER A 349 -13.45 27.62 -33.56
N MET A 350 -13.98 27.96 -34.77
CA MET A 350 -14.23 27.10 -36.00
C MET A 350 -13.35 27.30 -37.28
N ASN A 351 -13.19 26.27 -38.13
CA ASN A 351 -12.27 26.28 -39.29
C ASN A 351 -12.49 27.35 -40.38
N TYR A 352 -11.43 28.11 -40.70
CA TYR A 352 -11.30 28.98 -41.89
C TYR A 352 -9.94 28.82 -42.58
N ARG A 353 -9.83 29.29 -43.83
CA ARG A 353 -8.56 29.42 -44.59
C ARG A 353 -8.43 30.83 -45.21
N PRO A 354 -7.21 31.30 -45.51
CA PRO A 354 -6.99 32.57 -46.22
C PRO A 354 -7.83 32.65 -47.51
N GLY A 355 -8.63 33.71 -47.63
CA GLY A 355 -9.56 33.94 -48.76
C GLY A 355 -11.05 33.88 -48.38
N GLN A 356 -11.44 33.06 -47.38
CA GLN A 356 -12.86 32.77 -47.08
C GLN A 356 -13.57 33.82 -46.18
N VAL A 357 -13.12 35.08 -46.21
CA VAL A 357 -13.63 36.15 -45.33
C VAL A 357 -15.01 36.68 -45.78
N ALA A 358 -15.42 36.40 -47.02
CA ALA A 358 -16.77 36.68 -47.50
C ALA A 358 -17.77 35.68 -46.88
N ASP A 359 -17.49 34.39 -46.99
CA ASP A 359 -18.28 33.25 -46.50
C ASP A 359 -18.70 33.44 -45.02
N VAL A 360 -17.73 33.85 -44.17
CA VAL A 360 -17.95 34.11 -42.73
C VAL A 360 -18.97 35.25 -42.52
N ARG A 361 -19.00 36.27 -43.39
CA ARG A 361 -19.99 37.35 -43.31
C ARG A 361 -21.36 36.90 -43.78
N GLU A 362 -21.44 36.02 -44.78
CA GLU A 362 -22.73 35.49 -45.26
C GLU A 362 -23.37 34.56 -44.23
N VAL A 363 -22.61 33.65 -43.60
CA VAL A 363 -23.11 32.79 -42.51
C VAL A 363 -23.63 33.62 -41.34
N LEU A 364 -22.89 34.65 -40.92
CA LEU A 364 -23.34 35.57 -39.86
C LEU A 364 -24.56 36.41 -40.26
N THR A 365 -24.72 36.73 -41.55
CA THR A 365 -25.88 37.45 -42.08
C THR A 365 -27.11 36.54 -42.13
N PHE A 366 -26.95 35.27 -42.52
CA PHE A 366 -28.00 34.25 -42.48
C PHE A 366 -28.50 34.02 -41.06
N VAL A 367 -27.61 33.71 -40.11
CA VAL A 367 -27.99 33.48 -38.70
C VAL A 367 -28.65 34.73 -38.08
N SER A 368 -28.17 35.94 -38.42
CA SER A 368 -28.78 37.18 -37.93
C SER A 368 -30.14 37.51 -38.59
N GLY A 369 -30.35 37.09 -39.85
CA GLY A 369 -31.53 37.45 -40.63
C GLY A 369 -32.77 36.59 -40.37
N TYR A 370 -32.59 35.34 -39.94
CA TYR A 370 -33.68 34.38 -39.68
C TYR A 370 -34.06 34.27 -38.19
N ALA A 371 -33.40 34.99 -37.28
CA ALA A 371 -33.58 34.86 -35.83
C ALA A 371 -35.04 35.04 -35.35
N ASP A 372 -35.78 35.99 -35.93
CA ASP A 372 -37.18 36.26 -35.58
C ASP A 372 -38.14 35.14 -36.06
N GLN A 373 -37.79 34.45 -37.16
CA GLN A 373 -38.58 33.34 -37.71
C GLN A 373 -38.53 32.08 -36.83
N TYR A 374 -37.46 31.90 -36.05
CA TYR A 374 -37.35 30.87 -35.01
C TYR A 374 -37.92 31.32 -33.65
N HIS A 375 -38.73 32.40 -33.64
CA HIS A 375 -39.41 32.95 -32.46
C HIS A 375 -38.48 33.30 -31.28
N TYR A 376 -37.27 33.78 -31.57
CA TYR A 376 -36.34 34.22 -30.53
C TYR A 376 -36.88 35.44 -29.75
N ASN A 377 -37.14 35.26 -28.46
CA ASN A 377 -37.70 36.29 -27.57
C ASN A 377 -36.67 36.97 -26.65
N GLY A 378 -35.37 36.75 -26.87
CA GLY A 378 -34.31 37.28 -26.03
C GLY A 378 -34.00 36.49 -24.75
N LYS A 379 -34.59 35.30 -24.54
CA LYS A 379 -34.37 34.52 -23.30
C LYS A 379 -33.97 33.06 -23.47
N GLU A 380 -34.29 32.39 -24.58
CA GLU A 380 -33.94 30.97 -24.82
C GLU A 380 -33.57 30.71 -26.30
N PHE A 381 -32.67 29.73 -26.54
CA PHE A 381 -32.18 29.31 -27.86
C PHE A 381 -31.98 27.78 -27.92
N ALA A 382 -32.04 27.18 -29.11
CA ALA A 382 -32.00 25.73 -29.36
C ALA A 382 -30.75 25.28 -30.18
N LEU A 383 -30.57 23.95 -30.31
CA LEU A 383 -29.29 23.30 -30.68
C LEU A 383 -29.31 22.68 -32.10
N MET A 384 -28.16 22.74 -32.78
CA MET A 384 -27.69 21.71 -33.72
C MET A 384 -26.17 21.54 -33.58
N GLY A 385 -25.67 20.30 -33.49
CA GLY A 385 -24.24 19.99 -33.36
C GLY A 385 -23.88 19.16 -32.12
N SER A 386 -22.71 18.51 -32.10
CA SER A 386 -22.30 17.62 -30.99
C SER A 386 -20.78 17.47 -30.76
N GLY A 387 -19.95 18.37 -31.29
CA GLY A 387 -18.50 18.29 -31.15
C GLY A 387 -17.96 18.80 -29.80
N VAL A 388 -16.69 18.47 -29.53
CA VAL A 388 -15.98 18.84 -28.29
C VAL A 388 -15.84 20.35 -28.14
N GLY A 389 -15.71 21.07 -29.26
CA GLY A 389 -15.65 22.52 -29.31
C GLY A 389 -16.85 23.22 -28.69
N ALA A 390 -18.05 22.73 -29.01
CA ALA A 390 -19.29 23.26 -28.46
C ALA A 390 -19.43 23.03 -26.95
N GLN A 391 -18.94 21.89 -26.43
CA GLN A 391 -18.94 21.61 -24.99
C GLN A 391 -17.99 22.54 -24.20
N LEU A 392 -16.81 22.84 -24.76
CA LEU A 392 -15.86 23.80 -24.19
C LEU A 392 -16.40 25.24 -24.25
N ALA A 393 -17.02 25.63 -25.36
CA ALA A 393 -17.71 26.91 -25.48
C ALA A 393 -18.85 27.05 -24.46
N MET A 394 -19.63 25.98 -24.21
CA MET A 394 -20.62 25.94 -23.13
C MET A 394 -19.99 26.11 -21.74
N GLN A 395 -18.91 25.37 -21.43
CA GLN A 395 -18.23 25.50 -20.13
C GLN A 395 -17.73 26.93 -19.90
N TYR A 396 -17.02 27.51 -20.87
CA TYR A 396 -16.46 28.85 -20.74
C TYR A 396 -17.56 29.92 -20.65
N ALA A 397 -18.62 29.82 -21.47
CA ALA A 397 -19.79 30.68 -21.36
C ALA A 397 -20.45 30.58 -19.97
N SER A 398 -20.60 29.38 -19.42
CA SER A 398 -21.24 29.15 -18.11
C SER A 398 -20.49 29.74 -16.91
N GLN A 399 -19.18 30.01 -17.04
CA GLN A 399 -18.39 30.66 -15.99
C GLN A 399 -18.57 32.19 -15.96
N TYR A 400 -18.89 32.81 -17.10
CA TYR A 400 -18.95 34.27 -17.24
C TYR A 400 -20.36 34.83 -17.47
N ASP A 401 -21.30 34.06 -18.03
CA ASP A 401 -22.74 34.35 -17.95
C ASP A 401 -23.34 33.72 -16.69
N THR A 402 -23.06 34.36 -15.54
CA THR A 402 -23.54 33.93 -14.21
C THR A 402 -25.06 33.84 -14.10
N ALA A 403 -25.81 34.46 -15.02
CA ALA A 403 -27.26 34.39 -15.12
C ALA A 403 -27.79 33.16 -15.90
N ARG A 404 -26.92 32.32 -16.49
CA ARG A 404 -27.27 31.08 -17.21
C ARG A 404 -28.30 31.27 -18.35
N ARG A 405 -28.18 32.38 -19.09
CA ARG A 405 -28.96 32.70 -20.29
C ARG A 405 -28.45 31.91 -21.51
N ILE A 406 -27.14 31.69 -21.61
CA ILE A 406 -26.53 30.82 -22.61
C ILE A 406 -26.78 29.36 -22.22
N LYS A 407 -27.87 28.77 -22.73
CA LYS A 407 -28.23 27.36 -22.49
C LYS A 407 -27.69 26.39 -23.54
N THR A 408 -27.28 26.89 -24.71
CA THR A 408 -27.14 26.10 -25.94
C THR A 408 -26.08 26.70 -26.88
N VAL A 409 -25.37 25.86 -27.64
CA VAL A 409 -24.35 26.25 -28.63
C VAL A 409 -24.63 25.53 -29.97
N VAL A 410 -24.19 26.13 -31.08
CA VAL A 410 -24.27 25.55 -32.44
C VAL A 410 -22.87 25.17 -32.91
N ASP A 411 -22.74 23.99 -33.52
CA ASP A 411 -21.47 23.45 -34.04
C ASP A 411 -21.60 23.16 -35.54
N TYR A 412 -20.51 23.28 -36.29
CA TYR A 412 -20.52 23.14 -37.75
C TYR A 412 -19.22 22.52 -38.30
N GLU A 413 -19.25 21.21 -38.56
CA GLU A 413 -18.11 20.44 -39.05
C GLU A 413 -18.32 19.96 -40.50
N GLY A 414 -17.45 20.39 -41.42
CA GLY A 414 -17.51 19.99 -42.82
C GLY A 414 -16.54 20.78 -43.72
N GLN A 415 -16.37 20.33 -44.97
CA GLN A 415 -15.70 21.14 -46.00
C GLN A 415 -16.64 22.25 -46.46
N THR A 416 -16.17 23.50 -46.45
CA THR A 416 -16.96 24.68 -46.80
C THR A 416 -17.18 24.85 -48.32
N ASP A 417 -18.07 24.01 -48.87
CA ASP A 417 -18.84 24.32 -50.08
C ASP A 417 -20.25 24.73 -49.65
N ILE A 418 -20.38 25.98 -49.20
CA ILE A 418 -21.64 26.50 -48.61
C ILE A 418 -22.80 26.47 -49.62
N ALA A 419 -22.52 26.55 -50.93
CA ALA A 419 -23.55 26.42 -51.96
C ALA A 419 -24.18 25.02 -51.97
N LYS A 420 -23.38 23.94 -51.84
CA LYS A 420 -23.92 22.58 -51.63
C LYS A 420 -24.61 22.45 -50.27
N THR A 421 -24.02 23.00 -49.22
CA THR A 421 -24.52 22.83 -47.85
C THR A 421 -25.89 23.49 -47.64
N LEU A 422 -26.12 24.68 -48.18
CA LEU A 422 -27.43 25.33 -48.18
C LEU A 422 -28.47 24.50 -48.96
N ALA A 423 -28.11 23.98 -50.14
CA ALA A 423 -28.99 23.12 -50.94
C ALA A 423 -29.28 21.73 -50.31
N GLN A 424 -28.50 21.33 -49.30
CA GLN A 424 -28.71 20.11 -48.51
C GLN A 424 -29.57 20.40 -47.26
N LEU A 425 -29.30 21.50 -46.55
CA LEU A 425 -30.14 21.97 -45.43
C LEU A 425 -31.60 22.16 -45.85
N ASP A 426 -31.84 22.77 -47.02
CA ASP A 426 -33.17 23.05 -47.56
C ASP A 426 -33.96 21.76 -47.90
N LYS A 427 -33.26 20.62 -48.05
CA LYS A 427 -33.86 19.29 -48.24
C LYS A 427 -34.13 18.51 -46.96
N ASP A 428 -33.23 18.59 -45.99
CA ASP A 428 -33.25 17.69 -44.83
C ASP A 428 -34.15 18.21 -43.67
N PHE A 429 -34.53 19.49 -43.68
CA PHE A 429 -35.29 20.10 -42.58
C PHE A 429 -36.80 19.83 -42.45
N PRO A 430 -37.57 19.38 -43.46
CA PRO A 430 -39.03 19.22 -43.34
C PRO A 430 -39.53 17.78 -43.19
N SER A 431 -38.76 16.84 -42.61
CA SER A 431 -39.19 15.41 -42.54
C SER A 431 -39.05 14.66 -41.21
N LYS A 432 -38.13 15.00 -40.30
CA LYS A 432 -37.89 14.14 -39.10
C LYS A 432 -38.89 14.24 -37.94
N TYR A 433 -39.98 14.99 -38.14
CA TYR A 433 -41.21 14.92 -37.34
C TYR A 433 -42.40 14.29 -38.11
N ALA A 434 -42.15 13.69 -39.28
CA ALA A 434 -43.09 12.85 -40.02
C ALA A 434 -42.62 11.38 -40.00
N GLY A 435 -43.56 10.44 -40.04
CA GLY A 435 -43.30 9.02 -39.80
C GLY A 435 -43.24 8.13 -41.05
N THR A 436 -42.73 6.92 -40.82
CA THR A 436 -42.87 5.66 -41.59
C THR A 436 -42.36 5.53 -43.03
N ALA A 437 -41.82 4.32 -43.29
CA ALA A 437 -41.72 3.59 -44.58
C ALA A 437 -40.39 3.60 -45.40
N ALA A 438 -39.81 2.39 -45.47
CA ALA A 438 -39.27 1.69 -46.65
C ALA A 438 -38.10 2.22 -47.54
N GLY A 439 -37.05 1.39 -47.66
CA GLY A 439 -36.78 0.70 -48.95
C GLY A 439 -35.44 0.96 -49.68
N ALA A 440 -34.71 -0.13 -50.02
CA ALA A 440 -33.47 -0.19 -50.85
C ALA A 440 -32.25 0.60 -50.31
N GLY A 441 -30.99 0.34 -50.68
CA GLY A 441 -30.37 -0.53 -51.69
C GLY A 441 -29.47 0.30 -52.64
N ALA A 442 -28.28 -0.11 -53.10
CA ALA A 442 -27.48 -1.33 -52.85
C ALA A 442 -25.99 -1.13 -53.28
N ASN A 443 -25.13 -2.11 -52.95
CA ASN A 443 -23.88 -2.54 -53.62
C ASN A 443 -22.89 -1.53 -54.27
N ALA A 444 -21.62 -1.59 -53.82
CA ALA A 444 -20.36 -1.82 -54.58
C ALA A 444 -19.15 -1.04 -54.00
N GLY A 445 -17.92 -1.56 -53.97
CA GLY A 445 -17.47 -2.89 -54.36
C GLY A 445 -16.05 -3.26 -53.87
N THR A 446 -15.95 -4.48 -53.34
CA THR A 446 -14.80 -5.41 -53.22
C THR A 446 -13.96 -5.60 -54.51
N PRO A 447 -12.85 -6.41 -54.56
CA PRO A 447 -12.18 -7.24 -53.51
C PRO A 447 -10.61 -7.25 -53.54
N VAL A 448 -10.00 -8.18 -52.79
CA VAL A 448 -8.62 -8.75 -52.92
C VAL A 448 -7.46 -7.82 -52.48
N GLY A 449 -6.42 -8.24 -51.75
CA GLY A 449 -5.99 -9.57 -51.27
C GLY A 449 -4.50 -9.83 -51.63
N VAL A 450 -3.84 -10.95 -51.28
CA VAL A 450 -4.30 -12.10 -50.48
C VAL A 450 -3.09 -12.91 -49.96
N ARG A 451 -3.24 -13.59 -48.81
CA ARG A 451 -2.42 -14.73 -48.28
C ARG A 451 -0.90 -14.61 -48.15
N THR A 452 -0.44 -14.73 -46.91
CA THR A 452 0.67 -15.65 -46.56
C THR A 452 0.19 -17.11 -46.60
N SER A 453 1.08 -18.07 -46.91
CA SER A 453 0.81 -19.52 -46.74
C SER A 453 2.10 -20.36 -46.64
N VAL A 454 2.57 -20.67 -45.41
CA VAL A 454 2.56 -21.97 -44.67
C VAL A 454 3.50 -23.11 -45.15
N HIS A 455 3.99 -23.87 -44.15
CA HIS A 455 4.65 -25.20 -44.19
C HIS A 455 6.16 -25.24 -44.55
N SER A 456 6.95 -26.19 -44.02
CA SER A 456 6.93 -26.91 -42.72
C SER A 456 8.26 -27.69 -42.55
N GLY A 457 8.77 -27.83 -41.33
CA GLY A 457 9.96 -28.65 -41.04
C GLY A 457 10.31 -28.67 -39.56
N SER A 458 10.63 -29.84 -39.00
CA SER A 458 10.75 -30.07 -37.56
C SER A 458 12.17 -30.37 -37.09
N SER A 459 12.53 -29.86 -35.91
CA SER A 459 13.25 -30.59 -34.84
C SER A 459 13.39 -29.68 -33.61
N ALA A 460 13.66 -30.27 -32.45
CA ALA A 460 13.70 -29.57 -31.16
C ALA A 460 15.14 -29.28 -30.71
N ASN A 461 15.37 -28.12 -30.08
CA ASN A 461 15.56 -28.14 -28.61
C ASN A 461 15.40 -26.76 -27.95
N MET A 462 15.21 -26.83 -26.63
CA MET A 462 15.04 -25.74 -25.64
C MET A 462 15.51 -24.33 -26.06
N GLY A 463 14.55 -23.39 -26.10
CA GLY A 463 14.81 -21.94 -26.15
C GLY A 463 14.20 -21.22 -24.95
N ALA A 464 14.93 -20.25 -24.38
CA ALA A 464 14.41 -19.37 -23.34
C ALA A 464 13.66 -18.18 -24.00
N GLY A 465 12.35 -18.11 -23.80
CA GLY A 465 11.48 -17.06 -24.34
C GLY A 465 10.86 -16.19 -23.24
N THR A 466 10.44 -14.98 -23.61
CA THR A 466 9.85 -13.99 -22.70
C THR A 466 8.38 -14.27 -22.40
N ASP A 467 8.01 -14.31 -21.12
CA ASP A 467 6.70 -13.87 -20.63
C ASP A 467 6.79 -13.51 -19.13
N GLY A 468 5.69 -13.01 -18.54
CA GLY A 468 5.69 -12.47 -17.17
C GLY A 468 6.08 -13.51 -16.10
N SER A 469 7.19 -13.30 -15.42
CA SER A 469 7.76 -14.25 -14.46
C SER A 469 6.97 -14.32 -13.14
N SER A 470 6.55 -15.53 -12.78
CA SER A 470 6.19 -15.91 -11.40
C SER A 470 7.26 -15.47 -10.41
N GLU A 471 6.87 -15.00 -9.22
CA GLU A 471 7.85 -14.75 -8.15
C GLU A 471 8.51 -16.06 -7.71
N VAL A 472 9.85 -16.04 -7.61
CA VAL A 472 10.62 -17.17 -7.07
C VAL A 472 10.40 -17.17 -5.55
N VAL A 473 9.61 -18.13 -5.07
CA VAL A 473 9.28 -18.29 -3.66
C VAL A 473 10.57 -18.29 -2.80
N PRO A 474 10.70 -17.41 -1.80
CA PRO A 474 11.88 -17.38 -0.93
C PRO A 474 12.00 -18.70 -0.18
N LYS A 475 13.20 -19.31 -0.21
CA LYS A 475 13.44 -20.70 0.24
C LYS A 475 13.06 -20.99 1.70
N LYS A 476 13.03 -19.99 2.56
CA LYS A 476 12.58 -20.08 3.97
C LYS A 476 12.28 -18.66 4.48
N VAL A 477 11.09 -18.44 5.03
CA VAL A 477 10.69 -17.16 5.66
C VAL A 477 10.25 -17.44 7.10
N LEU A 478 10.73 -16.65 8.06
CA LEU A 478 10.34 -16.74 9.48
C LEU A 478 9.23 -15.70 9.76
N LEU A 479 8.21 -16.11 10.51
CA LEU A 479 7.08 -15.27 10.93
C LEU A 479 7.27 -14.76 12.38
N PRO A 480 6.56 -13.70 12.80
CA PRO A 480 6.67 -13.10 14.14
C PRO A 480 6.38 -14.07 15.29
N ASN A 481 5.42 -14.98 15.09
CA ASN A 481 5.06 -16.07 16.01
C ASN A 481 6.09 -17.24 16.06
N GLY A 482 7.23 -17.11 15.38
CA GLY A 482 8.30 -18.12 15.32
C GLY A 482 8.06 -19.28 14.33
N TRP A 483 6.90 -19.35 13.66
CA TRP A 483 6.65 -20.32 12.60
C TRP A 483 7.37 -19.93 11.30
N THR A 484 7.46 -20.86 10.35
CA THR A 484 8.19 -20.66 9.10
C THR A 484 7.33 -21.03 7.89
N LEU A 485 7.42 -20.24 6.81
CA LEU A 485 6.87 -20.59 5.50
C LEU A 485 7.95 -21.16 4.57
N THR A 486 7.59 -22.22 3.85
CA THR A 486 8.32 -22.73 2.67
C THR A 486 7.30 -23.21 1.61
N PRO A 487 6.52 -22.30 0.99
CA PRO A 487 5.40 -22.66 0.13
C PRO A 487 5.81 -23.57 -1.04
N ALA A 488 5.02 -24.61 -1.32
CA ALA A 488 5.19 -25.45 -2.49
C ALA A 488 4.68 -24.77 -3.78
N GLY A 489 5.15 -25.26 -4.93
CA GLY A 489 4.75 -24.76 -6.25
C GLY A 489 5.34 -23.38 -6.56
N HIS A 490 4.52 -22.50 -7.14
CA HIS A 490 4.84 -21.08 -7.38
C HIS A 490 3.68 -20.19 -6.93
N ALA A 491 3.86 -18.87 -6.93
CA ALA A 491 2.87 -17.92 -6.45
C ALA A 491 2.51 -16.81 -7.45
N LEU A 492 1.26 -16.33 -7.38
CA LEU A 492 0.79 -15.08 -8.00
C LEU A 492 0.33 -14.09 -6.91
N PRO A 493 0.56 -12.78 -7.06
CA PRO A 493 0.09 -11.77 -6.10
C PRO A 493 -1.43 -11.59 -6.17
N LEU A 494 -2.07 -11.51 -5.00
CA LEU A 494 -3.49 -11.18 -4.84
C LEU A 494 -3.66 -9.83 -4.13
N GLY A 495 -4.92 -9.43 -3.91
CA GLY A 495 -5.25 -8.38 -2.94
C GLY A 495 -5.09 -8.84 -1.49
N ASP A 496 -5.51 -8.01 -0.54
CA ASP A 496 -5.52 -8.32 0.89
C ASP A 496 -6.68 -9.24 1.27
N LEU A 497 -6.39 -10.22 2.14
CA LEU A 497 -7.33 -11.26 2.61
C LEU A 497 -8.27 -11.79 1.50
N PRO A 498 -7.73 -12.51 0.50
CA PRO A 498 -8.57 -13.32 -0.37
C PRO A 498 -9.43 -14.28 0.47
N LEU A 499 -10.74 -14.38 0.20
CA LEU A 499 -11.65 -15.26 0.97
C LEU A 499 -12.34 -16.35 0.13
N ASN A 500 -12.42 -16.21 -1.19
CA ASN A 500 -13.08 -17.21 -2.02
C ASN A 500 -12.50 -17.27 -3.44
N ILE A 501 -12.59 -18.46 -4.04
CA ILE A 501 -12.13 -18.81 -5.38
C ILE A 501 -13.32 -19.40 -6.14
N ALA A 502 -13.91 -18.61 -7.03
CA ALA A 502 -14.96 -19.08 -7.94
C ALA A 502 -14.34 -19.53 -9.27
N VAL A 503 -14.74 -20.69 -9.78
CA VAL A 503 -14.26 -21.24 -11.07
C VAL A 503 -15.34 -21.08 -12.13
N SER A 504 -14.98 -20.59 -13.31
CA SER A 504 -15.90 -20.43 -14.45
C SER A 504 -15.88 -21.64 -15.38
N THR A 505 -16.96 -21.82 -16.14
CA THR A 505 -17.09 -22.86 -17.19
C THR A 505 -16.17 -22.62 -18.39
N GLN A 506 -15.47 -21.48 -18.46
CA GLN A 506 -14.58 -21.08 -19.54
C GLN A 506 -13.08 -21.19 -19.17
N HIS A 507 -12.75 -21.89 -18.08
CA HIS A 507 -11.38 -22.03 -17.53
C HIS A 507 -10.75 -20.71 -17.04
N TYR A 508 -11.56 -19.83 -16.46
CA TYR A 508 -11.08 -18.68 -15.68
C TYR A 508 -11.46 -18.85 -14.20
N VAL A 509 -10.72 -18.16 -13.33
CA VAL A 509 -10.96 -18.09 -11.89
C VAL A 509 -11.21 -16.65 -11.49
N ALA A 510 -12.21 -16.41 -10.64
CA ALA A 510 -12.37 -15.14 -9.94
C ALA A 510 -12.00 -15.32 -8.46
N VAL A 511 -11.21 -14.38 -7.93
CA VAL A 511 -10.85 -14.31 -6.51
C VAL A 511 -11.43 -13.02 -5.93
N THR A 512 -12.06 -13.11 -4.76
CA THR A 512 -12.51 -11.94 -3.98
C THR A 512 -11.52 -11.67 -2.84
N ASN A 513 -10.99 -10.45 -2.79
CA ASN A 513 -10.06 -9.93 -1.79
C ASN A 513 -10.82 -8.97 -0.86
N ASN A 514 -10.76 -9.21 0.44
CA ASN A 514 -11.70 -8.68 1.43
C ASN A 514 -11.01 -8.05 2.65
N GLY A 515 -9.72 -7.75 2.56
CA GLY A 515 -8.95 -7.16 3.66
C GLY A 515 -9.37 -5.72 4.00
N GLU A 516 -8.57 -5.11 4.86
CA GLU A 516 -8.81 -3.77 5.40
C GLU A 516 -8.73 -2.69 4.33
N SER A 517 -7.84 -2.80 3.34
CA SER A 517 -7.39 -1.65 2.54
C SER A 517 -8.17 -1.46 1.23
N THR A 518 -7.96 -2.31 0.21
CA THR A 518 -8.55 -2.14 -1.13
C THR A 518 -9.15 -3.45 -1.63
N GLN A 519 -10.39 -3.69 -1.20
CA GLN A 519 -11.17 -4.85 -1.61
C GLN A 519 -11.37 -4.89 -3.13
N THR A 520 -11.18 -6.07 -3.72
CA THR A 520 -11.09 -6.26 -5.19
C THR A 520 -11.64 -7.61 -5.62
N ILE A 521 -12.09 -7.71 -6.88
CA ILE A 521 -12.16 -8.98 -7.60
C ILE A 521 -11.02 -9.03 -8.61
N GLN A 522 -10.20 -10.07 -8.54
CA GLN A 522 -9.22 -10.38 -9.59
C GLN A 522 -9.75 -11.54 -10.45
N LEU A 523 -9.65 -11.38 -11.78
CA LEU A 523 -9.89 -12.44 -12.75
C LEU A 523 -8.55 -13.05 -13.16
N ILE A 524 -8.47 -14.37 -13.20
CA ILE A 524 -7.27 -15.16 -13.48
C ILE A 524 -7.54 -16.10 -14.65
N ASP A 525 -6.61 -16.13 -15.60
CA ASP A 525 -6.56 -17.08 -16.71
C ASP A 525 -5.81 -18.33 -16.25
N VAL A 526 -6.52 -19.45 -16.09
CA VAL A 526 -5.95 -20.71 -15.57
C VAL A 526 -4.96 -21.32 -16.57
N GLY A 527 -5.17 -21.13 -17.88
CA GLY A 527 -4.31 -21.67 -18.93
C GLY A 527 -3.00 -20.93 -19.11
N LYS A 528 -2.91 -19.68 -18.65
CA LYS A 528 -1.70 -18.84 -18.68
C LYS A 528 -1.15 -18.49 -17.29
N GLU A 529 -1.78 -19.00 -16.24
CA GLU A 529 -1.42 -18.81 -14.81
C GLU A 529 -1.11 -17.34 -14.48
N ARG A 530 -2.02 -16.44 -14.87
CA ARG A 530 -1.86 -14.98 -14.69
C ARG A 530 -3.15 -14.30 -14.30
N VAL A 531 -3.05 -13.21 -13.52
CA VAL A 531 -4.14 -12.22 -13.39
C VAL A 531 -4.33 -11.54 -14.75
N VAL A 532 -5.59 -11.38 -15.17
CA VAL A 532 -5.99 -10.74 -16.44
C VAL A 532 -6.85 -9.50 -16.25
N ASP A 533 -7.51 -9.34 -15.10
CA ASP A 533 -8.21 -8.11 -14.72
C ASP A 533 -8.27 -7.98 -13.19
N SER A 534 -8.45 -6.77 -12.69
CA SER A 534 -8.52 -6.45 -11.26
C SER A 534 -9.45 -5.27 -11.01
N LEU A 535 -10.66 -5.55 -10.54
CA LEU A 535 -11.74 -4.58 -10.33
C LEU A 535 -11.87 -4.22 -8.85
N VAL A 536 -11.79 -2.94 -8.51
CA VAL A 536 -11.98 -2.43 -7.14
C VAL A 536 -13.46 -2.48 -6.75
N LEU A 537 -13.73 -2.92 -5.51
CA LEU A 537 -15.06 -2.96 -4.92
C LEU A 537 -15.18 -1.93 -3.78
N PRO A 538 -16.35 -1.27 -3.60
CA PRO A 538 -16.57 -0.41 -2.43
C PRO A 538 -16.57 -1.22 -1.12
N LYS A 539 -17.18 -2.42 -1.17
CA LYS A 539 -17.27 -3.42 -0.10
C LYS A 539 -17.48 -4.81 -0.71
N SER A 540 -16.98 -5.85 -0.04
CA SER A 540 -17.28 -7.25 -0.36
C SER A 540 -17.21 -8.17 0.86
N TRP A 541 -17.59 -9.43 0.65
CA TRP A 541 -17.28 -10.56 1.54
C TRP A 541 -17.24 -11.86 0.72
N LEU A 542 -17.56 -12.99 1.35
CA LEU A 542 -17.27 -14.36 0.89
C LEU A 542 -17.99 -14.75 -0.41
N GLY A 543 -19.25 -14.35 -0.56
CA GLY A 543 -20.10 -14.82 -1.65
C GLY A 543 -19.54 -14.45 -3.01
N LEU A 544 -19.19 -15.44 -3.82
CA LEU A 544 -18.66 -15.28 -5.17
C LEU A 544 -19.09 -16.46 -6.04
N LYS A 545 -19.85 -16.21 -7.12
CA LYS A 545 -20.40 -17.28 -7.99
C LYS A 545 -20.55 -16.82 -9.44
N PHE A 546 -20.05 -17.61 -10.39
CA PHE A 546 -20.42 -17.47 -11.79
C PHE A 546 -21.82 -18.04 -12.04
N SER A 547 -22.60 -17.37 -12.89
CA SER A 547 -23.79 -17.95 -13.55
C SER A 547 -23.41 -19.20 -14.36
N ALA A 548 -24.35 -20.12 -14.57
CA ALA A 548 -24.06 -21.40 -15.24
C ALA A 548 -23.52 -21.28 -16.69
N ASP A 549 -23.78 -20.17 -17.38
CA ASP A 549 -23.25 -19.89 -18.71
C ASP A 549 -21.89 -19.15 -18.70
N GLY A 550 -21.40 -18.77 -17.51
CA GLY A 550 -20.15 -18.06 -17.29
C GLY A 550 -20.18 -16.57 -17.66
N ARG A 551 -21.27 -16.02 -18.21
CA ARG A 551 -21.33 -14.63 -18.71
C ARG A 551 -21.44 -13.58 -17.60
N PHE A 552 -21.90 -13.99 -16.42
CA PHE A 552 -22.01 -13.11 -15.26
C PHE A 552 -21.31 -13.71 -14.03
N LEU A 553 -20.70 -12.83 -13.24
CA LEU A 553 -20.13 -13.08 -11.93
C LEU A 553 -20.95 -12.30 -10.89
N TYR A 554 -21.39 -12.98 -9.84
CA TYR A 554 -22.12 -12.41 -8.71
C TYR A 554 -21.21 -12.40 -7.49
N ALA A 555 -21.17 -11.29 -6.76
CA ALA A 555 -20.35 -11.09 -5.57
C ALA A 555 -21.16 -10.49 -4.42
N SER A 556 -20.85 -10.85 -3.17
CA SER A 556 -21.34 -10.13 -2.00
C SER A 556 -20.78 -8.71 -1.97
N GLY A 557 -21.63 -7.73 -1.68
CA GLY A 557 -21.27 -6.35 -1.35
C GLY A 557 -21.03 -6.12 0.14
N GLY A 558 -20.87 -7.18 0.95
CA GLY A 558 -20.68 -7.10 2.40
C GLY A 558 -21.75 -6.23 3.08
N ASN A 559 -21.34 -5.38 4.02
CA ASN A 559 -22.25 -4.54 4.81
C ASN A 559 -22.95 -3.39 4.03
N ASP A 560 -22.83 -3.31 2.72
CA ASP A 560 -23.81 -2.58 1.90
C ASP A 560 -25.12 -3.36 1.72
N ASN A 561 -25.15 -4.64 2.12
CA ASN A 561 -26.31 -5.55 2.12
C ASN A 561 -26.88 -5.81 0.73
N TRP A 562 -26.01 -5.77 -0.27
CA TRP A 562 -26.31 -5.95 -1.69
C TRP A 562 -25.52 -7.14 -2.25
N ILE A 563 -26.04 -7.76 -3.31
CA ILE A 563 -25.28 -8.62 -4.20
C ILE A 563 -25.00 -7.83 -5.49
N LEU A 564 -23.72 -7.76 -5.85
CA LEU A 564 -23.19 -7.04 -7.00
C LEU A 564 -23.05 -8.00 -8.18
N LYS A 565 -23.45 -7.59 -9.38
CA LYS A 565 -23.41 -8.41 -10.59
C LYS A 565 -22.51 -7.75 -11.65
N TYR A 566 -21.60 -8.55 -12.19
CA TYR A 566 -20.64 -8.15 -13.22
C TYR A 566 -20.86 -9.00 -14.47
N ALA A 567 -20.74 -8.39 -15.65
CA ALA A 567 -20.61 -9.11 -16.92
C ALA A 567 -19.13 -9.42 -17.19
N VAL A 568 -18.89 -10.56 -17.84
CA VAL A 568 -17.55 -11.14 -18.04
C VAL A 568 -17.25 -11.27 -19.54
N ASP A 569 -16.27 -10.52 -20.03
CA ASP A 569 -15.78 -10.58 -21.41
C ASP A 569 -14.49 -11.40 -21.50
N TYR A 570 -14.63 -12.63 -21.98
CA TYR A 570 -13.52 -13.57 -22.18
C TYR A 570 -12.65 -13.26 -23.40
N GLN A 571 -13.09 -12.41 -24.33
CA GLN A 571 -12.27 -11.92 -25.44
C GLN A 571 -11.34 -10.79 -24.93
N ALA A 572 -11.87 -9.86 -24.13
CA ALA A 572 -11.06 -8.86 -23.44
C ALA A 572 -10.02 -9.52 -22.51
N ALA A 573 -10.43 -10.52 -21.71
CA ALA A 573 -9.52 -11.29 -20.85
C ALA A 573 -8.38 -12.02 -21.59
N ALA A 574 -8.63 -12.39 -22.86
CA ALA A 574 -7.65 -13.05 -23.71
C ALA A 574 -6.71 -12.06 -24.43
N ALA A 575 -7.11 -10.80 -24.60
CA ALA A 575 -6.32 -9.76 -25.23
C ALA A 575 -5.11 -9.34 -24.35
N ARG A 576 -4.17 -8.62 -24.98
CA ARG A 576 -3.01 -7.99 -24.32
C ARG A 576 -3.01 -6.46 -24.51
N ASP A 577 -4.18 -5.86 -24.73
CA ASP A 577 -4.37 -4.45 -25.11
C ASP A 577 -4.81 -3.52 -23.96
N GLY A 578 -5.18 -4.07 -22.80
CA GLY A 578 -5.53 -3.31 -21.59
C GLY A 578 -7.02 -3.03 -21.42
N GLY A 579 -7.91 -3.73 -22.15
CA GLY A 579 -9.35 -3.71 -21.85
C GLY A 579 -9.67 -4.43 -20.52
N HIS A 580 -10.70 -3.97 -19.81
CA HIS A 580 -11.26 -4.67 -18.65
C HIS A 580 -12.14 -5.85 -19.10
N ALA A 581 -12.01 -6.98 -18.43
CA ALA A 581 -12.81 -8.18 -18.63
C ALA A 581 -14.04 -8.23 -17.72
N LEU A 582 -14.00 -7.55 -16.57
CA LEU A 582 -15.12 -7.42 -15.65
C LEU A 582 -15.75 -6.04 -15.76
N SER A 583 -17.05 -6.00 -16.02
CA SER A 583 -17.82 -4.74 -16.11
C SER A 583 -19.03 -4.79 -15.19
N PHE A 584 -19.29 -3.72 -14.42
CA PHE A 584 -20.46 -3.66 -13.55
C PHE A 584 -21.75 -3.67 -14.37
N ALA A 585 -22.65 -4.59 -14.04
CA ALA A 585 -23.88 -4.82 -14.78
C ALA A 585 -25.16 -4.57 -13.95
N ASP A 586 -25.16 -4.92 -12.65
CA ASP A 586 -26.37 -4.81 -11.83
C ASP A 586 -26.13 -4.86 -10.31
N THR A 587 -27.15 -4.45 -9.53
CA THR A 587 -27.21 -4.58 -8.07
C THR A 587 -28.53 -5.23 -7.65
N ILE A 588 -28.45 -6.17 -6.71
CA ILE A 588 -29.59 -6.84 -6.09
C ILE A 588 -29.56 -6.54 -4.58
N PRO A 589 -30.39 -5.60 -4.07
CA PRO A 589 -30.39 -5.25 -2.66
C PRO A 589 -31.18 -6.24 -1.79
N LEU A 590 -30.60 -6.68 -0.67
CA LEU A 590 -31.31 -7.43 0.38
C LEU A 590 -31.89 -6.51 1.46
N GLY A 591 -31.39 -5.28 1.55
CA GLY A 591 -31.86 -4.24 2.46
C GLY A 591 -31.22 -2.88 2.13
N LYS A 592 -31.29 -1.95 3.08
CA LYS A 592 -30.47 -0.74 3.10
C LYS A 592 -29.04 -1.11 3.47
N ARG A 593 -28.09 -0.21 3.21
CA ARG A 593 -26.72 -0.32 3.70
C ARG A 593 -26.66 -0.29 5.24
N TRP A 594 -25.50 -0.64 5.80
CA TRP A 594 -25.13 -0.40 7.20
C TRP A 594 -25.61 0.99 7.69
N PRO A 595 -26.24 1.13 8.88
CA PRO A 595 -26.25 0.18 10.00
C PRO A 595 -27.37 -0.88 9.99
N GLU A 596 -28.08 -1.11 8.87
CA GLU A 596 -28.95 -2.29 8.79
C GLU A 596 -28.10 -3.56 8.84
N LYS A 597 -28.39 -4.43 9.82
CA LYS A 597 -27.60 -5.62 10.14
C LYS A 597 -28.02 -6.81 9.27
N ILE A 598 -27.47 -6.95 8.06
CA ILE A 598 -27.67 -8.15 7.23
C ILE A 598 -26.33 -8.85 6.99
N SER A 599 -25.39 -8.20 6.29
CA SER A 599 -24.04 -8.72 5.98
C SER A 599 -24.10 -10.05 5.21
N PRO A 600 -24.27 -10.01 3.87
CA PRO A 600 -24.31 -11.20 3.03
C PRO A 600 -22.94 -11.89 3.01
N ALA A 601 -22.91 -13.16 3.40
CA ALA A 601 -21.74 -14.03 3.38
C ALA A 601 -21.74 -14.84 2.07
N GLY A 602 -21.76 -16.17 2.13
CA GLY A 602 -21.84 -17.04 0.94
C GLY A 602 -23.17 -16.99 0.19
N LEU A 603 -23.14 -17.39 -1.10
CA LEU A 603 -24.30 -17.39 -2.00
C LEU A 603 -24.21 -18.50 -3.05
N ASP A 604 -25.36 -18.97 -3.53
CA ASP A 604 -25.45 -19.90 -4.67
C ASP A 604 -26.68 -19.64 -5.56
N ILE A 605 -26.62 -20.09 -6.82
CA ILE A 605 -27.52 -19.69 -7.90
C ILE A 605 -28.19 -20.90 -8.54
N ASP A 606 -29.51 -20.86 -8.63
CA ASP A 606 -30.32 -21.71 -9.49
C ASP A 606 -30.76 -20.95 -10.75
N ASP A 607 -29.89 -20.93 -11.75
CA ASP A 607 -30.17 -20.33 -13.06
C ASP A 607 -31.41 -20.94 -13.74
N LYS A 608 -31.77 -22.19 -13.43
CA LYS A 608 -32.93 -22.86 -14.04
C LYS A 608 -34.26 -22.36 -13.44
N ARG A 609 -34.29 -22.09 -12.13
CA ARG A 609 -35.44 -21.47 -11.46
C ARG A 609 -35.37 -19.93 -11.41
N GLN A 610 -34.27 -19.33 -11.88
CA GLN A 610 -33.94 -17.90 -11.70
C GLN A 610 -33.99 -17.47 -10.23
N LEU A 611 -33.45 -18.30 -9.33
CA LEU A 611 -33.35 -18.02 -7.90
C LEU A 611 -31.88 -17.86 -7.46
N LEU A 612 -31.67 -16.91 -6.55
CA LEU A 612 -30.41 -16.67 -5.85
C LEU A 612 -30.64 -16.93 -4.36
N TYR A 613 -29.80 -17.78 -3.76
CA TYR A 613 -29.78 -18.07 -2.33
C TYR A 613 -28.60 -17.32 -1.72
N VAL A 614 -28.83 -16.64 -0.59
CA VAL A 614 -27.80 -15.87 0.10
C VAL A 614 -27.88 -16.10 1.59
N VAL A 615 -26.74 -16.39 2.21
CA VAL A 615 -26.58 -16.54 3.66
C VAL A 615 -26.13 -15.20 4.24
N ALA A 616 -26.64 -14.83 5.41
CA ALA A 616 -26.38 -13.54 6.06
C ALA A 616 -26.00 -13.71 7.54
N LYS A 617 -24.97 -12.97 7.99
CA LYS A 617 -24.30 -13.20 9.29
C LYS A 617 -24.49 -12.12 10.38
N GLU A 618 -25.20 -11.03 10.10
CA GLU A 618 -25.55 -10.04 11.13
C GLU A 618 -27.02 -10.12 11.57
N ASN A 619 -27.88 -10.82 10.79
CA ASN A 619 -29.24 -11.20 11.18
C ASN A 619 -29.55 -12.69 10.95
N ASN A 620 -28.50 -13.51 10.87
CA ASN A 620 -28.59 -14.98 10.98
C ASN A 620 -29.69 -15.54 10.07
N SER A 621 -29.65 -15.21 8.77
CA SER A 621 -30.76 -15.40 7.83
C SER A 621 -30.35 -16.02 6.49
N LEU A 622 -31.20 -16.91 5.96
CA LEU A 622 -31.25 -17.27 4.54
C LEU A 622 -32.19 -16.31 3.81
N TYR A 623 -31.71 -15.71 2.72
CA TYR A 623 -32.50 -14.98 1.75
C TYR A 623 -32.67 -15.80 0.47
N ILE A 624 -33.88 -15.77 -0.10
CA ILE A 624 -34.19 -16.32 -1.42
C ILE A 624 -34.67 -15.16 -2.29
N VAL A 625 -33.98 -14.91 -3.41
CA VAL A 625 -34.26 -13.78 -4.29
C VAL A 625 -34.57 -14.26 -5.70
N ASP A 626 -35.62 -13.72 -6.30
CA ASP A 626 -35.97 -13.94 -7.71
C ASP A 626 -35.08 -13.03 -8.58
N LEU A 627 -34.28 -13.62 -9.46
CA LEU A 627 -33.29 -12.93 -10.29
C LEU A 627 -33.91 -12.11 -11.44
N THR A 628 -35.17 -12.36 -11.79
CA THR A 628 -35.87 -11.64 -12.87
C THR A 628 -36.48 -10.33 -12.37
N THR A 629 -37.06 -10.36 -11.17
CA THR A 629 -37.75 -9.24 -10.50
C THR A 629 -36.89 -8.53 -9.46
N LYS A 630 -35.75 -9.12 -9.07
CA LYS A 630 -34.84 -8.70 -7.99
C LYS A 630 -35.50 -8.62 -6.61
N LYS A 631 -36.62 -9.32 -6.41
CA LYS A 631 -37.38 -9.29 -5.15
C LYS A 631 -37.00 -10.46 -4.27
N ILE A 632 -36.88 -10.19 -2.96
CA ILE A 632 -36.83 -11.22 -1.93
C ILE A 632 -38.17 -11.98 -1.98
N VAL A 633 -38.09 -13.26 -2.32
CA VAL A 633 -39.21 -14.21 -2.30
C VAL A 633 -39.47 -14.66 -0.87
N GLN A 634 -38.41 -14.83 -0.07
CA GLN A 634 -38.47 -15.32 1.30
C GLN A 634 -37.22 -14.92 2.08
N GLN A 635 -37.37 -14.68 3.38
CA GLN A 635 -36.30 -14.60 4.37
C GLN A 635 -36.63 -15.57 5.50
N ILE A 636 -35.63 -16.30 6.01
CA ILE A 636 -35.81 -17.35 7.04
C ILE A 636 -34.61 -17.33 7.99
N GLY A 637 -34.84 -17.40 9.31
CA GLY A 637 -33.75 -17.46 10.30
C GLY A 637 -33.00 -18.80 10.28
N LEU A 638 -31.69 -18.74 10.52
CA LEU A 638 -30.75 -19.87 10.63
C LEU A 638 -30.56 -20.34 12.09
N GLY A 639 -30.80 -19.45 13.06
CA GLY A 639 -30.44 -19.62 14.46
C GLY A 639 -29.19 -18.82 14.83
N GLY A 640 -28.08 -19.05 14.13
CA GLY A 640 -26.78 -18.43 14.34
C GLY A 640 -26.19 -17.80 13.06
N GLU A 641 -24.99 -17.24 13.19
CA GLU A 641 -24.20 -16.63 12.13
C GLU A 641 -24.00 -17.65 10.98
N GLY A 642 -24.33 -17.29 9.74
CA GLY A 642 -24.16 -18.17 8.59
C GLY A 642 -22.90 -17.87 7.78
N TYR A 643 -22.14 -18.90 7.41
CA TYR A 643 -20.92 -18.76 6.61
C TYR A 643 -21.18 -18.91 5.10
N THR A 644 -21.50 -20.11 4.60
CA THR A 644 -21.72 -20.33 3.16
C THR A 644 -22.86 -21.31 2.85
N CYS A 645 -23.20 -21.44 1.57
CA CYS A 645 -24.16 -22.41 1.07
C CYS A 645 -23.81 -23.01 -0.29
N LEU A 646 -24.38 -24.18 -0.59
CA LEU A 646 -24.21 -24.90 -1.86
C LEU A 646 -25.46 -25.69 -2.22
N LEU A 647 -25.87 -25.61 -3.47
CA LEU A 647 -26.93 -26.43 -4.04
C LEU A 647 -26.44 -27.85 -4.33
N SER A 648 -27.26 -28.83 -3.93
CA SER A 648 -27.19 -30.21 -4.42
C SER A 648 -27.18 -30.28 -5.96
N PRO A 649 -26.54 -31.28 -6.60
CA PRO A 649 -26.51 -31.40 -8.06
C PRO A 649 -27.90 -31.50 -8.73
N ASN A 650 -28.89 -32.06 -8.03
CA ASN A 650 -30.28 -32.12 -8.48
C ASN A 650 -31.08 -30.83 -8.20
N ARG A 651 -30.47 -29.86 -7.49
CA ARG A 651 -31.03 -28.58 -7.05
C ARG A 651 -32.33 -28.74 -6.24
N LYS A 652 -32.51 -29.83 -5.48
CA LYS A 652 -33.65 -30.01 -4.56
C LYS A 652 -33.32 -29.57 -3.14
N GLU A 653 -32.08 -29.76 -2.71
CA GLU A 653 -31.58 -29.35 -1.40
C GLU A 653 -30.50 -28.27 -1.52
N LEU A 654 -30.48 -27.33 -0.58
CA LEU A 654 -29.42 -26.36 -0.34
C LEU A 654 -28.80 -26.67 1.03
N TYR A 655 -27.49 -26.88 1.07
CA TYR A 655 -26.72 -27.07 2.29
C TYR A 655 -26.19 -25.72 2.76
N ILE A 656 -26.25 -25.43 4.07
CA ILE A 656 -25.81 -24.16 4.66
C ILE A 656 -24.95 -24.47 5.89
N THR A 657 -23.75 -23.90 5.98
CA THR A 657 -22.97 -23.93 7.23
C THR A 657 -23.37 -22.76 8.12
N CYS A 658 -23.92 -23.07 9.30
CA CYS A 658 -24.15 -22.09 10.34
C CYS A 658 -22.95 -22.06 11.29
N TRP A 659 -22.07 -21.11 11.03
CA TRP A 659 -20.86 -20.75 11.77
C TRP A 659 -21.12 -20.68 13.29
N GLY A 660 -22.18 -19.97 13.68
CA GLY A 660 -22.59 -19.81 15.08
C GLY A 660 -23.61 -20.84 15.58
N CYS A 661 -23.69 -22.05 15.00
CA CYS A 661 -24.62 -23.10 15.42
C CYS A 661 -24.00 -24.49 15.63
N ASP A 662 -22.74 -24.72 15.25
CA ASP A 662 -22.11 -26.04 15.09
C ASP A 662 -22.92 -27.01 14.19
N LYS A 663 -23.57 -26.46 13.16
CA LYS A 663 -24.54 -27.18 12.32
C LYS A 663 -24.37 -26.93 10.83
N LEU A 664 -24.58 -28.00 10.08
CA LEU A 664 -25.04 -27.92 8.70
C LEU A 664 -26.58 -27.95 8.67
N LEU A 665 -27.21 -26.94 8.07
CA LEU A 665 -28.66 -26.87 7.87
C LEU A 665 -29.02 -27.37 6.46
N VAL A 666 -30.10 -28.14 6.34
CA VAL A 666 -30.55 -28.73 5.07
C VAL A 666 -31.89 -28.14 4.65
N PHE A 667 -31.86 -27.27 3.65
CA PHE A 667 -33.00 -26.52 3.15
C PHE A 667 -33.61 -27.14 1.89
N ASP A 668 -34.91 -27.44 1.92
CA ASP A 668 -35.67 -27.94 0.77
C ASP A 668 -36.06 -26.77 -0.15
N THR A 669 -35.58 -26.77 -1.39
CA THR A 669 -35.78 -25.69 -2.37
C THR A 669 -37.13 -25.74 -3.08
N GLU A 670 -37.86 -26.86 -3.02
CA GLU A 670 -39.15 -27.05 -3.69
C GLU A 670 -40.31 -26.64 -2.77
N HIS A 671 -40.23 -27.01 -1.50
CA HIS A 671 -41.16 -26.58 -0.44
C HIS A 671 -40.74 -25.25 0.20
N ARG A 672 -39.47 -24.83 0.01
CA ARG A 672 -38.84 -23.62 0.58
C ARG A 672 -38.94 -23.54 2.11
N GLN A 673 -38.49 -24.61 2.76
CA GLN A 673 -38.43 -24.74 4.22
C GLN A 673 -37.21 -25.55 4.66
N PHE A 674 -36.76 -25.38 5.90
CA PHE A 674 -35.77 -26.28 6.48
C PHE A 674 -36.37 -27.69 6.62
N SER A 675 -35.61 -28.69 6.18
CA SER A 675 -36.02 -30.10 6.18
C SER A 675 -35.20 -30.96 7.15
N GLY A 676 -34.15 -30.39 7.76
CA GLY A 676 -33.31 -31.03 8.76
C GLY A 676 -32.07 -30.21 9.11
N GLU A 677 -31.38 -30.64 10.14
CA GLU A 677 -30.07 -30.14 10.59
C GLU A 677 -29.17 -31.31 10.91
N ILE A 678 -27.86 -31.13 10.79
CA ILE A 678 -26.82 -32.11 11.09
C ILE A 678 -25.77 -31.41 11.95
N ALA A 679 -25.55 -31.91 13.17
CA ALA A 679 -24.46 -31.42 14.03
C ALA A 679 -23.10 -31.78 13.40
N VAL A 680 -22.17 -30.83 13.45
CA VAL A 680 -20.79 -30.94 12.91
C VAL A 680 -19.82 -30.44 13.98
N GLY A 681 -18.58 -30.09 13.61
CA GLY A 681 -17.64 -29.46 14.54
C GLY A 681 -17.89 -27.96 14.73
N ASP A 682 -17.10 -27.39 15.63
CA ASP A 682 -17.11 -25.96 16.02
C ASP A 682 -16.76 -25.04 14.83
N ASN A 683 -17.53 -23.96 14.66
CA ASN A 683 -17.37 -22.95 13.59
C ASN A 683 -17.33 -23.57 12.17
N PRO A 684 -18.42 -24.22 11.69
CA PRO A 684 -18.43 -24.86 10.38
C PRO A 684 -18.35 -23.84 9.23
N ASN A 685 -17.49 -24.12 8.25
CA ASN A 685 -16.88 -23.14 7.36
C ASN A 685 -17.15 -23.49 5.86
N ASP A 686 -16.12 -23.61 5.01
CA ASP A 686 -16.29 -24.13 3.63
C ASP A 686 -16.79 -25.58 3.62
N LEU A 687 -17.43 -25.96 2.51
CA LEU A 687 -18.03 -27.28 2.34
C LEU A 687 -17.86 -27.78 0.89
N CYS A 688 -17.58 -29.08 0.73
CA CYS A 688 -17.30 -29.70 -0.57
C CYS A 688 -18.17 -30.94 -0.78
N LEU A 689 -18.83 -31.03 -1.93
CA LEU A 689 -19.82 -32.05 -2.26
C LEU A 689 -19.37 -32.86 -3.49
N THR A 690 -19.46 -34.19 -3.42
CA THR A 690 -19.17 -35.05 -4.58
C THR A 690 -20.14 -34.82 -5.74
N LYS A 691 -19.69 -35.10 -6.97
CA LYS A 691 -20.45 -34.89 -8.22
C LYS A 691 -21.73 -35.73 -8.29
N ASP A 692 -21.77 -36.86 -7.60
CA ASP A 692 -22.97 -37.70 -7.45
C ASP A 692 -23.96 -37.18 -6.37
N GLY A 693 -23.55 -36.18 -5.58
CA GLY A 693 -24.34 -35.58 -4.50
C GLY A 693 -24.44 -36.43 -3.24
N ARG A 694 -23.64 -37.50 -3.10
CA ARG A 694 -23.75 -38.48 -1.99
C ARG A 694 -22.97 -38.09 -0.74
N TRP A 695 -21.78 -37.53 -0.91
CA TRP A 695 -20.83 -37.29 0.19
C TRP A 695 -20.53 -35.81 0.31
N LEU A 696 -20.77 -35.26 1.50
CA LEU A 696 -20.54 -33.86 1.81
C LEU A 696 -19.48 -33.76 2.91
N PHE A 697 -18.45 -32.96 2.65
CA PHE A 697 -17.37 -32.63 3.58
C PHE A 697 -17.59 -31.20 4.10
N VAL A 698 -17.45 -30.98 5.40
CA VAL A 698 -17.60 -29.66 6.05
C VAL A 698 -16.40 -29.40 6.93
N ALA A 699 -15.66 -28.32 6.69
CA ALA A 699 -14.53 -27.94 7.53
C ALA A 699 -15.04 -27.22 8.79
N ASN A 700 -14.41 -27.50 9.94
CA ASN A 700 -14.81 -26.95 11.24
C ASN A 700 -13.65 -26.09 11.74
N ALA A 701 -13.77 -24.76 11.64
CA ALA A 701 -12.61 -23.87 11.61
C ALA A 701 -12.14 -23.37 12.99
N ASN A 702 -12.95 -23.50 14.04
CA ASN A 702 -12.46 -23.36 15.43
C ASN A 702 -12.05 -24.73 15.99
N ASP A 703 -11.95 -25.74 15.12
CA ASP A 703 -11.52 -27.10 15.42
C ASP A 703 -10.37 -27.51 14.48
N ASN A 704 -9.84 -28.70 14.74
CA ASN A 704 -8.80 -29.34 13.94
C ASN A 704 -9.39 -30.33 12.93
N SER A 705 -10.64 -30.14 12.46
CA SER A 705 -11.40 -31.26 11.89
C SER A 705 -12.27 -30.96 10.66
N VAL A 706 -12.61 -32.04 9.95
CA VAL A 706 -13.57 -32.05 8.83
C VAL A 706 -14.62 -33.12 9.06
N SER A 707 -15.90 -32.74 9.00
CA SER A 707 -17.04 -33.63 9.14
C SER A 707 -17.39 -34.28 7.79
N VAL A 708 -17.49 -35.61 7.73
CA VAL A 708 -17.82 -36.40 6.53
C VAL A 708 -19.24 -36.92 6.62
N ILE A 709 -20.12 -36.54 5.70
CA ILE A 709 -21.58 -36.75 5.80
C ILE A 709 -22.10 -37.64 4.65
N ASP A 710 -22.80 -38.75 4.98
CA ASP A 710 -23.68 -39.45 4.01
C ASP A 710 -24.98 -38.64 3.89
N VAL A 711 -25.12 -37.90 2.79
CA VAL A 711 -26.26 -37.02 2.50
C VAL A 711 -27.60 -37.76 2.58
N ARG A 712 -27.65 -39.00 2.08
CA ARG A 712 -28.87 -39.82 2.03
C ARG A 712 -29.32 -40.29 3.42
N THR A 713 -28.39 -40.47 4.37
CA THR A 713 -28.74 -40.79 5.77
C THR A 713 -28.78 -39.57 6.69
N ARG A 714 -28.27 -38.42 6.22
CA ARG A 714 -28.12 -37.15 6.97
C ARG A 714 -27.37 -37.32 8.28
N LYS A 715 -26.22 -38.00 8.23
CA LYS A 715 -25.34 -38.25 9.37
C LYS A 715 -23.89 -37.99 9.01
N VAL A 716 -23.15 -37.40 9.95
CA VAL A 716 -21.69 -37.55 10.00
C VAL A 716 -21.38 -39.04 10.18
N VAL A 717 -20.62 -39.62 9.26
CA VAL A 717 -20.16 -41.02 9.31
C VAL A 717 -18.72 -41.14 9.82
N GLU A 718 -17.96 -40.05 9.73
CA GLU A 718 -16.54 -39.96 10.04
C GLU A 718 -16.17 -38.50 10.28
N THR A 719 -15.19 -38.26 11.15
CA THR A 719 -14.60 -36.93 11.39
C THR A 719 -13.10 -37.06 11.17
N LEU A 720 -12.58 -36.39 10.15
CA LEU A 720 -11.16 -36.35 9.85
C LEU A 720 -10.49 -35.38 10.81
N ASN A 721 -9.44 -35.80 11.52
CA ASN A 721 -8.55 -34.87 12.22
C ASN A 721 -7.45 -34.41 11.24
N ALA A 722 -7.44 -33.12 10.93
CA ALA A 722 -6.53 -32.45 10.01
C ALA A 722 -5.31 -31.84 10.70
N ALA A 723 -5.18 -31.87 12.03
CA ALA A 723 -4.01 -31.37 12.72
C ALA A 723 -2.73 -32.17 12.42
N LEU A 724 -1.60 -31.53 12.68
CA LEU A 724 -0.26 -32.11 12.57
C LEU A 724 -0.06 -33.34 13.48
N TYR A 725 -0.85 -33.47 14.55
CA TYR A 725 -0.89 -34.65 15.43
C TYR A 725 -2.36 -34.99 15.81
N PRO A 726 -2.75 -36.28 15.91
CA PRO A 726 -4.16 -36.69 16.05
C PRO A 726 -4.89 -36.28 17.35
N ASP A 727 -4.18 -35.72 18.31
CA ASP A 727 -4.67 -35.27 19.60
C ASP A 727 -4.05 -33.90 20.00
N ALA A 728 -3.73 -33.08 18.99
CA ALA A 728 -3.28 -31.70 19.17
C ALA A 728 -4.38 -30.79 19.77
N PRO A 729 -4.03 -29.76 20.56
CA PRO A 729 -4.94 -28.68 20.94
C PRO A 729 -5.42 -27.86 19.71
N PRO A 730 -6.43 -26.99 19.85
CA PRO A 730 -6.90 -26.09 18.78
C PRO A 730 -5.78 -25.24 18.14
N GLY A 731 -6.00 -24.74 16.93
CA GLY A 731 -5.00 -23.98 16.18
C GLY A 731 -4.45 -24.71 14.94
N SER A 732 -5.24 -25.59 14.32
CA SER A 732 -5.07 -25.92 12.89
C SER A 732 -5.92 -25.03 11.99
N THR A 733 -7.10 -24.62 12.47
CA THR A 733 -8.09 -23.79 11.77
C THR A 733 -8.37 -24.31 10.37
N SER A 734 -9.04 -25.47 10.31
CA SER A 734 -9.44 -26.11 9.06
C SER A 734 -10.51 -25.27 8.35
N ASN A 735 -10.09 -24.55 7.32
CA ASN A 735 -10.75 -23.37 6.77
C ASN A 735 -11.52 -23.67 5.47
N ALA A 736 -10.85 -24.30 4.51
CA ALA A 736 -11.35 -24.49 3.14
C ALA A 736 -11.14 -25.91 2.57
N LEU A 737 -11.97 -26.32 1.62
CA LEU A 737 -11.99 -27.70 1.09
C LEU A 737 -11.96 -27.79 -0.44
N ALA A 738 -11.24 -28.79 -0.95
CA ALA A 738 -11.30 -29.21 -2.34
C ALA A 738 -11.07 -30.71 -2.52
N LEU A 739 -11.86 -31.35 -3.39
CA LEU A 739 -11.59 -32.71 -3.88
C LEU A 739 -10.66 -32.67 -5.10
N SER A 740 -9.85 -33.72 -5.30
CA SER A 740 -9.14 -33.96 -6.57
C SER A 740 -10.12 -34.09 -7.73
N ALA A 741 -9.65 -33.89 -8.97
CA ALA A 741 -10.51 -33.97 -10.16
C ALA A 741 -11.21 -35.34 -10.31
N ASP A 742 -10.63 -36.41 -9.75
CA ASP A 742 -11.15 -37.77 -9.73
C ASP A 742 -11.83 -38.18 -8.40
N GLU A 743 -11.98 -37.24 -7.47
CA GLU A 743 -12.67 -37.35 -6.16
C GLU A 743 -12.11 -38.42 -5.21
N LYS A 744 -10.84 -38.81 -5.39
CA LYS A 744 -10.14 -39.78 -4.52
C LYS A 744 -9.35 -39.12 -3.40
N THR A 745 -8.96 -37.86 -3.56
CA THR A 745 -8.18 -37.10 -2.58
C THR A 745 -8.98 -35.89 -2.10
N LEU A 746 -8.98 -35.61 -0.80
CA LEU A 746 -9.47 -34.37 -0.21
C LEU A 746 -8.28 -33.53 0.28
N TYR A 747 -8.29 -32.25 -0.08
CA TYR A 747 -7.37 -31.22 0.37
C TYR A 747 -8.10 -30.30 1.34
N VAL A 748 -7.52 -30.12 2.54
CA VAL A 748 -8.06 -29.30 3.64
C VAL A 748 -7.08 -28.20 3.95
N ALA A 749 -7.45 -26.93 3.75
CA ALA A 749 -6.61 -25.80 4.12
C ALA A 749 -6.63 -25.60 5.64
N ASN A 750 -5.48 -25.74 6.30
CA ASN A 750 -5.29 -25.40 7.71
C ASN A 750 -4.63 -24.02 7.78
N ALA A 751 -5.38 -23.01 8.19
CA ALA A 751 -4.94 -21.62 8.15
C ALA A 751 -3.72 -21.38 9.06
N ASP A 752 -3.84 -21.72 10.34
CA ASP A 752 -2.78 -21.55 11.34
C ASP A 752 -1.55 -22.42 11.07
N ASN A 753 -1.74 -23.64 10.56
CA ASN A 753 -0.63 -24.53 10.25
C ASN A 753 0.11 -24.17 8.95
N ASN A 754 -0.40 -23.21 8.16
CA ASN A 754 0.18 -22.77 6.88
C ASN A 754 0.41 -23.94 5.89
N CYS A 755 -0.54 -24.88 5.87
CA CYS A 755 -0.46 -26.10 5.05
C CYS A 755 -1.83 -26.57 4.54
N LEU A 756 -1.83 -27.44 3.55
CA LEU A 756 -2.96 -28.32 3.26
C LEU A 756 -2.74 -29.67 3.97
N ALA A 757 -3.72 -30.16 4.72
CA ALA A 757 -3.81 -31.57 5.10
C ALA A 757 -4.46 -32.38 3.96
N VAL A 758 -3.97 -33.60 3.72
CA VAL A 758 -4.34 -34.41 2.54
C VAL A 758 -4.88 -35.78 2.97
N PHE A 759 -6.05 -36.15 2.47
CA PHE A 759 -6.72 -37.42 2.79
C PHE A 759 -7.10 -38.21 1.53
N ASP A 760 -6.94 -39.52 1.58
CA ASP A 760 -7.58 -40.47 0.69
C ASP A 760 -9.03 -40.68 1.15
N VAL A 761 -9.98 -40.32 0.30
CA VAL A 761 -11.43 -40.36 0.56
C VAL A 761 -12.18 -41.28 -0.41
N ARG A 762 -11.48 -42.28 -1.00
CA ARG A 762 -12.10 -43.31 -1.86
C ARG A 762 -13.22 -44.09 -1.18
N GLU A 763 -13.12 -44.26 0.14
CA GLU A 763 -14.05 -45.01 0.99
C GLU A 763 -14.46 -44.14 2.20
N PRO A 764 -15.38 -43.15 2.03
CA PRO A 764 -15.81 -42.28 3.12
C PRO A 764 -16.49 -43.07 4.24
N GLY A 765 -16.13 -42.78 5.49
CA GLY A 765 -16.35 -43.67 6.63
C GLY A 765 -15.14 -44.57 6.95
N SER A 766 -14.06 -44.48 6.18
CA SER A 766 -12.77 -45.20 6.35
C SER A 766 -11.63 -44.48 5.59
N ALA A 767 -11.66 -43.14 5.59
CA ALA A 767 -10.67 -42.30 4.95
C ALA A 767 -9.30 -42.40 5.62
N LYS A 768 -8.24 -42.01 4.90
CA LYS A 768 -6.85 -42.20 5.36
C LYS A 768 -6.04 -40.94 5.14
N SER A 769 -5.44 -40.40 6.21
CA SER A 769 -4.47 -39.30 6.06
C SER A 769 -3.29 -39.75 5.20
N LYS A 770 -2.89 -38.90 4.26
CA LYS A 770 -1.75 -39.11 3.35
C LYS A 770 -0.53 -38.26 3.70
N GLY A 771 -0.73 -37.13 4.39
CA GLY A 771 0.32 -36.16 4.68
C GLY A 771 -0.14 -34.70 4.50
N PHE A 772 0.84 -33.81 4.31
CA PHE A 772 0.64 -32.36 4.25
C PHE A 772 1.40 -31.69 3.09
N ILE A 773 0.93 -30.53 2.64
CA ILE A 773 1.56 -29.69 1.61
C ILE A 773 1.79 -28.27 2.19
N PRO A 774 3.01 -27.72 2.21
CA PRO A 774 3.25 -26.38 2.73
C PRO A 774 2.75 -25.31 1.75
N VAL A 775 2.13 -24.25 2.25
CA VAL A 775 1.60 -23.13 1.44
C VAL A 775 2.05 -21.77 2.02
N GLY A 776 1.42 -20.68 1.60
CA GLY A 776 1.67 -19.34 2.16
C GLY A 776 1.03 -19.13 3.53
N TRP A 777 1.05 -17.88 4.00
CA TRP A 777 0.52 -17.52 5.30
C TRP A 777 -1.03 -17.53 5.29
N TYR A 778 -1.61 -18.31 6.20
CA TYR A 778 -3.04 -18.32 6.50
C TYR A 778 -3.93 -18.70 5.28
N PRO A 779 -3.85 -19.92 4.74
CA PRO A 779 -4.67 -20.37 3.61
C PRO A 779 -6.18 -20.32 3.90
N THR A 780 -6.90 -19.49 3.14
CA THR A 780 -8.32 -19.16 3.33
C THR A 780 -9.26 -19.83 2.33
N ALA A 781 -8.75 -20.23 1.16
CA ALA A 781 -9.54 -20.89 0.12
C ALA A 781 -8.68 -21.84 -0.71
N VAL A 782 -9.21 -23.02 -1.06
CA VAL A 782 -8.55 -24.00 -1.94
C VAL A 782 -9.54 -24.56 -2.95
N LYS A 783 -9.12 -24.71 -4.22
CA LYS A 783 -9.85 -25.43 -5.29
C LYS A 783 -8.86 -26.21 -6.17
N VAL A 784 -9.28 -27.35 -6.73
CA VAL A 784 -8.48 -28.13 -7.70
C VAL A 784 -8.99 -27.87 -9.11
N ILE A 785 -8.08 -27.59 -10.05
CA ILE A 785 -8.41 -27.32 -11.45
C ILE A 785 -7.45 -28.11 -12.34
N GLY A 786 -7.99 -29.06 -13.12
CA GLY A 786 -7.18 -30.02 -13.87
C GLY A 786 -6.38 -30.93 -12.93
N LYS A 787 -5.06 -30.78 -12.93
CA LYS A 787 -4.12 -31.46 -12.01
C LYS A 787 -3.38 -30.48 -11.07
N LYS A 788 -3.90 -29.27 -10.91
CA LYS A 788 -3.28 -28.25 -10.06
C LYS A 788 -4.19 -27.86 -8.91
N ILE A 789 -3.57 -27.69 -7.75
CA ILE A 789 -4.18 -27.21 -6.52
C ILE A 789 -3.92 -25.69 -6.46
N TRP A 790 -4.99 -24.92 -6.35
CA TRP A 790 -4.98 -23.46 -6.29
C TRP A 790 -5.39 -23.05 -4.87
N VAL A 791 -4.48 -22.40 -4.14
CA VAL A 791 -4.66 -22.04 -2.72
C VAL A 791 -4.49 -20.53 -2.57
N ALA A 792 -5.53 -19.83 -2.11
CA ALA A 792 -5.41 -18.44 -1.70
C ALA A 792 -4.92 -18.38 -0.25
N ASN A 793 -3.87 -17.60 -0.02
CA ASN A 793 -3.24 -17.38 1.28
C ASN A 793 -3.59 -15.95 1.75
N GLY A 794 -4.26 -15.84 2.89
CA GLY A 794 -4.84 -14.59 3.40
C GLY A 794 -3.80 -13.53 3.75
N LYS A 795 -2.75 -13.93 4.47
CA LYS A 795 -1.66 -13.07 4.97
C LYS A 795 -0.40 -13.14 4.09
N GLY A 796 -0.49 -13.74 2.90
CA GLY A 796 0.55 -13.66 1.87
C GLY A 796 1.69 -14.67 2.00
N LEU A 797 2.94 -14.19 1.93
CA LEU A 797 4.16 -15.02 1.90
C LEU A 797 5.24 -14.56 2.91
N SER A 798 5.00 -13.48 3.66
CA SER A 798 5.93 -12.91 4.65
C SER A 798 5.22 -11.88 5.51
N SER A 799 5.67 -11.70 6.75
CA SER A 799 5.46 -10.46 7.50
C SER A 799 6.37 -9.34 6.96
N MET A 800 6.21 -8.11 7.47
CA MET A 800 6.90 -6.93 6.96
C MET A 800 7.06 -5.87 8.06
N ALA A 801 8.19 -5.16 8.03
CA ALA A 801 8.34 -3.89 8.75
C ALA A 801 7.39 -2.82 8.21
N ASN A 802 6.92 -1.93 9.10
CA ASN A 802 6.08 -0.78 8.79
C ASN A 802 6.71 0.58 9.19
N PRO A 803 8.01 0.87 8.92
CA PRO A 803 8.65 2.06 9.44
C PRO A 803 8.11 3.35 8.76
N PHE A 804 7.21 3.20 7.77
CA PHE A 804 6.46 4.25 7.08
C PHE A 804 4.96 4.12 7.36
N GLY A 805 4.65 3.95 8.65
CA GLY A 805 3.34 4.20 9.24
C GLY A 805 2.74 5.55 8.81
N PRO A 806 1.46 5.77 9.10
CA PRO A 806 0.55 6.54 8.26
C PRO A 806 1.01 7.95 7.89
N ASN A 807 0.99 8.25 6.59
CA ASN A 807 1.34 9.54 6.00
C ASN A 807 0.14 10.19 5.28
N PRO A 808 -0.71 10.98 5.97
CA PRO A 808 -1.78 11.76 5.33
C PRO A 808 -1.38 13.19 4.97
N ILE A 809 -0.09 13.50 4.75
CA ILE A 809 0.30 14.81 4.15
C ILE A 809 0.01 14.85 2.63
N GLY A 810 -0.50 13.76 2.05
CA GLY A 810 -1.06 13.72 0.70
C GLY A 810 -2.30 14.60 0.58
N ARG A 811 -2.12 15.88 0.24
CA ARG A 811 -3.21 16.85 -0.02
C ARG A 811 -4.02 16.53 -1.29
N ARG A 812 -4.74 15.40 -1.28
CA ARG A 812 -5.78 14.98 -2.24
C ARG A 812 -6.59 13.81 -1.66
N GLN A 813 -7.33 14.08 -0.59
CA GLN A 813 -8.42 13.24 -0.12
C GLN A 813 -9.65 14.13 0.08
N GLU A 814 -10.72 13.85 -0.66
CA GLU A 814 -12.06 14.35 -0.34
C GLU A 814 -12.82 13.20 0.32
N VAL A 815 -12.94 13.22 1.65
CA VAL A 815 -13.63 12.17 2.40
C VAL A 815 -15.14 12.35 2.27
N ASN A 816 -15.69 11.97 1.11
CA ASN A 816 -17.11 12.05 0.79
C ASN A 816 -17.86 10.83 1.36
N TYR A 817 -18.65 11.07 2.41
CA TYR A 817 -19.43 10.06 3.13
C TYR A 817 -20.27 9.17 2.18
N GLN A 818 -20.02 7.85 2.23
CA GLN A 818 -20.69 6.79 1.45
C GLN A 818 -20.45 6.74 -0.08
N GLN A 819 -19.30 7.22 -0.57
CA GLN A 819 -18.77 6.86 -1.90
C GLN A 819 -17.37 6.23 -1.79
N GLY A 820 -17.09 5.22 -2.61
CA GLY A 820 -15.76 4.60 -2.70
C GLY A 820 -14.82 5.43 -3.57
N ASP A 821 -13.56 5.57 -3.15
CA ASP A 821 -12.54 6.30 -3.92
C ASP A 821 -12.10 5.50 -5.15
N LEU A 822 -11.77 6.21 -6.23
CA LEU A 822 -11.44 5.67 -7.56
C LEU A 822 -10.13 6.25 -8.13
N LYS A 823 -9.26 6.83 -7.28
CA LYS A 823 -7.94 7.33 -7.70
C LYS A 823 -6.85 6.79 -6.79
N GLN A 824 -5.94 5.99 -7.36
CA GLN A 824 -4.85 5.35 -6.61
C GLN A 824 -3.97 6.36 -5.87
N ALA A 825 -3.86 6.17 -4.55
CA ALA A 825 -2.93 6.88 -3.69
C ALA A 825 -1.58 6.15 -3.58
N GLN A 826 -0.57 6.83 -3.01
CA GLN A 826 0.61 6.15 -2.47
C GLN A 826 0.21 5.43 -1.17
N PRO A 827 0.61 4.16 -0.95
CA PRO A 827 0.10 3.37 0.17
C PRO A 827 0.67 3.82 1.52
N VAL A 828 -0.21 3.85 2.52
CA VAL A 828 0.12 3.87 3.95
C VAL A 828 0.51 2.45 4.39
N GLN A 829 1.56 2.29 5.21
CA GLN A 829 1.87 1.00 5.83
C GLN A 829 1.14 0.84 7.17
N TYR A 830 -0.16 0.51 7.11
CA TYR A 830 -0.92 -0.01 8.25
C TYR A 830 -0.89 -1.54 8.19
N ILE A 831 -0.73 -2.22 9.33
CA ILE A 831 -0.51 -3.68 9.39
C ILE A 831 -1.62 -4.48 8.68
N GLY A 832 -2.90 -4.13 8.92
CA GLY A 832 -4.05 -4.76 8.25
C GLY A 832 -4.13 -4.53 6.74
N GLY A 833 -3.46 -3.49 6.24
CA GLY A 833 -3.29 -3.23 4.81
C GLY A 833 -1.95 -3.72 4.24
N LEU A 834 -1.01 -4.17 5.08
CA LEU A 834 0.38 -4.47 4.71
C LEU A 834 0.51 -5.86 4.10
N PHE A 835 -0.15 -6.86 4.67
CA PHE A 835 -0.07 -8.25 4.22
C PHE A 835 -0.99 -8.48 3.02
N LYS A 836 -0.39 -8.52 1.82
CA LYS A 836 -1.10 -8.87 0.58
C LYS A 836 -1.10 -10.37 0.38
N GLY A 837 -2.27 -10.91 0.06
CA GLY A 837 -2.46 -12.33 -0.16
C GLY A 837 -1.72 -12.83 -1.41
N ALA A 838 -1.60 -14.15 -1.51
CA ALA A 838 -0.94 -14.81 -2.64
C ALA A 838 -1.70 -16.07 -3.04
N MET A 839 -1.77 -16.36 -4.34
CA MET A 839 -2.28 -17.62 -4.88
C MET A 839 -1.11 -18.59 -5.04
N SER A 840 -1.00 -19.61 -4.18
CA SER A 840 -0.11 -20.75 -4.42
C SER A 840 -0.71 -21.66 -5.48
N ILE A 841 0.09 -22.01 -6.48
CA ILE A 841 -0.27 -22.90 -7.59
C ILE A 841 0.67 -24.09 -7.58
N ILE A 842 0.12 -25.26 -7.29
CA ILE A 842 0.87 -26.47 -6.93
C ILE A 842 0.39 -27.63 -7.82
N ASP A 843 1.30 -28.28 -8.54
CA ASP A 843 0.97 -29.52 -9.25
C ASP A 843 0.64 -30.65 -8.24
N GLU A 844 -0.41 -31.43 -8.52
CA GLU A 844 -0.89 -32.50 -7.65
C GLU A 844 0.22 -33.54 -7.38
N PRO A 845 0.71 -33.68 -6.13
CA PRO A 845 1.90 -34.45 -5.84
C PRO A 845 1.62 -35.96 -5.86
N ASP A 846 2.62 -36.72 -6.31
CA ASP A 846 2.66 -38.17 -6.03
C ASP A 846 3.01 -38.44 -4.55
N ASP A 847 2.92 -39.70 -4.12
CA ASP A 847 3.13 -40.08 -2.73
C ASP A 847 4.58 -39.83 -2.25
N GLN A 848 5.57 -39.79 -3.15
CA GLN A 848 6.96 -39.48 -2.82
C GLN A 848 7.15 -37.98 -2.58
N LEU A 849 6.60 -37.13 -3.46
CA LEU A 849 6.64 -35.68 -3.30
C LEU A 849 5.79 -35.23 -2.10
N LEU A 850 4.62 -35.83 -1.88
CA LEU A 850 3.78 -35.56 -0.71
C LEU A 850 4.48 -35.95 0.60
N SER A 851 5.27 -37.03 0.61
CA SER A 851 6.11 -37.37 1.79
C SER A 851 7.18 -36.32 2.07
N GLN A 852 7.81 -35.74 1.04
CA GLN A 852 8.79 -34.66 1.19
C GLN A 852 8.12 -33.38 1.70
N TYR A 853 6.98 -33.00 1.11
CA TYR A 853 6.18 -31.86 1.55
C TYR A 853 5.67 -32.02 3.00
N SER A 854 5.29 -33.23 3.41
CA SER A 854 4.90 -33.52 4.79
C SER A 854 6.07 -33.31 5.76
N ALA A 855 7.25 -33.83 5.43
CA ALA A 855 8.46 -33.61 6.22
C ALA A 855 8.87 -32.13 6.28
N GLN A 856 8.56 -31.34 5.24
CA GLN A 856 8.78 -29.90 5.21
C GLN A 856 7.79 -29.14 6.11
N VAL A 857 6.50 -29.53 6.16
CA VAL A 857 5.52 -28.95 7.09
C VAL A 857 5.93 -29.18 8.55
N TYR A 858 6.41 -30.38 8.90
CA TYR A 858 6.96 -30.63 10.25
C TYR A 858 8.28 -29.89 10.56
N GLN A 859 8.99 -29.36 9.55
CA GLN A 859 10.17 -28.48 9.72
C GLN A 859 9.83 -26.98 9.71
N ASN A 860 8.58 -26.64 9.37
CA ASN A 860 8.08 -25.28 9.29
C ASN A 860 7.52 -24.78 10.62
N THR A 861 7.02 -25.69 11.45
CA THR A 861 6.50 -25.36 12.78
C THR A 861 7.50 -25.69 13.90
N PRO A 862 7.54 -24.91 14.99
CA PRO A 862 8.13 -25.37 16.25
C PRO A 862 7.23 -26.37 17.00
N TYR A 863 5.93 -26.45 16.64
CA TYR A 863 4.95 -27.31 17.29
C TYR A 863 5.30 -28.80 17.15
N ASN A 864 5.35 -29.50 18.28
CA ASN A 864 5.57 -30.93 18.32
C ASN A 864 4.91 -31.52 19.57
N LYS A 865 4.44 -32.77 19.48
CA LYS A 865 3.64 -33.40 20.55
C LYS A 865 4.36 -33.53 21.90
N LYS A 866 5.70 -33.46 21.93
CA LYS A 866 6.48 -33.42 23.17
C LYS A 866 6.42 -32.03 23.83
N GLY A 867 6.43 -30.95 23.05
CA GLY A 867 6.42 -29.55 23.51
C GLY A 867 5.23 -29.19 24.40
N GLU A 868 4.07 -29.84 24.19
CA GLU A 868 2.88 -29.67 25.02
C GLU A 868 3.12 -29.94 26.52
N LEU A 869 3.90 -30.99 26.82
CA LEU A 869 4.16 -31.44 28.19
C LEU A 869 5.59 -31.16 28.65
N VAL A 870 6.54 -30.99 27.73
CA VAL A 870 7.97 -30.77 28.00
C VAL A 870 8.52 -29.70 27.06
N ALA A 871 8.53 -28.46 27.54
CA ALA A 871 9.06 -27.31 26.83
C ALA A 871 10.60 -27.21 26.89
N ALA A 872 11.18 -26.27 26.14
CA ALA A 872 12.59 -25.93 26.27
C ALA A 872 12.84 -25.12 27.56
N GLY A 873 13.98 -25.35 28.20
CA GLY A 873 14.38 -24.63 29.42
C GLY A 873 15.70 -25.10 30.01
N GLU A 874 16.01 -24.60 31.21
CA GLU A 874 17.24 -24.87 31.94
C GLU A 874 16.96 -25.61 33.27
N ALA A 875 17.81 -26.56 33.64
CA ALA A 875 17.63 -27.36 34.85
C ALA A 875 17.90 -26.52 36.11
N GLY A 876 16.89 -26.39 36.98
CA GLY A 876 16.95 -25.53 38.17
C GLY A 876 16.48 -24.09 37.94
N ASN A 877 16.03 -23.76 36.73
CA ASN A 877 15.31 -22.52 36.45
C ASN A 877 13.95 -22.51 37.16
N PRO A 878 13.45 -21.35 37.65
CA PRO A 878 12.13 -21.25 38.29
C PRO A 878 10.96 -21.40 37.32
N ILE A 879 11.18 -21.28 36.00
CA ILE A 879 10.20 -21.68 34.97
C ILE A 879 10.31 -23.19 34.76
N PRO A 880 9.28 -23.99 35.09
CA PRO A 880 9.36 -25.44 34.94
C PRO A 880 9.48 -25.85 33.47
N MET A 881 10.33 -26.83 33.18
CA MET A 881 10.42 -27.42 31.83
C MET A 881 9.23 -28.33 31.49
N LYS A 882 8.38 -28.68 32.46
CA LYS A 882 7.20 -29.55 32.25
C LYS A 882 5.95 -28.96 32.87
N VAL A 883 4.81 -29.20 32.23
CA VAL A 883 3.49 -28.91 32.79
C VAL A 883 3.31 -29.72 34.08
N GLY A 884 3.08 -29.03 35.19
CA GLY A 884 2.86 -29.63 36.51
C GLY A 884 4.12 -29.94 37.33
N ASP A 885 5.33 -29.74 36.80
CA ASP A 885 6.53 -29.64 37.65
C ASP A 885 6.44 -28.34 38.47
N PRO A 886 6.86 -28.30 39.76
CA PRO A 886 6.59 -27.16 40.65
C PRO A 886 7.49 -25.95 40.39
N SER A 887 6.88 -24.76 40.23
CA SER A 887 7.59 -23.47 40.27
C SER A 887 7.71 -22.93 41.71
N PRO A 888 8.79 -22.20 42.07
CA PRO A 888 8.83 -21.38 43.28
C PRO A 888 8.05 -20.04 43.12
N ILE A 889 7.61 -19.71 41.91
CA ILE A 889 6.70 -18.58 41.64
C ILE A 889 5.25 -19.09 41.83
N LYS A 890 4.42 -18.30 42.52
CA LYS A 890 3.01 -18.62 42.83
C LYS A 890 2.04 -17.56 42.34
N TYR A 891 2.49 -16.31 42.22
CA TYR A 891 1.66 -15.16 41.89
C TYR A 891 2.11 -14.58 40.55
N VAL A 892 1.31 -14.83 39.53
CA VAL A 892 1.44 -14.26 38.19
C VAL A 892 0.50 -13.06 38.09
N PHE A 893 1.07 -11.92 37.71
CA PHE A 893 0.32 -10.75 37.26
C PHE A 893 0.63 -10.50 35.79
N TYR A 894 -0.40 -10.23 35.00
CA TYR A 894 -0.32 -10.06 33.56
C TYR A 894 -1.01 -8.74 33.21
N ILE A 895 -0.21 -7.76 32.77
CA ILE A 895 -0.68 -6.40 32.51
C ILE A 895 -0.80 -6.20 31.00
N ILE A 896 -2.01 -5.91 30.56
CA ILE A 896 -2.33 -5.52 29.18
C ILE A 896 -2.35 -3.99 29.10
N LYS A 897 -1.59 -3.47 28.15
CA LYS A 897 -1.53 -2.06 27.74
C LYS A 897 -1.95 -1.94 26.26
N GLU A 898 -1.94 -0.74 25.68
CA GLU A 898 -2.58 -0.51 24.38
C GLU A 898 -1.61 -0.07 23.28
N ASN A 899 -1.68 -0.82 22.17
CA ASN A 899 -0.99 -0.71 20.89
C ASN A 899 0.18 0.27 20.74
N ARG A 900 1.41 -0.22 20.96
CA ARG A 900 2.68 0.46 20.64
C ARG A 900 3.71 -0.49 20.01
N THR A 901 4.58 0.05 19.17
CA THR A 901 5.78 -0.67 18.69
C THR A 901 6.98 -0.47 19.60
N TYR A 902 7.93 -1.41 19.58
CA TYR A 902 9.17 -1.30 20.37
C TYR A 902 9.86 0.03 20.08
N ASP A 903 10.07 0.36 18.80
CA ASP A 903 10.78 1.59 18.43
C ASP A 903 10.06 2.88 18.84
N GLN A 904 8.73 2.87 19.05
CA GLN A 904 7.98 4.04 19.56
C GLN A 904 8.30 4.37 21.02
N VAL A 905 8.62 3.36 21.84
CA VAL A 905 8.78 3.50 23.30
C VAL A 905 10.23 3.30 23.72
N LEU A 906 10.90 2.23 23.28
CA LEU A 906 12.25 1.83 23.69
C LEU A 906 13.31 2.02 22.59
N GLY A 907 12.98 2.69 21.49
CA GLY A 907 13.91 2.95 20.38
C GLY A 907 15.13 3.81 20.74
N ASP A 908 15.15 4.46 21.91
CA ASP A 908 16.27 5.21 22.49
C ASP A 908 17.13 4.42 23.51
N MET A 909 16.75 3.18 23.85
CA MET A 909 17.60 2.23 24.57
C MET A 909 18.73 1.73 23.66
N LYS A 910 20.00 2.00 24.02
CA LYS A 910 21.18 1.72 23.18
C LYS A 910 21.65 0.27 23.27
N GLU A 911 21.23 -0.39 24.32
CA GLU A 911 21.57 -1.75 24.71
C GLU A 911 20.77 -2.79 23.90
N GLY A 912 19.69 -2.38 23.24
CA GLY A 912 18.87 -3.19 22.34
C GLY A 912 18.79 -2.60 20.93
N ASN A 913 18.20 -3.37 20.01
CA ASN A 913 18.05 -3.01 18.61
C ASN A 913 16.94 -1.94 18.39
N GLY A 914 17.21 -0.65 18.66
CA GLY A 914 16.22 0.44 18.53
C GLY A 914 16.53 1.47 17.42
N ASP A 915 15.51 1.93 16.68
CA ASP A 915 15.64 3.12 15.82
C ASP A 915 15.12 4.40 16.51
N THR A 916 16.06 5.12 17.12
CA THR A 916 15.89 6.45 17.76
C THR A 916 15.06 7.48 16.96
N SER A 917 14.95 7.35 15.63
CA SER A 917 14.17 8.28 14.81
C SER A 917 12.65 8.09 14.93
N LEU A 918 12.21 6.87 15.25
CA LEU A 918 10.80 6.48 15.35
C LEU A 918 10.18 6.76 16.74
N VAL A 919 11.02 6.84 17.78
CA VAL A 919 10.62 7.09 19.19
C VAL A 919 9.62 8.23 19.34
N LEU A 920 8.44 7.94 19.88
CA LEU A 920 7.42 8.93 20.26
C LEU A 920 7.43 9.21 21.77
N PHE A 921 7.67 8.18 22.58
CA PHE A 921 7.46 8.19 24.03
C PHE A 921 8.66 7.65 24.81
N GLY A 922 9.89 7.98 24.39
CA GLY A 922 11.15 7.59 25.04
C GLY A 922 11.31 8.08 26.49
N GLU A 923 12.51 7.91 27.07
CA GLU A 923 12.79 7.96 28.53
C GLU A 923 12.16 9.14 29.29
N ARG A 924 12.08 10.32 28.67
CA ARG A 924 11.44 11.50 29.28
C ARG A 924 9.95 11.28 29.60
N VAL A 925 9.22 10.57 28.74
CA VAL A 925 7.76 10.33 28.87
C VAL A 925 7.49 9.02 29.62
N THR A 926 8.33 8.00 29.42
CA THR A 926 8.17 6.66 30.02
C THR A 926 9.34 6.25 30.95
N PRO A 927 9.68 7.07 31.96
CA PRO A 927 10.84 6.81 32.81
C PRO A 927 10.72 5.52 33.63
N ASN A 928 9.52 5.08 34.02
CA ASN A 928 9.35 3.83 34.76
C ASN A 928 9.53 2.61 33.85
N GLN A 929 8.98 2.62 32.64
CA GLN A 929 9.17 1.55 31.66
C GLN A 929 10.65 1.43 31.25
N HIS A 930 11.35 2.55 31.06
CA HIS A 930 12.80 2.57 30.85
C HIS A 930 13.58 2.05 32.07
N ALA A 931 13.18 2.41 33.29
CA ALA A 931 13.79 1.89 34.51
C ALA A 931 13.56 0.37 34.67
N LEU A 932 12.39 -0.16 34.29
CA LEU A 932 12.11 -1.59 34.30
C LEU A 932 13.00 -2.35 33.32
N ALA A 933 13.14 -1.87 32.08
CA ALA A 933 14.02 -2.46 31.08
C ALA A 933 15.52 -2.41 31.49
N ASN A 934 15.96 -1.31 32.12
CA ASN A 934 17.32 -1.17 32.64
C ASN A 934 17.58 -2.03 33.89
N GLU A 935 16.63 -2.14 34.83
CA GLU A 935 16.83 -2.87 36.08
C GLU A 935 16.62 -4.38 35.96
N PHE A 936 15.66 -4.83 35.15
CA PHE A 936 15.32 -6.24 34.97
C PHE A 936 15.88 -6.79 33.65
N VAL A 937 15.03 -6.94 32.64
CA VAL A 937 15.36 -7.47 31.32
C VAL A 937 14.87 -6.51 30.24
N LEU A 938 15.78 -6.11 29.33
CA LEU A 938 15.43 -5.48 28.08
C LEU A 938 15.09 -6.57 27.05
N LEU A 939 13.85 -6.56 26.56
CA LEU A 939 13.34 -7.45 25.51
C LEU A 939 13.30 -6.67 24.19
N ASP A 940 14.32 -6.81 23.34
CA ASP A 940 14.40 -6.10 22.06
C ASP A 940 13.88 -6.90 20.86
N ASN A 941 13.40 -8.12 21.10
CA ASN A 941 12.98 -9.08 20.06
C ASN A 941 11.62 -9.74 20.40
N PHE A 942 10.70 -8.95 20.95
CA PHE A 942 9.34 -9.36 21.30
C PHE A 942 8.32 -8.90 20.24
N TYR A 943 7.37 -9.76 19.89
CA TYR A 943 6.33 -9.51 18.90
C TYR A 943 4.94 -9.81 19.48
N VAL A 944 3.96 -8.96 19.23
CA VAL A 944 2.56 -9.39 19.43
C VAL A 944 2.18 -10.42 18.38
N ASP A 945 1.33 -11.38 18.72
CA ASP A 945 0.83 -12.35 17.73
C ASP A 945 -0.37 -11.81 16.91
N ALA A 946 -0.82 -10.57 17.20
CA ALA A 946 -2.04 -9.94 16.71
C ALA A 946 -1.81 -8.73 15.79
N GLU A 947 -2.80 -8.40 14.95
CA GLU A 947 -2.76 -7.21 14.06
C GLU A 947 -3.54 -6.01 14.58
N VAL A 948 -4.64 -6.21 15.31
CA VAL A 948 -5.41 -5.14 15.97
C VAL A 948 -6.01 -5.62 17.29
N SER A 949 -6.39 -4.70 18.16
CA SER A 949 -6.97 -4.91 19.50
C SER A 949 -8.14 -5.91 19.53
N SER A 950 -8.93 -6.00 18.44
CA SER A 950 -10.06 -6.95 18.32
C SER A 950 -9.64 -8.42 18.21
N ASP A 951 -8.41 -8.71 17.81
CA ASP A 951 -7.78 -10.02 17.94
C ASP A 951 -6.68 -10.03 19.03
N GLY A 952 -6.07 -8.89 19.35
CA GLY A 952 -5.05 -8.69 20.40
C GLY A 952 -5.47 -9.18 21.79
N HIS A 953 -6.66 -8.78 22.26
CA HIS A 953 -7.19 -9.30 23.54
C HIS A 953 -7.48 -10.81 23.50
N ASN A 954 -7.89 -11.35 22.35
CA ASN A 954 -8.19 -12.78 22.18
C ASN A 954 -6.89 -13.60 22.12
N TRP A 955 -5.89 -13.18 21.34
CA TRP A 955 -4.53 -13.73 21.35
C TRP A 955 -3.93 -13.70 22.75
N SER A 956 -4.01 -12.54 23.41
CA SER A 956 -3.45 -12.32 24.75
C SER A 956 -4.10 -13.18 25.84
N MET A 957 -5.34 -13.66 25.66
CA MET A 957 -6.04 -14.47 26.66
C MET A 957 -6.29 -15.93 26.25
N GLY A 958 -6.14 -16.28 24.97
CA GLY A 958 -6.50 -17.59 24.41
C GLY A 958 -5.48 -18.20 23.43
N ALA A 959 -4.32 -17.57 23.25
CA ALA A 959 -3.19 -18.06 22.44
C ALA A 959 -3.48 -18.34 20.95
N TYR A 960 -4.59 -17.83 20.41
CA TYR A 960 -4.87 -17.66 18.98
C TYR A 960 -6.07 -16.70 18.80
N ALA A 961 -6.32 -16.28 17.56
CA ALA A 961 -7.60 -15.65 17.19
C ALA A 961 -8.43 -16.62 16.35
N THR A 962 -9.74 -16.61 16.54
CA THR A 962 -10.65 -17.50 15.78
C THR A 962 -10.74 -17.10 14.31
N ASP A 963 -11.03 -18.07 13.44
CA ASP A 963 -11.28 -17.82 12.01
C ASP A 963 -12.41 -16.78 11.79
N TYR A 964 -13.35 -16.70 12.73
CA TYR A 964 -14.36 -15.65 12.80
C TYR A 964 -13.72 -14.27 12.96
N LEU A 965 -12.86 -14.05 13.95
CA LEU A 965 -12.23 -12.74 14.18
C LEU A 965 -11.34 -12.33 13.01
N GLU A 966 -10.43 -13.20 12.60
CA GLU A 966 -9.51 -13.04 11.46
C GLU A 966 -10.23 -12.66 10.14
N LYS A 967 -11.44 -13.17 9.92
CA LYS A 967 -12.27 -12.83 8.75
C LYS A 967 -13.16 -11.60 8.94
N THR A 968 -13.39 -11.12 10.16
CA THR A 968 -14.41 -10.09 10.45
C THR A 968 -13.84 -8.73 10.85
N TRP A 969 -12.76 -8.68 11.64
CA TRP A 969 -12.17 -7.42 12.07
C TRP A 969 -11.76 -6.50 10.89
N PRO A 970 -11.24 -6.98 9.73
CA PRO A 970 -10.82 -6.10 8.64
C PRO A 970 -11.97 -5.32 7.99
N THR A 971 -13.21 -5.80 8.15
CA THR A 971 -14.40 -5.07 7.66
C THR A 971 -14.81 -3.95 8.63
N GLY A 972 -14.58 -4.14 9.93
CA GLY A 972 -14.80 -3.13 10.96
C GLY A 972 -13.78 -2.00 10.88
N TYR A 973 -12.49 -2.33 11.03
CA TYR A 973 -11.37 -1.37 11.04
C TYR A 973 -11.24 -0.63 9.70
N GLY A 974 -11.43 -1.32 8.57
CA GLY A 974 -11.47 -0.71 7.23
C GLY A 974 -12.69 0.18 6.96
N GLY A 975 -13.47 0.55 7.98
CA GLY A 975 -14.59 1.49 7.89
C GLY A 975 -15.82 0.98 7.11
N ARG A 976 -15.88 -0.32 6.77
CA ARG A 976 -16.96 -0.89 5.93
C ARG A 976 -18.20 -1.25 6.74
N GLY A 977 -18.12 -1.20 8.07
CA GLY A 977 -19.17 -1.53 9.03
C GLY A 977 -18.98 -2.90 9.65
N GLY A 978 -19.82 -3.27 10.61
CA GLY A 978 -19.63 -4.44 11.46
C GLY A 978 -19.75 -4.07 12.93
N SER A 979 -19.52 -5.03 13.81
CA SER A 979 -19.49 -4.83 15.26
C SER A 979 -18.11 -5.19 15.80
N TYR A 980 -17.76 -4.72 16.99
CA TYR A 980 -16.57 -5.20 17.70
C TYR A 980 -16.97 -6.49 18.42
N ASP A 981 -16.38 -7.60 17.99
CA ASP A 981 -16.86 -8.95 18.32
C ASP A 981 -15.91 -9.72 19.27
N GLY A 982 -14.66 -9.26 19.42
CA GLY A 982 -13.66 -9.76 20.38
C GLY A 982 -13.98 -9.44 21.84
N GLU A 983 -13.04 -9.68 22.77
CA GLU A 983 -13.24 -9.57 24.24
C GLU A 983 -14.45 -10.38 24.78
N GLY A 984 -14.88 -11.42 24.05
CA GLY A 984 -16.10 -12.17 24.35
C GLY A 984 -17.41 -11.41 24.14
N ASN A 985 -17.43 -10.37 23.29
CA ASN A 985 -18.67 -9.66 22.93
C ASN A 985 -19.60 -10.52 22.05
N ARG A 986 -19.09 -11.53 21.33
CA ARG A 986 -19.88 -12.59 20.67
C ARG A 986 -19.31 -13.98 20.95
N GLU A 987 -20.21 -14.96 21.05
CA GLU A 987 -19.85 -16.35 21.39
C GLU A 987 -19.07 -17.06 20.28
N VAL A 988 -19.45 -16.86 19.01
CA VAL A 988 -18.76 -17.41 17.82
C VAL A 988 -17.31 -16.91 17.67
N ALA A 989 -16.96 -15.78 18.30
CA ALA A 989 -15.60 -15.23 18.30
C ALA A 989 -14.66 -15.88 19.33
N ASN A 990 -15.18 -16.70 20.26
CA ASN A 990 -14.42 -17.25 21.38
C ASN A 990 -13.60 -18.49 21.01
N ASN A 991 -12.40 -18.57 21.59
CA ASN A 991 -11.47 -19.69 21.44
C ASN A 991 -12.09 -21.01 21.94
N LYS A 992 -11.83 -22.11 21.23
CA LYS A 992 -12.36 -23.43 21.54
C LYS A 992 -11.83 -23.93 22.89
N GLY A 993 -12.73 -24.02 23.86
CA GLY A 993 -12.40 -24.37 25.25
C GLY A 993 -12.31 -23.16 26.19
N GLY A 994 -12.48 -21.93 25.69
CA GLY A 994 -12.40 -20.71 26.46
C GLY A 994 -11.00 -20.11 26.51
N PHE A 995 -10.74 -19.31 27.53
CA PHE A 995 -9.53 -18.52 27.71
C PHE A 995 -8.69 -19.03 28.90
N ILE A 996 -7.58 -18.37 29.20
CA ILE A 996 -6.67 -18.73 30.30
C ILE A 996 -7.38 -18.80 31.67
N TRP A 997 -8.46 -18.03 31.89
CA TRP A 997 -9.29 -18.13 33.09
C TRP A 997 -10.08 -19.45 33.16
N ASP A 998 -10.62 -19.95 32.04
CA ASP A 998 -11.24 -21.28 31.96
C ASP A 998 -10.21 -22.38 32.21
N HIS A 999 -8.98 -22.20 31.72
CA HIS A 999 -7.89 -23.14 31.97
C HIS A 999 -7.41 -23.11 33.44
N CYS A 1000 -7.36 -21.93 34.06
CA CYS A 1000 -7.16 -21.80 35.51
C CYS A 1000 -8.27 -22.52 36.30
N GLN A 1001 -9.54 -22.32 35.92
CA GLN A 1001 -10.68 -22.96 36.59
C GLN A 1001 -10.61 -24.49 36.49
N LYS A 1002 -10.31 -25.05 35.30
CA LYS A 1002 -10.10 -26.49 35.08
C LYS A 1002 -8.96 -27.06 35.93
N ALA A 1003 -7.87 -26.29 36.10
CA ALA A 1003 -6.71 -26.68 36.88
C ALA A 1003 -6.85 -26.45 38.40
N GLY A 1004 -7.92 -25.80 38.86
CA GLY A 1004 -8.10 -25.40 40.27
C GLY A 1004 -7.21 -24.22 40.70
N VAL A 1005 -6.63 -23.49 39.75
CA VAL A 1005 -5.82 -22.29 39.97
C VAL A 1005 -6.75 -21.11 40.26
N SER A 1006 -6.47 -20.35 41.32
CA SER A 1006 -7.24 -19.16 41.66
C SER A 1006 -6.91 -17.99 40.73
N PHE A 1007 -7.92 -17.41 40.10
CA PHE A 1007 -7.75 -16.31 39.13
C PHE A 1007 -8.64 -15.09 39.43
N ARG A 1008 -8.20 -13.92 38.96
CA ARG A 1008 -8.97 -12.65 39.02
C ARG A 1008 -8.64 -11.70 37.88
N THR A 1009 -9.63 -10.94 37.42
CA THR A 1009 -9.44 -9.86 36.42
C THR A 1009 -9.71 -8.45 36.97
N TYR A 1010 -8.96 -7.49 36.42
CA TYR A 1010 -9.05 -6.07 36.62
C TYR A 1010 -9.07 -5.38 35.24
N GLY A 1011 -10.25 -5.31 34.62
CA GLY A 1011 -10.49 -4.61 33.34
C GLY A 1011 -10.56 -5.51 32.10
N GLU A 1012 -9.81 -6.62 32.08
CA GLU A 1012 -9.81 -7.54 30.94
C GLU A 1012 -11.05 -8.44 30.95
N PHE A 1013 -11.79 -8.43 29.84
CA PHE A 1013 -13.08 -9.14 29.66
C PHE A 1013 -14.13 -8.84 30.77
N ALA A 1014 -13.96 -7.72 31.51
CA ALA A 1014 -14.87 -7.31 32.56
C ALA A 1014 -14.78 -5.81 32.87
N ASP A 1015 -15.90 -5.10 32.73
CA ASP A 1015 -16.00 -3.66 32.93
C ASP A 1015 -17.25 -3.28 33.73
N HIS A 1016 -17.22 -2.14 34.44
CA HIS A 1016 -18.35 -1.50 35.13
C HIS A 1016 -19.43 -2.46 35.68
N TYR A 1017 -19.00 -3.34 36.59
CA TYR A 1017 -19.82 -4.33 37.31
C TYR A 1017 -20.27 -5.58 36.52
N LYS A 1018 -19.83 -5.80 35.27
CA LYS A 1018 -20.24 -6.94 34.44
C LYS A 1018 -19.05 -7.58 33.67
N PRO A 1019 -18.83 -8.91 33.77
CA PRO A 1019 -17.96 -9.64 32.83
C PRO A 1019 -18.65 -9.84 31.46
N SER A 1020 -17.86 -10.01 30.40
CA SER A 1020 -18.35 -10.45 29.09
C SER A 1020 -18.60 -11.97 29.07
N ILE A 1021 -17.67 -12.75 29.61
CA ILE A 1021 -17.69 -14.22 29.65
C ILE A 1021 -18.06 -14.78 31.03
N SER A 1022 -18.66 -15.99 31.05
CA SER A 1022 -19.26 -16.60 32.24
C SER A 1022 -18.28 -16.98 33.34
N VAL A 1023 -17.08 -17.47 32.98
CA VAL A 1023 -16.02 -17.89 33.92
C VAL A 1023 -15.55 -16.76 34.86
N LEU A 1024 -15.63 -15.51 34.39
CA LEU A 1024 -15.24 -14.34 35.16
C LEU A 1024 -16.29 -13.90 36.20
N GLN A 1025 -17.47 -14.53 36.25
CA GLN A 1025 -18.53 -14.16 37.19
C GLN A 1025 -18.12 -14.38 38.65
N GLY A 1026 -17.93 -13.29 39.39
CA GLY A 1026 -17.38 -13.29 40.76
C GLY A 1026 -15.85 -13.21 40.84
N HIS A 1027 -15.16 -13.45 39.71
CA HIS A 1027 -13.70 -13.42 39.58
C HIS A 1027 -13.16 -12.09 39.02
N TYR A 1028 -13.89 -10.99 39.15
CA TYR A 1028 -13.47 -9.65 38.73
C TYR A 1028 -13.50 -8.67 39.90
N CYS A 1029 -12.78 -7.54 39.78
CA CYS A 1029 -12.88 -6.44 40.74
C CYS A 1029 -14.05 -5.49 40.40
N PRO A 1030 -15.12 -5.42 41.22
CA PRO A 1030 -16.23 -4.51 40.95
C PRO A 1030 -15.76 -3.05 40.98
N GLY A 1031 -16.17 -2.23 40.01
CA GLY A 1031 -15.75 -0.83 39.95
C GLY A 1031 -14.25 -0.60 39.71
N TYR A 1032 -13.50 -1.61 39.24
CA TYR A 1032 -12.41 -1.36 38.30
C TYR A 1032 -13.04 -1.05 36.93
N ALA A 1033 -12.35 -0.25 36.11
CA ALA A 1033 -12.81 0.14 34.77
C ALA A 1033 -11.86 -0.44 33.71
N GLY A 1034 -12.44 -1.00 32.65
CA GLY A 1034 -11.72 -1.43 31.45
C GLY A 1034 -11.28 -0.22 30.61
N GLY A 1035 -11.62 -0.20 29.32
CA GLY A 1035 -11.16 0.78 28.33
C GLY A 1035 -11.66 2.25 28.44
N ASP A 1036 -12.18 2.73 29.58
CA ASP A 1036 -12.56 4.15 29.71
C ASP A 1036 -11.33 5.06 29.84
N LEU A 1037 -10.84 5.58 28.72
CA LEU A 1037 -9.69 6.50 28.63
C LEU A 1037 -9.87 7.83 29.39
N SER A 1038 -11.07 8.13 29.92
CA SER A 1038 -11.28 9.30 30.78
C SER A 1038 -10.94 9.08 32.26
N ILE A 1039 -10.70 7.83 32.66
CA ILE A 1039 -10.22 7.43 33.99
C ILE A 1039 -8.68 7.29 33.93
N THR A 1040 -7.96 7.79 34.94
CA THR A 1040 -6.49 7.67 34.97
C THR A 1040 -6.02 6.26 35.32
N ASP A 1041 -4.94 5.78 34.73
CA ASP A 1041 -4.31 4.51 35.09
C ASP A 1041 -3.74 4.57 36.51
N THR A 1042 -3.31 5.75 36.97
CA THR A 1042 -3.00 5.97 38.38
C THR A 1042 -4.23 5.82 39.31
N ALA A 1043 -5.45 6.06 38.81
CA ALA A 1043 -6.69 5.75 39.54
C ALA A 1043 -7.08 4.27 39.42
N ARG A 1044 -6.84 3.60 38.27
CA ARG A 1044 -6.96 2.15 38.12
C ARG A 1044 -6.03 1.41 39.10
N PHE A 1045 -4.75 1.77 39.14
CA PHE A 1045 -3.79 1.31 40.17
C PHE A 1045 -4.33 1.55 41.58
N SER A 1046 -4.88 2.74 41.87
CA SER A 1046 -5.46 3.05 43.19
C SER A 1046 -6.70 2.21 43.55
N ARG A 1047 -7.43 1.70 42.54
CA ARG A 1047 -8.53 0.74 42.72
C ARG A 1047 -8.00 -0.67 42.94
N TRP A 1048 -7.11 -1.16 42.07
CA TRP A 1048 -6.42 -2.45 42.21
C TRP A 1048 -5.78 -2.57 43.59
N LYS A 1049 -4.97 -1.58 43.99
CA LYS A 1049 -4.22 -1.58 45.25
C LYS A 1049 -5.13 -1.82 46.46
N ARG A 1050 -6.31 -1.18 46.52
CA ARG A 1050 -7.28 -1.35 47.61
C ARG A 1050 -7.88 -2.76 47.67
N ASP A 1051 -8.07 -3.38 46.53
CA ASP A 1051 -8.60 -4.75 46.39
C ASP A 1051 -7.50 -5.77 46.73
N PHE A 1052 -6.27 -5.56 46.22
CA PHE A 1052 -5.07 -6.32 46.55
C PHE A 1052 -4.73 -6.25 48.05
N ASP A 1053 -4.78 -5.07 48.69
CA ASP A 1053 -4.59 -4.92 50.15
C ASP A 1053 -5.55 -5.83 50.94
N SER A 1054 -6.81 -5.90 50.50
CA SER A 1054 -7.85 -6.75 51.10
C SER A 1054 -7.52 -8.23 50.92
N LEU A 1055 -7.21 -8.66 49.69
CA LEU A 1055 -6.86 -10.04 49.37
C LEU A 1055 -5.57 -10.50 50.08
N LEU A 1056 -4.56 -9.63 50.16
CA LEU A 1056 -3.29 -9.88 50.85
C LEU A 1056 -3.47 -9.99 52.36
N SER A 1057 -4.24 -9.09 52.98
CA SER A 1057 -4.52 -9.15 54.43
C SER A 1057 -5.34 -10.37 54.83
N ALA A 1058 -6.18 -10.89 53.94
CA ALA A 1058 -6.93 -12.13 54.11
C ALA A 1058 -6.18 -13.40 53.68
N GLY A 1059 -4.97 -13.28 53.10
CA GLY A 1059 -4.16 -14.41 52.65
C GLY A 1059 -4.69 -15.15 51.41
N VAL A 1060 -5.54 -14.49 50.60
CA VAL A 1060 -6.26 -15.07 49.46
C VAL A 1060 -5.99 -14.34 48.14
N VAL A 1061 -4.76 -13.85 47.96
CA VAL A 1061 -4.31 -13.31 46.66
C VAL A 1061 -4.41 -14.43 45.60
N PRO A 1062 -5.11 -14.22 44.47
CA PRO A 1062 -5.19 -15.19 43.39
C PRO A 1062 -3.81 -15.50 42.80
N HIS A 1063 -3.60 -16.74 42.36
CA HIS A 1063 -2.36 -17.14 41.71
C HIS A 1063 -2.20 -16.53 40.31
N PHE A 1064 -3.30 -16.26 39.60
CA PHE A 1064 -3.28 -15.58 38.30
C PHE A 1064 -4.12 -14.29 38.32
N ASN A 1065 -3.57 -13.18 37.84
CA ASN A 1065 -4.22 -11.86 37.90
C ASN A 1065 -4.02 -11.10 36.58
N THR A 1066 -5.11 -10.74 35.89
CA THR A 1066 -5.08 -9.92 34.66
C THR A 1066 -5.42 -8.47 34.98
N VAL A 1067 -4.68 -7.50 34.42
CA VAL A 1067 -4.82 -6.07 34.72
C VAL A 1067 -4.73 -5.25 33.44
N ARG A 1068 -5.72 -4.39 33.14
CA ARG A 1068 -5.64 -3.45 32.02
C ARG A 1068 -5.19 -2.06 32.48
N PHE A 1069 -4.22 -1.47 31.80
CA PHE A 1069 -3.83 -0.06 31.91
C PHE A 1069 -3.82 0.55 30.49
N PRO A 1070 -4.96 1.10 30.01
CA PRO A 1070 -5.12 1.45 28.61
C PRO A 1070 -4.82 2.92 28.23
N ASN A 1071 -4.40 3.78 29.17
CA ASN A 1071 -4.34 5.21 28.87
C ASN A 1071 -3.25 5.59 27.87
N ASP A 1072 -2.27 4.73 27.61
CA ASP A 1072 -1.26 4.95 26.59
C ASP A 1072 -1.78 4.80 25.15
N HIS A 1073 -2.98 4.25 24.92
CA HIS A 1073 -3.74 4.46 23.67
C HIS A 1073 -3.91 5.96 23.37
N THR A 1074 -4.23 6.75 24.41
CA THR A 1074 -4.53 8.20 24.41
C THR A 1074 -5.87 8.62 23.77
N GLU A 1075 -6.33 9.86 24.04
CA GLU A 1075 -7.37 10.56 23.24
C GLU A 1075 -6.78 11.46 22.12
N GLY A 1076 -5.55 11.19 21.66
CA GLY A 1076 -4.90 11.99 20.61
C GLY A 1076 -4.59 13.41 21.08
N VAL A 1077 -4.82 14.42 20.22
CA VAL A 1077 -4.68 15.85 20.58
C VAL A 1077 -6.05 16.53 20.75
N ARG A 1078 -7.02 15.81 21.33
CA ARG A 1078 -8.39 16.27 21.50
C ARG A 1078 -8.48 17.42 22.50
N ARG A 1079 -9.05 18.56 22.09
CA ARG A 1079 -9.08 19.78 22.90
C ARG A 1079 -9.74 19.56 24.27
N GLY A 1080 -9.05 19.95 25.35
CA GLY A 1080 -9.54 19.84 26.72
C GLY A 1080 -9.41 18.45 27.37
N ARG A 1081 -8.94 17.45 26.63
CA ARG A 1081 -8.46 16.16 27.14
C ARG A 1081 -6.96 16.25 27.47
N PRO A 1082 -6.39 15.28 28.21
CA PRO A 1082 -4.95 15.24 28.46
C PRO A 1082 -4.16 15.20 27.14
N THR A 1083 -2.91 15.67 27.14
CA THR A 1083 -2.03 15.49 25.98
C THR A 1083 -1.63 14.03 25.80
N PRO A 1084 -1.14 13.59 24.62
CA PRO A 1084 -0.58 12.25 24.44
C PRO A 1084 0.53 11.95 25.45
N PHE A 1085 1.36 12.95 25.77
CA PHE A 1085 2.40 12.85 26.79
C PHE A 1085 1.82 12.63 28.18
N ALA A 1086 0.78 13.38 28.59
CA ALA A 1086 0.14 13.21 29.88
C ALA A 1086 -0.57 11.85 30.03
N HIS A 1087 -1.20 11.37 28.95
CA HIS A 1087 -1.80 10.03 28.86
C HIS A 1087 -0.76 8.91 29.05
N VAL A 1088 0.31 8.90 28.25
CA VAL A 1088 1.34 7.85 28.32
C VAL A 1088 2.16 7.94 29.61
N ALA A 1089 2.39 9.14 30.16
CA ALA A 1089 3.08 9.31 31.44
C ALA A 1089 2.22 8.93 32.66
N ASP A 1090 0.88 8.98 32.57
CA ASP A 1090 -0.02 8.44 33.59
C ASP A 1090 -0.01 6.91 33.60
N ASN A 1091 0.02 6.29 32.40
CA ASN A 1091 0.21 4.86 32.21
C ASN A 1091 1.58 4.38 32.75
N ASP A 1092 2.68 5.01 32.33
CA ASP A 1092 4.04 4.74 32.84
C ASP A 1092 4.11 4.82 34.37
N LEU A 1093 3.55 5.88 34.96
CA LEU A 1093 3.55 6.05 36.41
C LEU A 1093 2.63 5.05 37.12
N ALA A 1094 1.57 4.54 36.47
CA ALA A 1094 0.73 3.48 37.00
C ALA A 1094 1.45 2.12 37.01
N VAL A 1095 2.11 1.76 35.91
CA VAL A 1095 2.98 0.57 35.81
C VAL A 1095 4.09 0.64 36.84
N GLY A 1096 4.82 1.76 36.92
CA GLY A 1096 5.89 1.96 37.91
C GLY A 1096 5.43 1.81 39.36
N LYS A 1097 4.29 2.42 39.72
CA LYS A 1097 3.67 2.27 41.04
C LYS A 1097 3.19 0.85 41.32
N PHE A 1098 2.71 0.13 40.31
CA PHE A 1098 2.29 -1.27 40.43
C PHE A 1098 3.48 -2.15 40.82
N ILE A 1099 4.60 -2.07 40.07
CA ILE A 1099 5.80 -2.87 40.36
C ILE A 1099 6.44 -2.43 41.70
N GLU A 1100 6.49 -1.13 42.01
CA GLU A 1100 6.97 -0.64 43.32
C GLU A 1100 6.12 -1.19 44.47
N TYR A 1101 4.79 -1.09 44.38
CA TYR A 1101 3.93 -1.54 45.47
C TYR A 1101 3.98 -3.06 45.67
N LEU A 1102 4.01 -3.81 44.58
CA LEU A 1102 4.06 -5.27 44.60
C LEU A 1102 5.44 -5.80 45.04
N SER A 1103 6.53 -5.10 44.70
CA SER A 1103 7.90 -5.49 45.12
C SER A 1103 8.24 -5.12 46.57
N ASN A 1104 7.50 -4.19 47.17
CA ASN A 1104 7.52 -3.94 48.62
C ASN A 1104 6.56 -4.87 49.40
N SER A 1105 5.85 -5.79 48.74
CA SER A 1105 4.91 -6.71 49.40
C SER A 1105 5.58 -8.01 49.90
N PRO A 1106 5.03 -8.69 50.92
CA PRO A 1106 5.60 -9.94 51.46
C PRO A 1106 5.68 -11.10 50.46
N ILE A 1107 4.92 -11.04 49.36
CA ILE A 1107 4.84 -12.10 48.36
C ILE A 1107 5.87 -11.96 47.22
N TRP A 1108 6.58 -10.82 47.10
CA TRP A 1108 7.46 -10.52 45.96
C TRP A 1108 8.44 -11.64 45.54
N LYS A 1109 8.97 -12.37 46.52
CA LYS A 1109 9.88 -13.51 46.32
C LYS A 1109 9.24 -14.68 45.51
N GLU A 1110 7.92 -14.76 45.48
CA GLU A 1110 7.09 -15.79 44.83
C GLU A 1110 6.23 -15.16 43.71
N THR A 1111 6.59 -13.95 43.25
CA THR A 1111 5.81 -13.15 42.30
C THR A 1111 6.56 -12.90 40.99
N VAL A 1112 5.82 -12.91 39.88
CA VAL A 1112 6.22 -12.36 38.58
C VAL A 1112 5.13 -11.46 38.03
N VAL A 1113 5.54 -10.44 37.29
CA VAL A 1113 4.71 -9.56 36.48
C VAL A 1113 5.21 -9.62 35.04
N PHE A 1114 4.30 -9.90 34.11
CA PHE A 1114 4.50 -9.77 32.67
C PHE A 1114 3.68 -8.57 32.17
N VAL A 1115 4.24 -7.80 31.24
CA VAL A 1115 3.61 -6.60 30.69
C VAL A 1115 3.87 -6.54 29.18
N LEU A 1116 2.82 -6.34 28.40
CA LEU A 1116 2.85 -6.17 26.94
C LEU A 1116 1.72 -5.24 26.48
N GLU A 1117 1.83 -4.76 25.25
CA GLU A 1117 0.70 -4.24 24.49
C GLU A 1117 -0.17 -5.41 23.99
N ASP A 1118 -1.48 -5.22 23.89
CA ASP A 1118 -2.41 -6.20 23.32
C ASP A 1118 -2.10 -6.51 21.84
N ASP A 1119 -1.75 -5.49 21.07
CA ASP A 1119 -1.21 -5.57 19.73
C ASP A 1119 -0.20 -4.42 19.43
N ALA A 1120 0.22 -4.20 18.19
CA ALA A 1120 1.15 -3.11 17.79
C ALA A 1120 0.52 -2.10 16.81
N GLN A 1121 -0.65 -2.45 16.26
CA GLN A 1121 -1.57 -1.71 15.41
C GLN A 1121 -0.88 -1.01 14.23
N ASN A 1122 -0.52 0.26 14.43
CA ASN A 1122 -0.08 1.15 13.37
C ASN A 1122 1.09 2.04 13.81
N GLY A 1123 1.77 1.67 14.90
CA GLY A 1123 3.05 2.26 15.26
C GLY A 1123 4.14 1.83 14.28
N PRO A 1124 5.11 2.69 13.91
CA PRO A 1124 6.20 2.29 13.04
C PRO A 1124 7.28 1.53 13.82
N ASP A 1125 7.74 0.40 13.29
CA ASP A 1125 8.96 -0.30 13.72
C ASP A 1125 9.86 -0.63 12.52
N HIS A 1126 11.18 -0.68 12.73
CA HIS A 1126 12.16 -0.96 11.69
C HIS A 1126 12.39 -2.46 11.39
N VAL A 1127 11.92 -3.37 12.25
CA VAL A 1127 12.12 -4.83 12.13
C VAL A 1127 10.89 -5.52 11.56
N ASP A 1128 9.74 -5.40 12.23
CA ASP A 1128 8.45 -5.98 11.82
C ASP A 1128 7.30 -5.18 12.44
N ALA A 1129 6.18 -5.05 11.74
CA ALA A 1129 5.00 -4.32 12.22
C ALA A 1129 4.42 -4.84 13.55
N HIS A 1130 4.64 -6.12 13.89
CA HIS A 1130 4.20 -6.72 15.16
C HIS A 1130 5.12 -6.44 16.35
N ARG A 1131 6.31 -5.84 16.13
CA ARG A 1131 7.34 -5.75 17.17
C ARG A 1131 6.99 -4.69 18.21
N SER A 1132 6.91 -5.11 19.47
CA SER A 1132 6.20 -4.38 20.54
C SER A 1132 7.03 -4.36 21.83
N PRO A 1133 6.96 -3.32 22.69
CA PRO A 1133 7.71 -3.32 23.94
C PRO A 1133 7.11 -4.31 24.94
N ALA A 1134 7.97 -5.02 25.66
CA ALA A 1134 7.57 -5.99 26.67
C ALA A 1134 8.46 -5.87 27.90
N TYR A 1135 7.87 -6.12 29.07
CA TYR A 1135 8.56 -6.02 30.36
C TYR A 1135 8.25 -7.24 31.23
N ILE A 1136 9.26 -7.70 31.97
CA ILE A 1136 9.12 -8.72 33.00
C ILE A 1136 9.78 -8.21 34.28
N ALA A 1137 9.08 -8.32 35.41
CA ALA A 1137 9.60 -7.95 36.72
C ALA A 1137 9.16 -8.96 37.78
N GLY A 1138 10.03 -9.31 38.71
CA GLY A 1138 9.72 -10.32 39.74
C GLY A 1138 10.93 -10.65 40.59
N GLY A 1139 10.71 -11.32 41.72
CA GLY A 1139 11.81 -11.75 42.59
C GLY A 1139 12.82 -12.64 41.86
N PHE A 1140 12.35 -13.54 40.99
CA PHE A 1140 13.18 -14.49 40.24
C PHE A 1140 13.69 -14.00 38.87
N VAL A 1141 13.34 -12.78 38.45
CA VAL A 1141 13.71 -12.24 37.13
C VAL A 1141 15.16 -11.74 37.16
N LYS A 1142 15.92 -11.98 36.09
CA LYS A 1142 17.30 -11.48 35.94
C LYS A 1142 17.32 -9.95 36.04
N ARG A 1143 18.44 -9.41 36.51
CA ARG A 1143 18.67 -7.97 36.61
C ARG A 1143 19.74 -7.51 35.63
N ARG A 1144 19.53 -6.35 35.00
CA ARG A 1144 20.42 -5.71 34.03
C ARG A 1144 20.84 -6.66 32.89
N PHE A 1145 19.86 -7.37 32.35
CA PHE A 1145 20.06 -8.36 31.29
C PHE A 1145 19.39 -7.87 30.00
N VAL A 1146 19.93 -8.27 28.85
CA VAL A 1146 19.31 -8.06 27.54
C VAL A 1146 19.06 -9.43 26.94
N ASP A 1147 17.82 -9.71 26.54
CA ASP A 1147 17.47 -10.98 25.91
C ASP A 1147 17.01 -10.76 24.46
N HIS A 1148 17.90 -11.09 23.52
CA HIS A 1148 17.64 -11.06 22.09
C HIS A 1148 16.89 -12.31 21.59
N THR A 1149 16.44 -13.20 22.49
CA THR A 1149 15.61 -14.35 22.14
C THR A 1149 14.29 -13.88 21.54
N MET A 1150 13.87 -14.50 20.43
CA MET A 1150 12.62 -14.18 19.76
C MET A 1150 11.46 -14.73 20.58
N TYR A 1151 10.63 -13.83 21.12
CA TYR A 1151 9.46 -14.14 21.94
C TYR A 1151 8.21 -13.47 21.38
N SER A 1152 7.05 -13.98 21.80
CA SER A 1152 5.73 -13.51 21.38
C SER A 1152 4.72 -13.42 22.53
N THR A 1153 3.52 -12.88 22.29
CA THR A 1153 2.36 -12.97 23.21
C THR A 1153 2.17 -14.41 23.72
N THR A 1154 2.19 -15.39 22.81
CA THR A 1154 2.10 -16.82 23.13
C THR A 1154 3.32 -17.36 23.91
N SER A 1155 4.48 -16.70 23.83
CA SER A 1155 5.64 -17.02 24.67
C SER A 1155 5.46 -16.55 26.12
N MET A 1156 4.78 -15.43 26.37
CA MET A 1156 4.37 -15.04 27.72
C MET A 1156 3.34 -16.02 28.28
N LEU A 1157 2.28 -16.31 27.52
CA LEU A 1157 1.25 -17.29 27.91
C LEU A 1157 1.86 -18.63 28.28
N ARG A 1158 2.74 -19.17 27.42
CA ARG A 1158 3.43 -20.44 27.68
C ARG A 1158 4.31 -20.41 28.94
N THR A 1159 4.88 -19.26 29.28
CA THR A 1159 5.65 -19.09 30.52
C THR A 1159 4.75 -19.09 31.75
N MET A 1160 3.60 -18.42 31.67
CA MET A 1160 2.61 -18.37 32.76
C MET A 1160 1.95 -19.73 33.00
N GLU A 1161 1.62 -20.47 31.94
CA GLU A 1161 1.12 -21.86 32.01
C GLU A 1161 2.06 -22.76 32.81
N LEU A 1162 3.36 -22.75 32.48
CA LEU A 1162 4.35 -23.59 33.12
C LEU A 1162 4.54 -23.23 34.59
N ILE A 1163 4.45 -21.95 34.97
CA ILE A 1163 4.44 -21.51 36.38
C ILE A 1163 3.20 -22.05 37.12
N LEU A 1164 2.02 -21.94 36.49
CA LEU A 1164 0.73 -22.27 37.09
C LEU A 1164 0.38 -23.78 37.04
N GLY A 1165 1.18 -24.59 36.34
CA GLY A 1165 0.94 -26.02 36.15
C GLY A 1165 -0.15 -26.35 35.13
N ILE A 1166 -0.48 -25.41 34.24
CA ILE A 1166 -1.59 -25.48 33.28
C ILE A 1166 -1.10 -26.04 31.93
N PRO A 1167 -1.86 -26.93 31.25
CA PRO A 1167 -1.55 -27.38 29.89
C PRO A 1167 -1.84 -26.29 28.83
N PRO A 1168 -1.15 -26.33 27.68
CA PRO A 1168 -1.33 -25.34 26.61
C PRO A 1168 -2.78 -25.21 26.14
N MET A 1169 -3.16 -24.00 25.72
CA MET A 1169 -4.50 -23.71 25.18
C MET A 1169 -4.59 -23.97 23.68
N SER A 1170 -3.50 -23.77 22.93
CA SER A 1170 -3.47 -23.87 21.46
C SER A 1170 -2.23 -24.64 20.94
N GLN A 1171 -2.06 -24.69 19.61
CA GLN A 1171 -0.81 -25.16 18.99
C GLN A 1171 0.29 -24.10 19.03
N TYR A 1172 -0.04 -22.82 19.26
CA TYR A 1172 0.93 -21.72 19.29
C TYR A 1172 1.65 -21.64 20.65
N ASP A 1173 0.94 -21.61 21.78
CA ASP A 1173 1.57 -21.66 23.11
C ASP A 1173 2.33 -22.98 23.33
N ALA A 1174 1.79 -24.13 22.89
CA ALA A 1174 2.49 -25.42 22.88
C ALA A 1174 3.79 -25.44 22.04
N ALA A 1175 3.95 -24.50 21.11
CA ALA A 1175 5.12 -24.34 20.24
C ALA A 1175 6.05 -23.18 20.67
N ALA A 1176 5.53 -22.24 21.45
CA ALA A 1176 6.25 -21.03 21.84
C ALA A 1176 7.46 -21.33 22.73
N THR A 1177 8.49 -20.49 22.64
CA THR A 1177 9.67 -20.61 23.49
C THR A 1177 9.37 -19.95 24.84
N PRO A 1178 9.36 -20.68 25.97
CA PRO A 1178 9.13 -20.05 27.27
C PRO A 1178 10.26 -19.06 27.57
N MET A 1179 9.95 -18.00 28.30
CA MET A 1179 10.88 -16.91 28.61
C MET A 1179 11.86 -17.28 29.74
N TRP A 1180 12.25 -18.55 29.87
CA TRP A 1180 13.11 -19.08 30.95
C TRP A 1180 14.47 -18.38 31.02
N ASN A 1181 15.00 -17.90 29.90
CA ASN A 1181 16.24 -17.14 29.86
C ASN A 1181 16.12 -15.76 30.53
N CYS A 1182 14.92 -15.26 30.80
CA CYS A 1182 14.70 -14.04 31.59
C CYS A 1182 14.84 -14.27 33.11
N PHE A 1183 15.01 -15.51 33.58
CA PHE A 1183 14.96 -15.86 35.01
C PHE A 1183 16.28 -16.40 35.57
N SER A 1184 16.43 -16.30 36.89
CA SER A 1184 17.55 -16.81 37.68
C SER A 1184 17.07 -17.92 38.63
N ALA A 1185 17.93 -18.88 38.95
CA ALA A 1185 17.64 -19.90 39.97
C ALA A 1185 17.57 -19.33 41.41
N THR A 1186 18.05 -18.11 41.64
CA THR A 1186 18.04 -17.44 42.95
C THR A 1186 17.33 -16.08 42.88
N PRO A 1187 16.40 -15.76 43.80
CA PRO A 1187 15.63 -14.53 43.72
C PRO A 1187 16.41 -13.31 44.25
N ASP A 1188 16.29 -12.18 43.55
CA ASP A 1188 16.73 -10.85 44.01
C ASP A 1188 15.56 -10.09 44.65
N MET A 1189 15.65 -9.95 45.97
CA MET A 1189 14.66 -9.28 46.81
C MET A 1189 14.69 -7.75 46.76
N SER A 1190 15.57 -7.14 45.94
CA SER A 1190 15.65 -5.69 45.80
C SER A 1190 14.32 -5.12 45.28
N PRO A 1191 13.64 -4.23 46.03
CA PRO A 1191 12.39 -3.64 45.57
C PRO A 1191 12.66 -2.71 44.38
N PHE A 1192 11.74 -2.69 43.42
CA PHE A 1192 11.70 -1.64 42.40
C PHE A 1192 11.24 -0.34 43.05
N ARG A 1193 11.72 0.80 42.56
CA ARG A 1193 11.32 2.13 43.00
C ARG A 1193 10.73 2.91 41.85
N SER A 1194 9.52 3.45 42.03
CA SER A 1194 8.89 4.24 40.98
C SER A 1194 9.57 5.61 40.82
N LEU A 1195 9.71 6.04 39.58
CA LEU A 1195 10.19 7.36 39.21
C LEU A 1195 9.01 8.32 39.06
N PRO A 1196 9.12 9.59 39.51
CA PRO A 1196 8.10 10.58 39.27
C PRO A 1196 7.99 10.88 37.77
N SER A 1197 6.77 11.16 37.29
CA SER A 1197 6.56 11.63 35.93
C SER A 1197 7.33 12.94 35.67
N ASN A 1198 8.04 13.01 34.55
CA ASN A 1198 8.65 14.25 34.04
C ASN A 1198 7.68 15.07 33.15
N VAL A 1199 6.41 14.67 33.10
CA VAL A 1199 5.30 15.30 32.38
C VAL A 1199 4.19 15.65 33.38
N ASP A 1200 3.57 16.82 33.23
CA ASP A 1200 2.38 17.18 34.00
C ASP A 1200 1.18 16.33 33.54
N LEU A 1201 0.74 15.40 34.40
CA LEU A 1201 -0.40 14.51 34.11
C LEU A 1201 -1.75 15.25 34.01
N THR A 1202 -1.77 16.54 34.37
CA THR A 1202 -2.92 17.43 34.18
C THR A 1202 -2.79 18.33 32.95
N GLU A 1203 -1.70 18.23 32.18
CA GLU A 1203 -1.51 18.95 30.92
C GLU A 1203 -2.60 18.55 29.93
N LYS A 1204 -3.33 19.54 29.40
CA LYS A 1204 -4.43 19.36 28.45
C LYS A 1204 -4.13 20.02 27.13
N THR A 1205 -4.60 19.44 26.03
CA THR A 1205 -4.49 20.10 24.73
C THR A 1205 -5.36 21.36 24.70
N THR A 1206 -4.70 22.52 24.80
CA THR A 1206 -5.31 23.86 24.76
C THR A 1206 -5.23 24.51 23.38
N ALA A 1207 -4.28 24.07 22.54
CA ALA A 1207 -4.05 24.56 21.19
C ALA A 1207 -5.29 24.39 20.28
N TRP A 1208 -5.34 25.16 19.19
CA TRP A 1208 -6.37 25.04 18.16
C TRP A 1208 -5.72 25.05 16.78
N ASN A 1209 -5.36 23.86 16.30
CA ASN A 1209 -4.72 23.62 15.01
C ASN A 1209 -5.49 22.54 14.22
N GLU A 1210 -4.97 22.18 13.04
CA GLU A 1210 -5.60 21.21 12.16
C GLU A 1210 -5.74 19.80 12.77
N MET A 1211 -4.73 19.31 13.50
CA MET A 1211 -4.80 18.00 14.17
C MET A 1211 -5.81 18.01 15.31
N VAL A 1212 -5.93 19.13 16.05
CA VAL A 1212 -6.91 19.29 17.14
C VAL A 1212 -8.36 19.25 16.62
N LYS A 1213 -8.62 19.74 15.41
CA LYS A 1213 -9.95 19.61 14.77
C LYS A 1213 -10.26 18.16 14.43
N ARG A 1214 -9.36 17.50 13.68
CA ARG A 1214 -9.52 16.08 13.29
C ARG A 1214 -9.69 15.19 14.53
N SER A 1215 -8.88 15.43 15.57
CA SER A 1215 -8.95 14.72 16.86
C SER A 1215 -10.21 15.03 17.68
N ALA A 1216 -11.01 16.03 17.29
CA ALA A 1216 -12.34 16.30 17.88
C ALA A 1216 -13.49 15.62 17.12
N GLU A 1217 -13.23 15.16 15.89
CA GLU A 1217 -14.17 14.42 15.03
C GLU A 1217 -14.12 12.89 15.28
N LEU A 1218 -13.10 12.42 16.02
CA LEU A 1218 -12.90 11.03 16.43
C LEU A 1218 -13.81 10.59 17.58
N ASP A 1219 -14.34 9.36 17.50
CA ASP A 1219 -15.16 8.73 18.54
C ASP A 1219 -14.32 7.95 19.56
N PHE A 1220 -13.93 8.60 20.65
CA PHE A 1220 -13.31 7.94 21.82
C PHE A 1220 -14.33 7.44 22.87
N THR A 1221 -15.57 7.08 22.49
CA THR A 1221 -16.53 6.45 23.44
C THR A 1221 -16.23 5.00 23.74
N LYS A 1222 -15.39 4.37 22.92
CA LYS A 1222 -14.58 3.19 23.23
C LYS A 1222 -13.21 3.37 22.56
N ILE A 1223 -12.28 2.53 22.98
CA ILE A 1223 -11.05 2.19 22.25
C ILE A 1223 -11.45 1.63 20.85
N ASP A 1224 -10.56 1.74 19.86
CA ASP A 1224 -10.70 1.19 18.49
C ASP A 1224 -11.89 1.69 17.64
N ARG A 1225 -12.55 2.77 18.06
CA ARG A 1225 -13.65 3.40 17.30
C ARG A 1225 -13.19 4.52 16.36
N ILE A 1226 -11.89 4.59 16.12
CA ILE A 1226 -11.21 5.67 15.41
C ILE A 1226 -10.45 5.09 14.20
N PRO A 1227 -10.19 5.85 13.13
CA PRO A 1227 -9.35 5.37 12.05
C PRO A 1227 -7.87 5.52 12.44
N ASP A 1228 -7.20 4.41 12.75
CA ASP A 1228 -5.81 4.33 13.24
C ASP A 1228 -4.83 5.13 12.37
N GLY A 1229 -5.03 5.08 11.05
CA GLY A 1229 -4.24 5.84 10.07
C GLY A 1229 -4.31 7.36 10.24
N LEU A 1230 -5.46 7.88 10.67
CA LEU A 1230 -5.62 9.29 11.01
C LEU A 1230 -5.14 9.57 12.44
N PHE A 1231 -5.33 8.62 13.36
CA PHE A 1231 -4.92 8.75 14.75
C PHE A 1231 -3.40 8.87 14.91
N ASN A 1232 -2.63 8.04 14.20
CA ASN A 1232 -1.17 8.10 14.29
C ASN A 1232 -0.55 9.29 13.52
N GLU A 1233 -1.26 9.90 12.55
CA GLU A 1233 -0.90 11.25 12.04
C GLU A 1233 -1.06 12.32 13.14
N ILE A 1234 -2.21 12.29 13.82
CA ILE A 1234 -2.56 13.19 14.92
C ILE A 1234 -1.53 13.09 16.06
N LEU A 1235 -1.11 11.87 16.42
CA LEU A 1235 -0.06 11.63 17.40
C LEU A 1235 1.31 12.09 16.88
N TRP A 1236 1.75 11.64 15.71
CA TRP A 1236 3.08 11.99 15.18
C TRP A 1236 3.28 13.51 15.07
N ARG A 1237 2.32 14.25 14.52
CA ARG A 1237 2.41 15.71 14.42
C ARG A 1237 2.11 16.44 15.74
N GLY A 1238 1.31 15.84 16.62
CA GLY A 1238 1.13 16.35 17.98
C GLY A 1238 2.43 16.31 18.79
N ILE A 1239 3.23 15.26 18.60
CA ILE A 1239 4.44 14.96 19.37
C ILE A 1239 5.70 15.56 18.75
N LYS A 1240 5.93 15.34 17.44
CA LYS A 1240 7.13 15.80 16.71
C LYS A 1240 6.96 17.21 16.12
N GLY A 1241 5.75 17.77 16.15
CA GLY A 1241 5.40 19.10 15.64
C GLY A 1241 4.63 19.09 14.32
N MET A 1242 3.89 20.17 14.05
CA MET A 1242 2.93 20.26 12.93
C MET A 1242 3.57 20.14 11.54
N ASP A 1243 4.84 20.53 11.38
CA ASP A 1243 5.61 20.41 10.14
C ASP A 1243 6.41 19.11 10.06
N ALA A 1244 6.36 18.25 11.09
CA ALA A 1244 7.05 16.98 11.10
C ALA A 1244 6.48 16.06 10.00
N ARG A 1245 7.37 15.60 9.13
CA ARG A 1245 7.06 14.49 8.23
C ARG A 1245 7.03 13.21 9.03
N VAL A 1246 6.03 12.38 8.77
CA VAL A 1246 6.04 10.97 9.18
C VAL A 1246 7.18 10.29 8.40
N PRO A 1247 7.89 9.28 8.95
CA PRO A 1247 9.13 8.78 8.36
C PRO A 1247 8.98 8.23 6.94
N ALA A 1248 10.10 8.12 6.22
CA ALA A 1248 10.13 7.81 4.80
C ALA A 1248 11.09 6.63 4.45
N PRO A 1249 10.85 5.91 3.34
CA PRO A 1249 11.38 4.56 3.13
C PRO A 1249 12.85 4.24 3.43
N ARG A 1250 13.01 3.25 4.30
CA ARG A 1250 14.16 2.36 4.55
C ARG A 1250 13.70 0.92 4.27
N ARG A 1251 14.62 0.01 3.92
CA ARG A 1251 14.30 -1.39 3.60
C ARG A 1251 15.20 -2.33 4.38
N ALA A 1252 14.61 -3.25 5.13
CA ALA A 1252 15.30 -4.43 5.66
C ALA A 1252 14.97 -5.65 4.78
N ALA A 1253 15.91 -6.58 4.67
CA ALA A 1253 15.73 -7.86 3.99
C ALA A 1253 16.37 -8.95 4.85
N PHE A 1254 15.59 -9.54 5.75
CA PHE A 1254 16.11 -10.48 6.74
C PHE A 1254 16.29 -11.88 6.15
N VAL A 1255 17.55 -12.30 6.06
CA VAL A 1255 17.94 -13.70 5.97
C VAL A 1255 18.71 -14.02 7.25
N LYS A 1256 18.15 -14.89 8.11
CA LYS A 1256 18.91 -15.43 9.25
C LYS A 1256 20.01 -16.36 8.73
N ALA A 1257 21.21 -15.82 8.55
CA ALA A 1257 22.42 -16.61 8.41
C ALA A 1257 22.59 -17.47 9.67
N GLY A 1258 23.02 -18.73 9.50
CA GLY A 1258 23.20 -19.64 10.62
C GLY A 1258 24.35 -19.18 11.52
N ILE A 1259 24.12 -19.17 12.83
CA ILE A 1259 25.20 -19.09 13.82
C ILE A 1259 25.81 -20.49 13.91
N GLU A 1260 26.83 -20.76 13.09
CA GLU A 1260 27.77 -21.84 13.39
C GLU A 1260 28.55 -21.46 14.65
N LYS A 1261 28.81 -22.46 15.50
CA LYS A 1261 29.55 -22.29 16.77
C LYS A 1261 31.01 -22.63 16.58
N ASP A 1262 31.87 -21.86 17.24
CA ASP A 1262 33.08 -22.32 17.94
C ASP A 1262 33.03 -21.77 19.37
#